data_AF-A0A8D0CPX6-F1
#
_entry.id   AF-A0A8D0CPX6-F1
#
_cell.length_a   1.000
_cell.length_b   1.000
_cell.length_c   1.000
_cell.angle_alpha   90.00
_cell.angle_beta   90.00
_cell.angle_gamma   90.00
#
_symmetry.space_group_name_H-M   'P 1'
#
loop_
_entity.id
_entity.type
_entity.pdbx_description
1 polymer ?
#
loop_
_entity_poly.entity_id
_entity_poly.type
_entity_poly.pdbx_seq_one_letter_code
_entity_poly.pdbx_strand_id
1 'polypeptide(L)'
;HGSSGIQMWTWKLCVFLSWMCVGQAVAGPQYMVAIPAILESGAETKFCASLLEPNETLEMSVTLMSQEANTTLLKKSSSKEFHTCTEFKVSMQDEVVQNFVVEVRGDTFYSKEVRKVKIKVYRPMTFIQTDKPIYLPGQTVHFRVITLDTKLRPVSQLVSDSNSNRIGQWLNETSNSKILQLSYALNSEAREGAYQVTVSIGLDKIQHSFKVEKYVLPKFDLQINASDEVSINREEIKAEVCATYTYGQPVPGSVDFKVCRPLNAYVGIPLTDKRGCATFIFTMSTFTKIDQKALRDVLQLSANMEEEGTGISRSQEKTTVISYVVGKLSFTDTPKIYNKGSNVEGKVSAFVYYNNTPIPDMPVFLFEGERWSSRWLQNLTTDSDGVATFSLSTADFKGDIHLQVSDTPTLGYPPYRTPYYDSKDHTVSLATLSSPDTKTVSFLDVKKKDEPLSCDKEEDFSIQYTVVGEAQGFMDVMYLVLSRGAIVLQGVERVEVEDKLVNEGEVSFKLTVSPDMAPDVQVVAYAILPNETVIANSADFSTEKCFSQKVSLEFSPSSAVPGEETIMQVTAQPESLCGVSAVDQSVLIKEPGKTLDADKVTTGINQNYMKEVMAAGFPVPEGAGAPNMPSPDISPLVTVRTFFPETWIWDLVEVGESGTKDVSLTVPDTITTWETEAFCLSPQGFGLAPRKNITVFQPFFLELSLPYSIIRGEHFELKATTFNYLTIKVGNLKQDDKGRTFLSINQMETQCQYALTEEMNIQLPENVIDGSARASVSVLGDILGRALKNLDGLLQMPYGCGEQNMALLAPNIYILEYLRNTQQLTPAIREKATNFLTSGYQRQLNYKDKDGAYSTFGAGPGNTWLTAFVLRSFSKAQSFIYIDPANIEASVTWLKSKQRKNGCFEQSGKLFHNIMKGGVSDEVTLSAYITAAFLEMNTSIDDPAVHGPVNASLSCLKESISDLSNTYTTALLAYVFTLAGDMETRDHLLKHLDAVGLQEGGFLHWSQTATETSASLSVEISSYVLLAKLSASPTVEDLGYASRIVRWLTSQQNYYGGFSSTQDTVVALQALALYSTLVFSPEGSSTVTVQSPSGQLMFDVNQNNKLLYQEKQLQDVTGKYSLEVKGTACAAIQISLVYNIPTPADVTTLSVEVKPEADCTSKRPKLSLNLTSLYSGNESSTNMVILDIKMLSGFVPDPESLNMVSALLVDRVEQKEDHVLVYIRELPKDTGINHSLKLIQEHQVENLKPAVVKIYDYYQPSDQSDTEYIHPCVAGNKL
;
A
#
# COMPACT_ATOMS: atom_id res chain seq x y z
N HIS A 1 -5.42 26.12 26.86
CA HIS A 1 -5.19 26.19 28.32
C HIS A 1 -6.52 26.16 29.06
N GLY A 2 -6.54 25.54 30.24
CA GLY A 2 -7.73 25.28 31.05
C GLY A 2 -7.48 24.02 31.85
N SER A 3 -7.04 24.18 33.11
CA SER A 3 -6.57 23.09 33.97
C SER A 3 -7.72 22.21 34.47
N SER A 4 -7.67 20.91 34.22
CA SER A 4 -8.65 19.94 34.74
C SER A 4 -8.10 19.22 35.97
N GLY A 5 -8.41 19.73 37.15
CA GLY A 5 -8.16 19.06 38.44
C GLY A 5 -9.45 18.56 39.09
N ILE A 6 -9.32 17.59 40.00
CA ILE A 6 -10.41 17.19 40.91
C ILE A 6 -10.67 18.37 41.87
N GLN A 7 -11.93 18.78 42.04
CA GLN A 7 -12.29 19.92 42.89
C GLN A 7 -12.86 19.48 44.24
N MET A 8 -12.00 19.42 45.27
CA MET A 8 -12.34 19.20 46.68
C MET A 8 -11.89 20.38 47.54
N TRP A 9 -12.77 21.30 47.95
CA TRP A 9 -12.42 22.38 48.90
C TRP A 9 -13.62 22.85 49.75
N THR A 10 -13.34 23.11 51.03
CA THR A 10 -14.18 23.79 52.03
C THR A 10 -13.68 25.23 52.25
N TRP A 11 -14.47 26.14 52.83
CA TRP A 11 -13.97 27.44 53.38
C TRP A 11 -14.96 28.11 54.34
N LYS A 12 -14.44 28.93 55.26
CA LYS A 12 -15.20 29.79 56.20
C LYS A 12 -14.84 31.27 56.01
N LEU A 13 -15.78 32.17 56.30
CA LEU A 13 -15.67 33.61 56.03
C LEU A 13 -15.09 34.40 57.22
N CYS A 14 -14.08 35.25 56.98
CA CYS A 14 -13.58 36.18 58.01
C CYS A 14 -14.27 37.54 57.96
N VAL A 15 -14.80 38.00 59.10
CA VAL A 15 -15.18 39.40 59.35
C VAL A 15 -14.64 39.80 60.73
N PHE A 16 -13.88 40.89 60.81
CA PHE A 16 -13.33 41.41 62.07
C PHE A 16 -14.38 42.19 62.86
N LEU A 17 -14.60 41.81 64.13
CA LEU A 17 -15.04 42.70 65.21
C LEU A 17 -14.70 42.08 66.58
N SER A 18 -14.85 42.84 67.67
CA SER A 18 -13.99 42.72 68.86
C SER A 18 -14.54 41.95 70.07
N TRP A 19 -13.60 41.24 70.73
CA TRP A 19 -13.57 40.83 72.14
C TRP A 19 -14.55 39.76 72.69
N MET A 20 -13.92 38.72 73.27
CA MET A 20 -14.37 37.84 74.35
C MET A 20 -15.79 37.25 74.31
N CYS A 21 -15.86 36.01 73.85
CA CYS A 21 -16.43 34.93 74.67
C CYS A 21 -15.72 33.60 74.33
N VAL A 22 -15.44 32.76 75.34
CA VAL A 22 -14.93 31.40 75.10
C VAL A 22 -16.13 30.48 74.90
N GLY A 23 -16.38 30.12 73.65
CA GLY A 23 -17.25 29.01 73.28
C GLY A 23 -16.48 28.06 72.38
N GLN A 24 -16.52 26.76 72.67
CA GLN A 24 -16.08 25.76 71.70
C GLN A 24 -17.02 25.85 70.50
N ALA A 25 -16.49 26.16 69.32
CA ALA A 25 -17.24 26.03 68.08
C ALA A 25 -17.45 24.53 67.85
N VAL A 26 -18.69 24.06 67.98
CA VAL A 26 -19.06 22.70 67.58
C VAL A 26 -18.85 22.58 66.07
N ALA A 27 -18.19 21.51 65.64
CA ALA A 27 -17.95 21.26 64.22
C ALA A 27 -19.27 21.26 63.42
N GLY A 28 -19.22 21.84 62.22
CA GLY A 28 -20.35 21.77 61.29
C GLY A 28 -20.35 20.44 60.55
N PRO A 29 -21.51 19.91 60.15
CA PRO A 29 -21.58 18.63 59.45
C PRO A 29 -20.89 18.75 58.08
N GLN A 30 -20.06 17.76 57.75
CA GLN A 30 -19.16 17.82 56.60
C GLN A 30 -19.64 16.89 55.50
N TYR A 31 -19.42 17.25 54.23
CA TYR A 31 -19.73 16.38 53.10
C TYR A 31 -18.74 16.54 51.94
N MET A 32 -18.59 15.48 51.15
CA MET A 32 -17.73 15.47 49.96
C MET A 32 -18.37 14.62 48.86
N VAL A 33 -18.32 15.09 47.62
CA VAL A 33 -18.82 14.34 46.45
C VAL A 33 -17.77 14.35 45.35
N ALA A 34 -17.36 13.16 44.89
CA ALA A 34 -16.38 12.95 43.83
C ALA A 34 -17.06 12.33 42.60
N ILE A 35 -16.83 12.92 41.42
CA ILE A 35 -17.35 12.48 40.11
C ILE A 35 -16.30 12.78 39.03
N PRO A 36 -16.17 11.95 37.97
CA PRO A 36 -15.35 12.29 36.81
C PRO A 36 -15.79 13.59 36.12
N ALA A 37 -14.82 14.41 35.70
CA ALA A 37 -15.09 15.68 35.01
C ALA A 37 -15.59 15.50 33.57
N ILE A 38 -15.34 14.34 32.96
CA ILE A 38 -15.80 13.94 31.64
C ILE A 38 -16.59 12.63 31.78
N LEU A 39 -17.77 12.57 31.16
CA LEU A 39 -18.69 11.44 31.19
C LEU A 39 -18.91 10.92 29.76
N GLU A 40 -18.90 9.60 29.56
CA GLU A 40 -19.19 8.98 28.25
C GLU A 40 -20.71 8.97 27.98
N SER A 41 -21.13 9.48 26.81
CA SER A 41 -22.54 9.55 26.41
C SER A 41 -23.14 8.14 26.27
N GLY A 42 -24.27 7.88 26.94
CA GLY A 42 -24.92 6.57 26.94
C GLY A 42 -24.30 5.50 27.86
N ALA A 43 -23.15 5.76 28.48
CA ALA A 43 -22.49 4.81 29.39
C ALA A 43 -23.07 4.85 30.81
N GLU A 44 -22.78 3.80 31.57
CA GLU A 44 -22.97 3.78 33.03
C GLU A 44 -21.68 4.27 33.72
N THR A 45 -21.84 5.16 34.69
CA THR A 45 -20.74 5.81 35.41
C THR A 45 -21.11 6.02 36.89
N LYS A 46 -20.12 6.34 37.72
CA LYS A 46 -20.27 6.42 39.17
C LYS A 46 -19.87 7.78 39.72
N PHE A 47 -20.52 8.19 40.79
CA PHE A 47 -20.00 9.21 41.70
C PHE A 47 -20.09 8.69 43.14
N CYS A 48 -19.20 9.16 44.00
CA CYS A 48 -19.14 8.78 45.41
C CYS A 48 -19.44 9.99 46.30
N ALA A 49 -20.36 9.83 47.24
CA ALA A 49 -20.85 10.87 48.13
C ALA A 49 -20.66 10.44 49.60
N SER A 50 -20.05 11.32 50.38
CA SER A 50 -19.71 11.12 51.79
C SER A 50 -20.39 12.18 52.64
N LEU A 51 -20.93 11.78 53.79
CA LEU A 51 -21.43 12.66 54.86
C LEU A 51 -20.76 12.23 56.16
N LEU A 52 -20.08 13.17 56.83
CA LEU A 52 -19.33 12.96 58.08
C LEU A 52 -19.86 13.88 59.17
N GLU A 53 -19.74 13.45 60.43
CA GLU A 53 -20.16 14.20 61.63
C GLU A 53 -21.55 14.89 61.54
N PRO A 54 -22.65 14.21 61.12
CA PRO A 54 -23.96 14.83 61.05
C PRO A 54 -24.52 15.15 62.45
N ASN A 55 -24.58 16.44 62.78
CA ASN A 55 -25.11 16.96 64.04
C ASN A 55 -26.66 17.01 64.10
N GLU A 56 -27.33 16.94 62.94
CA GLU A 56 -28.78 16.84 62.78
C GLU A 56 -29.16 15.81 61.69
N THR A 57 -30.45 15.66 61.37
CA THR A 57 -30.86 14.82 60.23
C THR A 57 -30.72 15.60 58.94
N LEU A 58 -29.77 15.22 58.09
CA LEU A 58 -29.41 15.94 56.87
C LEU A 58 -29.88 15.17 55.63
N GLU A 59 -30.65 15.84 54.78
CA GLU A 59 -31.03 15.41 53.44
C GLU A 59 -29.99 15.89 52.43
N MET A 60 -29.20 14.95 51.90
CA MET A 60 -28.32 15.18 50.76
C MET A 60 -29.05 14.82 49.48
N SER A 61 -29.05 15.74 48.52
CA SER A 61 -29.49 15.50 47.15
C SER A 61 -28.39 15.84 46.14
N VAL A 62 -28.31 15.05 45.08
CA VAL A 62 -27.37 15.24 43.97
C VAL A 62 -28.17 15.19 42.68
N THR A 63 -28.08 16.25 41.87
CA THR A 63 -28.91 16.46 40.69
C THR A 63 -28.05 16.89 39.51
N LEU A 64 -28.19 16.18 38.38
CA LEU A 64 -27.63 16.57 37.10
C LEU A 64 -28.67 17.44 36.37
N MET A 65 -28.33 18.69 36.09
CA MET A 65 -29.21 19.64 35.41
C MET A 65 -28.90 19.70 33.91
N SER A 66 -29.89 19.32 33.10
CA SER A 66 -29.91 19.55 31.65
C SER A 66 -30.82 20.74 31.29
N GLN A 67 -30.87 21.12 30.02
CA GLN A 67 -31.72 22.22 29.53
C GLN A 67 -33.20 21.82 29.45
N GLU A 68 -33.50 20.52 29.32
CA GLU A 68 -34.86 19.99 29.13
C GLU A 68 -35.49 19.52 30.46
N ALA A 69 -34.71 18.86 31.31
CA ALA A 69 -35.14 18.33 32.60
C ALA A 69 -33.97 18.21 33.59
N ASN A 70 -34.28 18.20 34.89
CA ASN A 70 -33.34 17.93 35.97
C ASN A 70 -33.47 16.48 36.43
N THR A 71 -32.36 15.75 36.52
CA THR A 71 -32.33 14.36 36.98
C THR A 71 -31.66 14.26 38.34
N THR A 72 -32.45 14.03 39.40
CA THR A 72 -31.91 13.71 40.74
C THR A 72 -31.33 12.30 40.73
N LEU A 73 -30.01 12.20 40.90
CA LEU A 73 -29.25 10.95 40.86
C LEU A 73 -29.16 10.28 42.24
N LEU A 74 -29.07 11.07 43.31
CA LEU A 74 -29.13 10.60 44.69
C LEU A 74 -30.03 11.52 45.50
N LYS A 75 -30.85 10.93 46.37
CA LYS A 75 -31.52 11.63 47.46
C LYS A 75 -31.51 10.74 48.70
N LYS A 76 -30.83 11.15 49.76
CA LYS A 76 -30.59 10.34 50.97
C LYS A 76 -30.59 11.22 52.21
N SER A 77 -31.42 10.89 53.18
CA SER A 77 -31.52 11.60 54.46
C SER A 77 -30.90 10.75 55.56
N SER A 78 -29.99 11.31 56.36
CA SER A 78 -29.26 10.57 57.41
C SER A 78 -28.92 11.45 58.61
N SER A 79 -28.99 10.85 59.80
CA SER A 79 -28.44 11.36 61.07
C SER A 79 -27.23 10.54 61.54
N LYS A 80 -26.60 9.83 60.61
CA LYS A 80 -25.35 9.07 60.78
C LYS A 80 -24.45 9.23 59.56
N GLU A 81 -23.16 9.08 59.79
CA GLU A 81 -22.14 9.09 58.74
C GLU A 81 -22.45 8.06 57.65
N PHE A 82 -22.08 8.36 56.41
CA PHE A 82 -22.04 7.37 55.35
C PHE A 82 -21.03 7.76 54.27
N HIS A 83 -20.40 6.75 53.67
CA HIS A 83 -19.86 6.82 52.32
C HIS A 83 -20.77 5.98 51.41
N THR A 84 -21.14 6.49 50.24
CA THR A 84 -22.02 5.80 49.29
C THR A 84 -21.67 6.19 47.87
N CYS A 85 -21.43 5.21 47.00
CA CYS A 85 -21.31 5.47 45.57
C CYS A 85 -22.62 5.11 44.87
N THR A 86 -22.97 5.88 43.85
CA THR A 86 -24.21 5.72 43.08
C THR A 86 -23.85 5.58 41.61
N GLU A 87 -24.24 4.46 41.03
CA GLU A 87 -24.20 4.21 39.59
C GLU A 87 -25.39 4.91 38.91
N PHE A 88 -25.13 5.57 37.78
CA PHE A 88 -26.16 6.16 36.94
C PHE A 88 -25.78 6.06 35.47
N LYS A 89 -26.78 6.04 34.60
CA LYS A 89 -26.59 6.03 33.15
C LYS A 89 -26.64 7.46 32.61
N VAL A 90 -25.63 7.82 31.82
CA VAL A 90 -25.55 9.11 31.13
C VAL A 90 -26.53 9.09 29.95
N SER A 91 -27.35 10.13 29.80
CA SER A 91 -28.26 10.27 28.66
C SER A 91 -27.48 10.26 27.34
N MET A 92 -28.01 9.56 26.33
CA MET A 92 -27.48 9.62 24.96
C MET A 92 -27.78 10.99 24.36
N GLN A 93 -26.79 11.87 24.37
CA GLN A 93 -26.81 13.22 23.78
C GLN A 93 -25.46 13.50 23.07
N ASP A 94 -25.43 14.54 22.22
CA ASP A 94 -24.20 15.08 21.64
C ASP A 94 -23.25 15.65 22.72
N GLU A 95 -22.08 16.16 22.32
CA GLU A 95 -21.13 16.78 23.27
C GLU A 95 -21.72 18.03 23.95
N VAL A 96 -22.18 17.88 25.19
CA VAL A 96 -22.82 18.92 26.00
C VAL A 96 -22.15 19.05 27.37
N VAL A 97 -22.06 20.28 27.87
CA VAL A 97 -21.64 20.55 29.26
C VAL A 97 -22.88 20.73 30.13
N GLN A 98 -23.01 19.91 31.18
CA GLN A 98 -24.14 19.94 32.12
C GLN A 98 -23.68 20.38 33.52
N ASN A 99 -24.61 20.91 34.32
CA ASN A 99 -24.33 21.33 35.69
C ASN A 99 -24.65 20.18 36.66
N PHE A 100 -23.63 19.69 37.37
CA PHE A 100 -23.76 18.75 38.47
C PHE A 100 -23.93 19.54 39.77
N VAL A 101 -25.05 19.34 40.47
CA VAL A 101 -25.44 20.11 41.65
C VAL A 101 -25.54 19.20 42.86
N VAL A 102 -24.94 19.61 43.97
CA VAL A 102 -25.05 18.96 45.28
C VAL A 102 -25.73 19.94 46.23
N GLU A 103 -26.79 19.50 46.91
CA GLU A 103 -27.54 20.31 47.88
C GLU A 103 -27.76 19.47 49.15
N VAL A 104 -27.29 19.98 50.29
CA VAL A 104 -27.40 19.34 51.61
C VAL A 104 -28.19 20.25 52.53
N ARG A 105 -29.22 19.69 53.19
CA ARG A 105 -30.19 20.46 53.98
C ARG A 105 -30.68 19.69 55.20
N GLY A 106 -30.69 20.34 56.36
CA GLY A 106 -31.46 19.93 57.53
C GLY A 106 -32.34 21.07 58.05
N ASP A 107 -32.52 21.12 59.36
CA ASP A 107 -33.31 22.15 60.06
C ASP A 107 -32.47 23.40 60.40
N THR A 108 -31.15 23.25 60.56
CA THR A 108 -30.22 24.35 60.87
C THR A 108 -29.08 24.50 59.85
N PHE A 109 -28.76 23.46 59.09
CA PHE A 109 -27.72 23.47 58.05
C PHE A 109 -28.30 23.53 56.64
N TYR A 110 -27.69 24.35 55.76
CA TYR A 110 -27.97 24.37 54.33
C TYR A 110 -26.71 24.70 53.54
N SER A 111 -26.42 23.91 52.51
CA SER A 111 -25.31 24.12 51.57
C SER A 111 -25.70 23.70 50.15
N LYS A 112 -25.19 24.40 49.14
CA LYS A 112 -25.47 24.11 47.72
C LYS A 112 -24.27 24.44 46.84
N GLU A 113 -23.70 23.42 46.22
CA GLU A 113 -22.56 23.52 45.32
C GLU A 113 -22.93 23.16 43.87
N VAL A 114 -22.28 23.81 42.90
CA VAL A 114 -22.51 23.61 41.46
C VAL A 114 -21.18 23.41 40.76
N ARG A 115 -21.06 22.35 39.96
CA ARG A 115 -19.88 21.99 39.17
C ARG A 115 -20.29 21.71 37.72
N LYS A 116 -19.34 21.76 36.78
CA LYS A 116 -19.57 21.47 35.36
C LYS A 116 -18.93 20.15 34.97
N VAL A 117 -19.69 19.28 34.33
CA VAL A 117 -19.22 18.02 33.75
C VAL A 117 -19.44 18.06 32.24
N LYS A 118 -18.48 17.55 31.45
CA LYS A 118 -18.63 17.43 29.99
C LYS A 118 -19.08 16.02 29.62
N ILE A 119 -20.19 15.89 28.91
CA ILE A 119 -20.54 14.66 28.21
C ILE A 119 -19.76 14.61 26.89
N LYS A 120 -19.05 13.51 26.63
CA LYS A 120 -18.27 13.24 25.41
C LYS A 120 -18.87 12.02 24.70
N VAL A 121 -19.06 12.12 23.38
CA VAL A 121 -19.40 10.98 22.53
C VAL A 121 -18.10 10.38 22.02
N TYR A 122 -17.79 9.15 22.40
CA TYR A 122 -16.70 8.40 21.77
C TYR A 122 -17.24 7.63 20.57
N ARG A 123 -16.44 7.56 19.50
CA ARG A 123 -16.80 6.85 18.25
C ARG A 123 -16.03 5.53 18.16
N PRO A 124 -16.54 4.52 17.44
CA PRO A 124 -15.81 3.28 17.22
C PRO A 124 -14.43 3.51 16.56
N MET A 125 -13.43 2.77 17.02
CA MET A 125 -12.10 2.73 16.42
C MET A 125 -12.12 1.74 15.24
N THR A 126 -11.60 2.15 14.09
CA THR A 126 -11.50 1.28 12.90
C THR A 126 -10.04 1.10 12.50
N PHE A 127 -9.66 -0.14 12.22
CA PHE A 127 -8.33 -0.57 11.81
C PHE A 127 -8.39 -1.24 10.44
N ILE A 128 -7.31 -1.09 9.67
CA ILE A 128 -7.13 -1.72 8.35
C ILE A 128 -5.81 -2.49 8.39
N GLN A 129 -5.82 -3.76 7.97
CA GLN A 129 -4.65 -4.64 7.86
C GLN A 129 -4.49 -5.02 6.38
N THR A 130 -3.26 -5.04 5.85
CA THR A 130 -2.94 -5.62 4.52
C THR A 130 -2.10 -6.88 4.70
N ASP A 131 -2.15 -7.81 3.74
CA ASP A 131 -1.40 -9.06 3.83
C ASP A 131 0.12 -8.87 3.84
N LYS A 132 0.59 -7.78 3.23
CA LYS A 132 1.98 -7.33 3.30
C LYS A 132 2.10 -5.81 3.13
N PRO A 133 3.27 -5.22 3.44
CA PRO A 133 3.46 -3.77 3.34
C PRO A 133 3.88 -3.26 1.96
N ILE A 134 4.36 -4.15 1.08
CA ILE A 134 4.95 -3.85 -0.24
C ILE A 134 4.53 -4.91 -1.27
N TYR A 135 4.24 -4.47 -2.50
CA TYR A 135 3.74 -5.32 -3.59
C TYR A 135 4.47 -5.04 -4.91
N LEU A 136 4.67 -6.08 -5.71
CA LEU A 136 5.08 -5.93 -7.11
C LEU A 136 3.88 -5.50 -7.99
N PRO A 137 4.09 -4.72 -9.06
CA PRO A 137 3.08 -4.52 -10.09
C PRO A 137 2.52 -5.87 -10.61
N GLY A 138 1.20 -6.01 -10.64
CA GLY A 138 0.51 -7.24 -11.04
C GLY A 138 0.08 -8.17 -9.90
N GLN A 139 0.53 -7.93 -8.66
CA GLN A 139 0.10 -8.73 -7.51
C GLN A 139 -1.27 -8.31 -6.96
N THR A 140 -1.94 -9.24 -6.28
CA THR A 140 -3.17 -8.94 -5.53
C THR A 140 -2.84 -8.38 -4.15
N VAL A 141 -3.45 -7.25 -3.81
CA VAL A 141 -3.48 -6.69 -2.46
C VAL A 141 -4.66 -7.29 -1.72
N HIS A 142 -4.40 -8.05 -0.66
CA HIS A 142 -5.46 -8.53 0.23
C HIS A 142 -5.50 -7.67 1.50
N PHE A 143 -6.70 -7.33 1.97
CA PHE A 143 -6.87 -6.47 3.12
C PHE A 143 -8.09 -6.84 3.98
N ARG A 144 -8.03 -6.44 5.25
CA ARG A 144 -9.08 -6.62 6.25
C ARG A 144 -9.43 -5.30 6.90
N VAL A 145 -10.70 -5.13 7.27
CA VAL A 145 -11.22 -3.98 8.01
C VAL A 145 -11.93 -4.47 9.27
N ILE A 146 -11.63 -3.82 10.40
CA ILE A 146 -12.07 -4.18 11.75
C ILE A 146 -12.58 -2.92 12.44
N THR A 147 -13.77 -2.95 13.04
CA THR A 147 -14.35 -1.81 13.77
C THR A 147 -14.76 -2.22 15.18
N LEU A 148 -14.27 -1.49 16.20
CA LEU A 148 -14.38 -1.82 17.63
C LEU A 148 -14.91 -0.64 18.46
N ASP A 149 -15.67 -0.90 19.53
CA ASP A 149 -16.11 0.13 20.49
C ASP A 149 -15.03 0.51 21.54
N THR A 150 -15.35 1.43 22.46
CA THR A 150 -14.47 1.84 23.58
C THR A 150 -14.12 0.72 24.56
N LYS A 151 -14.79 -0.43 24.47
CA LYS A 151 -14.53 -1.66 25.23
C LYS A 151 -13.95 -2.78 24.34
N LEU A 152 -13.45 -2.42 23.15
CA LEU A 152 -12.84 -3.31 22.16
C LEU A 152 -13.76 -4.42 21.62
N ARG A 153 -15.09 -4.22 21.62
CA ARG A 153 -16.09 -5.17 21.07
C ARG A 153 -16.45 -4.81 19.63
N PRO A 154 -16.71 -5.80 18.75
CA PRO A 154 -16.98 -5.53 17.33
C PRO A 154 -18.29 -4.78 17.10
N VAL A 155 -18.28 -3.84 16.15
CA VAL A 155 -19.44 -3.02 15.75
C VAL A 155 -19.65 -3.11 14.24
N SER A 156 -20.85 -3.47 13.80
CA SER A 156 -21.21 -3.44 12.37
C SER A 156 -21.62 -2.02 11.95
N GLN A 157 -20.95 -1.48 10.93
CA GLN A 157 -21.23 -0.16 10.34
C GLN A 157 -21.01 -0.20 8.82
N LEU A 158 -21.69 0.70 8.09
CA LEU A 158 -21.62 0.81 6.62
C LEU A 158 -20.45 1.69 6.16
N VAL A 159 -19.72 1.23 5.15
CA VAL A 159 -18.58 1.96 4.56
C VAL A 159 -19.01 2.86 3.39
N SER A 160 -18.51 4.10 3.40
CA SER A 160 -18.63 5.12 2.36
C SER A 160 -17.27 5.76 2.02
N ASP A 161 -17.22 6.73 1.10
CA ASP A 161 -15.97 7.20 0.48
C ASP A 161 -15.92 8.73 0.28
N SER A 162 -14.73 9.31 0.29
CA SER A 162 -14.46 10.71 -0.09
C SER A 162 -13.09 10.87 -0.78
N ASN A 163 -13.06 11.70 -1.83
CA ASN A 163 -12.15 11.64 -2.98
C ASN A 163 -10.62 11.57 -2.74
N SER A 164 -9.97 10.78 -3.60
CA SER A 164 -8.76 11.11 -4.37
C SER A 164 -8.82 10.32 -5.69
N ASN A 165 -7.74 10.17 -6.48
CA ASN A 165 -7.77 9.36 -7.72
C ASN A 165 -8.06 7.87 -7.38
N ARG A 166 -9.30 7.43 -7.56
CA ARG A 166 -9.79 6.11 -7.13
C ARG A 166 -9.61 5.06 -8.23
N ILE A 167 -8.99 3.93 -7.89
CA ILE A 167 -8.69 2.82 -8.83
C ILE A 167 -9.54 1.56 -8.60
N GLY A 168 -10.24 1.49 -7.47
CA GLY A 168 -11.19 0.44 -7.09
C GLY A 168 -12.12 0.95 -5.98
N GLN A 169 -13.33 0.40 -5.88
CA GLN A 169 -14.32 0.84 -4.90
C GLN A 169 -15.25 -0.30 -4.51
N TRP A 170 -15.66 -0.31 -3.24
CA TRP A 170 -16.73 -1.13 -2.68
C TRP A 170 -17.71 -0.20 -1.96
N LEU A 171 -19.00 -0.54 -1.94
CA LEU A 171 -20.06 0.37 -1.46
C LEU A 171 -21.10 -0.40 -0.65
N ASN A 172 -21.44 0.13 0.54
CA ASN A 172 -22.38 -0.49 1.47
C ASN A 172 -21.97 -1.91 1.93
N GLU A 173 -20.68 -2.22 1.87
CA GLU A 173 -20.15 -3.46 2.44
C GLU A 173 -20.45 -3.53 3.94
N THR A 174 -20.78 -4.72 4.41
CA THR A 174 -21.03 -5.01 5.82
C THR A 174 -20.35 -6.32 6.20
N SER A 175 -19.60 -6.33 7.30
CA SER A 175 -19.34 -7.59 8.00
C SER A 175 -20.55 -7.92 8.88
N ASN A 176 -20.85 -9.21 9.02
CA ASN A 176 -21.82 -9.73 9.99
C ASN A 176 -21.23 -9.67 11.41
N SER A 177 -20.89 -8.46 11.87
CA SER A 177 -20.36 -8.14 13.21
C SER A 177 -19.05 -8.86 13.59
N LYS A 178 -18.24 -9.27 12.60
CA LYS A 178 -16.89 -9.82 12.81
C LYS A 178 -15.86 -9.08 11.92
N ILE A 179 -15.23 -9.75 10.95
CA ILE A 179 -14.15 -9.17 10.11
C ILE A 179 -14.67 -8.96 8.66
N LEU A 180 -14.35 -7.83 8.03
CA LEU A 180 -14.52 -7.65 6.59
C LEU A 180 -13.20 -7.95 5.88
N GLN A 181 -13.17 -8.90 4.94
CA GLN A 181 -11.98 -9.26 4.15
C GLN A 181 -12.25 -9.02 2.65
N LEU A 182 -11.36 -8.29 1.99
CA LEU A 182 -11.46 -7.89 0.59
C LEU A 182 -10.10 -8.06 -0.12
N SER A 183 -10.11 -7.98 -1.46
CA SER A 183 -8.90 -8.09 -2.27
C SER A 183 -8.98 -7.28 -3.56
N TYR A 184 -7.84 -6.85 -4.08
CA TYR A 184 -7.73 -6.01 -5.28
C TYR A 184 -6.48 -6.36 -6.09
N ALA A 185 -6.67 -6.79 -7.35
CA ALA A 185 -5.56 -7.07 -8.26
C ALA A 185 -4.93 -5.77 -8.77
N LEU A 186 -3.63 -5.56 -8.51
CA LEU A 186 -2.87 -4.47 -9.12
C LEU A 186 -2.66 -4.74 -10.61
N ASN A 187 -2.54 -3.68 -11.39
CA ASN A 187 -2.15 -3.77 -12.80
C ASN A 187 -0.68 -4.22 -12.92
N SER A 188 -0.30 -5.01 -13.94
CA SER A 188 1.12 -5.37 -14.17
C SER A 188 2.01 -4.18 -14.57
N GLU A 189 1.38 -3.06 -14.99
CA GLU A 189 2.01 -1.75 -15.14
C GLU A 189 1.45 -0.75 -14.10
N ALA A 190 1.17 -1.20 -12.88
CA ALA A 190 0.85 -0.29 -11.78
C ALA A 190 2.03 0.65 -11.52
N ARG A 191 1.73 1.95 -11.43
CA ARG A 191 2.71 3.02 -11.21
C ARG A 191 3.39 2.84 -9.85
N GLU A 192 4.72 2.78 -9.83
CA GLU A 192 5.47 2.65 -8.59
C GLU A 192 5.30 3.89 -7.68
N GLY A 193 5.11 3.68 -6.37
CA GLY A 193 4.79 4.72 -5.40
C GLY A 193 4.07 4.22 -4.14
N ALA A 194 3.55 5.15 -3.35
CA ALA A 194 2.73 4.86 -2.16
C ALA A 194 1.24 4.82 -2.53
N TYR A 195 0.55 3.76 -2.10
CA TYR A 195 -0.88 3.52 -2.29
C TYR A 195 -1.59 3.56 -0.94
N GLN A 196 -2.90 3.84 -0.96
CA GLN A 196 -3.67 4.05 0.26
C GLN A 196 -5.06 3.40 0.19
N VAL A 197 -5.34 2.49 1.13
CA VAL A 197 -6.70 2.02 1.40
C VAL A 197 -7.39 3.08 2.27
N THR A 198 -8.55 3.55 1.84
CA THR A 198 -9.37 4.52 2.58
C THR A 198 -10.71 3.89 2.91
N VAL A 199 -11.12 3.98 4.17
CA VAL A 199 -12.41 3.49 4.68
C VAL A 199 -13.07 4.67 5.39
N SER A 200 -14.23 5.13 4.91
CA SER A 200 -15.03 6.14 5.63
C SER A 200 -16.24 5.47 6.25
N ILE A 201 -16.59 5.83 7.49
CA ILE A 201 -17.71 5.24 8.22
C ILE A 201 -18.50 6.38 8.86
N GLY A 202 -19.70 6.64 8.37
CA GLY A 202 -20.52 7.80 8.77
C GLY A 202 -19.82 9.13 8.44
N LEU A 203 -19.15 9.72 9.44
CA LEU A 203 -18.37 10.96 9.33
C LEU A 203 -16.86 10.77 9.50
N ASP A 204 -16.41 9.58 9.93
CA ASP A 204 -15.00 9.29 10.18
C ASP A 204 -14.32 8.75 8.93
N LYS A 205 -13.01 9.00 8.79
CA LYS A 205 -12.20 8.58 7.65
C LYS A 205 -10.88 7.99 8.13
N ILE A 206 -10.70 6.69 7.90
CA ILE A 206 -9.54 5.91 8.29
C ILE A 206 -8.74 5.57 7.03
N GLN A 207 -7.41 5.62 7.14
CA GLN A 207 -6.50 5.38 6.02
C GLN A 207 -5.31 4.51 6.42
N HIS A 208 -4.93 3.58 5.55
CA HIS A 208 -3.76 2.72 5.70
C HIS A 208 -2.96 2.69 4.39
N SER A 209 -1.64 2.55 4.46
CA SER A 209 -0.76 2.75 3.29
C SER A 209 0.20 1.60 3.04
N PHE A 210 0.24 1.16 1.79
CA PHE A 210 1.15 0.14 1.27
C PHE A 210 1.98 0.72 0.12
N LYS A 211 3.06 0.04 -0.26
CA LYS A 211 3.98 0.48 -1.31
C LYS A 211 3.88 -0.43 -2.53
N VAL A 212 3.99 0.13 -3.73
CA VAL A 212 4.16 -0.62 -4.98
C VAL A 212 5.50 -0.22 -5.60
N GLU A 213 6.37 -1.19 -5.83
CA GLU A 213 7.76 -1.00 -6.29
C GLU A 213 8.22 -2.30 -6.97
N LYS A 214 9.09 -2.22 -7.99
CA LYS A 214 9.77 -3.42 -8.51
C LYS A 214 10.94 -3.78 -7.57
N TYR A 215 10.83 -4.91 -6.87
CA TYR A 215 11.85 -5.38 -5.93
C TYR A 215 12.26 -6.84 -6.16
N VAL A 216 13.39 -7.22 -5.59
CA VAL A 216 13.83 -8.61 -5.38
C VAL A 216 13.93 -8.83 -3.87
N LEU A 217 13.50 -9.99 -3.39
CA LEU A 217 13.52 -10.31 -1.95
C LEU A 217 14.97 -10.58 -1.45
N PRO A 218 15.37 -10.04 -0.30
CA PRO A 218 16.72 -10.22 0.24
C PRO A 218 16.89 -11.58 0.92
N LYS A 219 17.86 -12.38 0.48
CA LYS A 219 18.19 -13.70 1.06
C LYS A 219 18.69 -13.66 2.52
N PHE A 220 19.18 -12.50 2.97
CA PHE A 220 19.73 -12.32 4.31
C PHE A 220 19.46 -10.93 4.85
N ASP A 221 19.34 -10.83 6.16
CA ASP A 221 19.32 -9.58 6.92
C ASP A 221 20.75 -9.09 7.25
N LEU A 222 20.87 -7.80 7.49
CA LEU A 222 22.08 -7.09 7.91
C LEU A 222 21.68 -6.18 9.07
N GLN A 223 22.35 -6.25 10.21
CA GLN A 223 21.98 -5.51 11.42
C GLN A 223 23.17 -4.72 11.98
N ILE A 224 23.01 -3.39 12.11
CA ILE A 224 23.98 -2.47 12.73
C ILE A 224 23.65 -2.28 14.23
N ASN A 225 24.36 -3.02 15.08
CA ASN A 225 24.32 -2.89 16.53
C ASN A 225 25.24 -1.74 16.99
N ALA A 226 24.65 -0.57 17.24
CA ALA A 226 25.29 0.59 17.83
C ALA A 226 24.31 1.31 18.79
N SER A 227 24.83 2.04 19.78
CA SER A 227 24.03 2.88 20.68
C SER A 227 23.30 3.99 19.91
N ASP A 228 22.07 4.32 20.31
CA ASP A 228 21.27 5.37 19.65
C ASP A 228 21.73 6.79 20.01
N GLU A 229 22.44 6.96 21.13
CA GLU A 229 23.10 8.20 21.56
C GLU A 229 24.55 7.92 21.99
N VAL A 230 25.47 8.85 21.70
CA VAL A 230 26.86 8.82 22.17
C VAL A 230 27.33 10.19 22.67
N SER A 231 28.03 10.25 23.80
CA SER A 231 28.58 11.49 24.33
C SER A 231 29.84 11.94 23.57
N ILE A 232 29.97 13.24 23.35
CA ILE A 232 31.10 13.91 22.67
C ILE A 232 32.46 13.66 23.35
N ASN A 233 32.47 13.36 24.65
CA ASN A 233 33.67 13.11 25.45
C ASN A 233 34.08 11.63 25.50
N ARG A 234 33.41 10.75 24.74
CA ARG A 234 33.78 9.33 24.63
C ARG A 234 34.84 9.17 23.55
N GLU A 235 36.04 8.71 23.93
CA GLU A 235 37.15 8.56 22.98
C GLU A 235 36.84 7.53 21.88
N GLU A 236 36.44 6.31 22.27
CA GLU A 236 36.15 5.19 21.35
C GLU A 236 34.67 4.81 21.34
N ILE A 237 34.11 4.71 20.14
CA ILE A 237 32.74 4.23 19.88
C ILE A 237 32.83 2.86 19.21
N LYS A 238 32.12 1.87 19.75
CA LYS A 238 31.95 0.54 19.14
C LYS A 238 30.63 0.50 18.35
N ALA A 239 30.69 0.02 17.12
CA ALA A 239 29.55 -0.49 16.37
C ALA A 239 29.85 -1.92 15.90
N GLU A 240 28.83 -2.76 15.78
CA GLU A 240 28.96 -4.16 15.37
C GLU A 240 27.98 -4.45 14.24
N VAL A 241 28.43 -5.10 13.17
CA VAL A 241 27.63 -5.38 11.98
C VAL A 241 27.59 -6.88 11.72
N CYS A 242 26.43 -7.48 11.98
CA CYS A 242 26.17 -8.91 11.77
C CYS A 242 25.23 -9.10 10.58
N ALA A 243 25.37 -10.23 9.87
CA ALA A 243 24.52 -10.61 8.74
C ALA A 243 24.05 -12.06 8.92
N THR A 244 22.75 -12.29 8.72
CA THR A 244 22.09 -13.58 8.96
C THR A 244 21.09 -13.89 7.85
N TYR A 245 21.14 -15.09 7.28
CA TYR A 245 20.13 -15.59 6.36
C TYR A 245 18.73 -15.57 6.99
N THR A 246 17.68 -15.52 6.17
CA THR A 246 16.27 -15.55 6.63
C THR A 246 15.89 -16.85 7.37
N TYR A 247 16.71 -17.89 7.24
CA TYR A 247 16.63 -19.15 8.00
C TYR A 247 17.61 -19.21 9.19
N GLY A 248 18.12 -18.07 9.66
CA GLY A 248 18.83 -17.90 10.93
C GLY A 248 20.33 -18.22 10.96
N GLN A 249 20.91 -18.72 9.86
CA GLN A 249 22.35 -19.02 9.79
C GLN A 249 23.19 -17.75 9.49
N PRO A 250 24.45 -17.65 9.98
CA PRO A 250 25.31 -16.50 9.70
C PRO A 250 25.81 -16.49 8.24
N VAL A 251 25.89 -15.31 7.62
CA VAL A 251 26.32 -15.15 6.22
C VAL A 251 27.85 -14.99 6.12
N PRO A 252 28.57 -15.85 5.37
CA PRO A 252 29.97 -15.62 5.05
C PRO A 252 30.11 -14.52 3.99
N GLY A 253 31.05 -13.58 4.18
CA GLY A 253 31.22 -12.45 3.26
C GLY A 253 32.12 -11.32 3.76
N SER A 254 32.12 -10.20 3.05
CA SER A 254 32.81 -8.95 3.45
C SER A 254 31.83 -7.81 3.73
N VAL A 255 32.19 -6.91 4.65
CA VAL A 255 31.38 -5.75 5.05
C VAL A 255 32.17 -4.45 4.81
N ASP A 256 31.69 -3.61 3.90
CA ASP A 256 32.12 -2.22 3.78
C ASP A 256 31.35 -1.37 4.79
N PHE A 257 32.01 -0.91 5.85
CA PHE A 257 31.41 -0.04 6.87
C PHE A 257 31.91 1.40 6.75
N LYS A 258 30.98 2.35 6.79
CA LYS A 258 31.23 3.78 6.62
C LYS A 258 30.55 4.54 7.76
N VAL A 259 31.29 5.41 8.43
CA VAL A 259 30.75 6.29 9.48
C VAL A 259 30.92 7.73 9.03
N CYS A 260 29.82 8.44 8.89
CA CYS A 260 29.76 9.79 8.35
C CYS A 260 29.11 10.74 9.38
N ARG A 261 29.75 11.87 9.67
CA ARG A 261 29.08 13.01 10.32
C ARG A 261 28.67 13.99 9.21
N PRO A 262 27.39 14.08 8.81
CA PRO A 262 27.02 14.87 7.65
C PRO A 262 27.24 16.36 7.86
N LEU A 263 27.93 16.98 6.90
CA LEU A 263 27.92 18.42 6.64
C LEU A 263 26.53 18.84 6.11
N ASN A 264 26.26 20.14 6.09
CA ASN A 264 25.08 20.68 5.40
C ASN A 264 25.15 20.59 3.84
N ALA A 265 26.21 19.98 3.28
CA ALA A 265 26.29 19.54 1.88
C ALA A 265 27.21 18.30 1.75
N TYR A 266 27.05 17.50 0.70
CA TYR A 266 27.60 16.13 0.59
C TYR A 266 29.12 15.99 0.37
N VAL A 267 29.69 14.90 0.90
CA VAL A 267 30.49 13.82 0.26
C VAL A 267 31.44 13.18 1.30
N GLY A 268 31.56 11.85 1.32
CA GLY A 268 32.41 11.09 2.25
C GLY A 268 33.44 10.18 1.56
N ILE A 269 34.44 9.70 2.31
CA ILE A 269 35.56 8.87 1.83
C ILE A 269 35.61 7.56 2.65
N PRO A 270 35.78 6.37 2.03
CA PRO A 270 35.76 5.07 2.73
C PRO A 270 37.15 4.50 3.10
N LEU A 271 37.15 3.52 4.01
CA LEU A 271 38.27 2.60 4.31
C LEU A 271 37.66 1.24 4.73
N THR A 272 38.36 0.10 4.59
CA THR A 272 37.75 -1.25 4.61
C THR A 272 38.59 -2.33 5.32
N ASP A 273 37.92 -3.30 5.97
CA ASP A 273 38.44 -4.65 6.30
C ASP A 273 37.26 -5.66 6.52
N LYS A 274 37.52 -6.95 6.75
CA LYS A 274 36.61 -8.06 6.40
C LYS A 274 36.14 -9.01 7.53
N ARG A 275 35.05 -9.72 7.18
CA ARG A 275 34.44 -10.96 7.76
C ARG A 275 33.32 -10.74 8.80
N GLY A 276 32.39 -11.71 8.85
CA GLY A 276 31.06 -11.59 9.48
C GLY A 276 31.05 -11.34 10.99
N CYS A 277 30.02 -10.63 11.46
CA CYS A 277 29.97 -9.98 12.78
C CYS A 277 31.21 -9.11 13.03
N ALA A 278 31.43 -8.16 12.12
CA ALA A 278 32.53 -7.21 12.21
C ALA A 278 32.27 -6.17 13.32
N THR A 279 33.13 -6.15 14.34
CA THR A 279 33.22 -5.05 15.30
C THR A 279 34.09 -3.95 14.72
N PHE A 280 33.53 -2.75 14.57
CA PHE A 280 34.24 -1.54 14.18
C PHE A 280 34.38 -0.61 15.39
N ILE A 281 35.61 -0.16 15.66
CA ILE A 281 35.91 0.82 16.70
C ILE A 281 36.41 2.09 16.00
N PHE A 282 35.83 3.24 16.34
CA PHE A 282 36.19 4.52 15.74
C PHE A 282 36.26 5.64 16.79
N THR A 283 37.22 6.55 16.60
CA THR A 283 37.51 7.61 17.56
C THR A 283 36.68 8.87 17.31
N MET A 284 36.00 9.39 18.34
CA MET A 284 35.18 10.62 18.24
C MET A 284 36.00 11.83 17.78
N SER A 285 37.29 11.87 18.10
CA SER A 285 38.27 12.88 17.65
C SER A 285 38.45 12.95 16.12
N THR A 286 37.95 11.99 15.35
CA THR A 286 37.92 12.04 13.88
C THR A 286 36.79 12.95 13.35
N PHE A 287 35.67 13.02 14.08
CA PHE A 287 34.43 13.71 13.65
C PHE A 287 34.27 15.13 14.22
N THR A 288 35.33 15.67 14.82
CA THR A 288 35.37 16.97 15.52
C THR A 288 36.45 17.93 14.99
N LYS A 289 37.22 17.53 13.98
CA LYS A 289 38.35 18.29 13.40
C LYS A 289 37.96 19.40 12.39
N ILE A 290 36.69 19.47 11.99
CA ILE A 290 36.15 20.47 11.05
C ILE A 290 35.30 21.47 11.84
N ASP A 291 35.18 22.72 11.35
CA ASP A 291 34.40 23.79 11.99
C ASP A 291 33.02 23.28 12.47
N GLN A 292 32.81 23.39 13.78
CA GLN A 292 31.62 22.96 14.49
C GLN A 292 30.34 23.70 14.07
N LYS A 293 30.36 24.64 13.12
CA LYS A 293 29.15 25.26 12.55
C LYS A 293 28.63 24.60 11.27
N ALA A 294 29.42 23.76 10.59
CA ALA A 294 29.07 23.20 9.29
C ALA A 294 28.41 21.79 9.32
N LEU A 295 28.58 21.08 10.43
CA LEU A 295 28.16 19.68 10.63
C LEU A 295 26.79 19.55 11.33
N ARG A 296 26.17 18.37 11.28
CA ARG A 296 25.03 17.99 12.14
C ARG A 296 25.51 17.25 13.40
N ASP A 297 24.64 17.15 14.41
CA ASP A 297 24.90 16.42 15.67
C ASP A 297 24.40 14.98 15.65
N VAL A 298 24.66 14.31 14.53
CA VAL A 298 24.37 12.89 14.32
C VAL A 298 25.54 12.22 13.60
N LEU A 299 25.72 10.94 13.87
CA LEU A 299 26.55 10.02 13.09
C LEU A 299 25.63 9.12 12.28
N GLN A 300 25.84 9.09 10.97
CA GLN A 300 25.19 8.18 10.03
C GLN A 300 26.16 7.02 9.79
N LEU A 301 25.77 5.83 10.26
CA LEU A 301 26.51 4.58 10.08
C LEU A 301 25.87 3.84 8.91
N SER A 302 26.67 3.48 7.91
CA SER A 302 26.22 2.86 6.66
C SER A 302 27.06 1.62 6.40
N ALA A 303 26.41 0.46 6.27
CA ALA A 303 27.03 -0.83 6.05
C ALA A 303 26.59 -1.40 4.69
N ASN A 304 27.50 -2.02 3.95
CA ASN A 304 27.20 -2.82 2.76
C ASN A 304 27.91 -4.18 2.87
N MET A 305 27.17 -5.28 2.75
CA MET A 305 27.67 -6.64 2.97
C MET A 305 27.53 -7.47 1.69
N GLU A 306 28.64 -8.02 1.19
CA GLU A 306 28.73 -8.86 0.00
C GLU A 306 28.96 -10.33 0.40
N GLU A 307 28.07 -11.22 -0.05
CA GLU A 307 28.08 -12.67 0.23
C GLU A 307 29.19 -13.42 -0.53
N GLU A 308 29.92 -14.29 0.17
CA GLU A 308 31.03 -15.05 -0.38
C GLU A 308 30.57 -16.14 -1.35
N GLY A 309 30.97 -16.01 -2.62
CA GLY A 309 30.72 -16.99 -3.68
C GLY A 309 29.54 -16.66 -4.60
N THR A 310 28.58 -15.84 -4.15
CA THR A 310 27.46 -15.36 -4.98
C THR A 310 27.69 -13.94 -5.51
N GLY A 311 28.40 -13.08 -4.75
CA GLY A 311 28.57 -11.66 -5.08
C GLY A 311 27.32 -10.81 -4.80
N ILE A 312 26.31 -11.34 -4.10
CA ILE A 312 25.10 -10.61 -3.74
C ILE A 312 25.43 -9.61 -2.62
N SER A 313 25.19 -8.31 -2.87
CA SER A 313 25.44 -7.24 -1.90
C SER A 313 24.15 -6.62 -1.33
N ARG A 314 24.09 -6.42 -0.01
CA ARG A 314 22.98 -5.72 0.69
C ARG A 314 23.50 -4.60 1.59
N SER A 315 22.84 -3.44 1.56
CA SER A 315 23.16 -2.30 2.44
C SER A 315 22.09 -1.99 3.50
N GLN A 316 22.52 -1.43 4.63
CA GLN A 316 21.68 -0.87 5.70
C GLN A 316 22.32 0.42 6.25
N GLU A 317 21.49 1.34 6.77
CA GLU A 317 21.98 2.50 7.54
C GLU A 317 21.33 2.61 8.92
N LYS A 318 22.07 3.14 9.90
CA LYS A 318 21.58 3.54 11.22
C LYS A 318 22.04 4.98 11.52
N THR A 319 21.23 5.73 12.28
CA THR A 319 21.62 7.05 12.79
C THR A 319 21.77 7.00 14.31
N THR A 320 22.82 7.65 14.82
CA THR A 320 23.13 7.80 16.24
C THR A 320 23.29 9.29 16.57
N VAL A 321 22.72 9.76 17.69
CA VAL A 321 22.78 11.17 18.11
C VAL A 321 24.08 11.48 18.87
N ILE A 322 24.65 12.66 18.63
CA ILE A 322 25.84 13.16 19.36
C ILE A 322 25.39 14.06 20.51
N SER A 323 25.61 13.60 21.73
CA SER A 323 25.28 14.32 22.96
C SER A 323 26.45 15.17 23.44
N TYR A 324 26.17 16.41 23.86
CA TYR A 324 27.17 17.29 24.49
C TYR A 324 27.11 17.25 26.02
N VAL A 325 26.16 16.50 26.59
CA VAL A 325 26.12 16.24 28.03
C VAL A 325 27.23 15.23 28.36
N VAL A 326 28.14 15.60 29.27
CA VAL A 326 29.25 14.73 29.71
C VAL A 326 29.00 14.12 31.09
N GLY A 327 28.33 14.88 31.96
CA GLY A 327 27.86 14.41 33.26
C GLY A 327 26.57 15.09 33.65
N LYS A 328 25.95 14.58 34.71
CA LYS A 328 24.78 15.17 35.38
C LYS A 328 25.15 15.51 36.82
N LEU A 329 24.76 16.69 37.26
CA LEU A 329 24.75 17.05 38.67
C LEU A 329 23.32 16.83 39.19
N SER A 330 23.17 16.43 40.44
CA SER A 330 21.85 16.21 41.04
C SER A 330 21.90 16.41 42.54
N PHE A 331 20.83 16.97 43.11
CA PHE A 331 20.68 17.05 44.56
C PHE A 331 20.23 15.69 45.12
N THR A 332 20.88 15.26 46.19
CA THR A 332 20.61 14.00 46.92
C THR A 332 20.50 14.34 48.40
N ASP A 333 19.65 13.65 49.14
CA ASP A 333 19.39 13.87 50.58
C ASP A 333 19.16 15.35 50.97
N THR A 334 18.74 16.20 50.03
CA THR A 334 18.63 17.64 50.21
C THR A 334 17.18 17.97 50.57
N PRO A 335 16.92 18.61 51.72
CA PRO A 335 15.57 18.89 52.18
C PRO A 335 14.84 19.85 51.25
N LYS A 336 13.51 19.76 51.18
CA LYS A 336 12.65 20.69 50.43
C LYS A 336 12.19 21.90 51.26
N ILE A 337 12.49 21.93 52.55
CA ILE A 337 11.96 22.88 53.55
C ILE A 337 13.09 23.27 54.53
N TYR A 338 13.18 24.53 54.98
CA TYR A 338 14.17 24.98 55.97
C TYR A 338 13.62 25.88 57.08
N ASN A 339 14.12 25.71 58.31
CA ASN A 339 13.82 26.62 59.43
C ASN A 339 14.69 27.89 59.37
N LYS A 340 14.10 29.07 59.46
CA LYS A 340 14.87 30.32 59.45
C LYS A 340 15.85 30.41 60.62
N GLY A 341 17.15 30.52 60.30
CA GLY A 341 18.25 30.56 61.26
C GLY A 341 18.86 29.19 61.58
N SER A 342 18.36 28.09 61.02
CA SER A 342 19.08 26.81 61.02
C SER A 342 20.12 26.75 59.90
N ASN A 343 20.99 25.74 59.94
CA ASN A 343 21.75 25.35 58.75
C ASN A 343 20.90 24.41 57.88
N VAL A 344 20.95 24.58 56.57
CA VAL A 344 20.46 23.60 55.59
C VAL A 344 21.65 22.77 55.16
N GLU A 345 21.64 21.49 55.54
CA GLU A 345 22.58 20.50 55.05
C GLU A 345 21.96 19.71 53.91
N GLY A 346 22.78 19.35 52.92
CA GLY A 346 22.35 18.64 51.72
C GLY A 346 23.55 18.08 50.97
N LYS A 347 23.28 17.24 49.97
CA LYS A 347 24.32 16.61 49.14
C LYS A 347 24.08 16.88 47.67
N VAL A 348 25.17 16.94 46.92
CA VAL A 348 25.15 16.96 45.45
C VAL A 348 25.93 15.75 44.97
N SER A 349 25.32 14.94 44.11
CA SER A 349 26.00 13.86 43.38
C SER A 349 26.42 14.32 41.99
N ALA A 350 27.64 13.99 41.56
CA ALA A 350 28.14 14.16 40.21
C ALA A 350 28.39 12.80 39.53
N PHE A 351 27.70 12.55 38.42
CA PHE A 351 27.78 11.28 37.69
C PHE A 351 28.05 11.51 36.20
N VAL A 352 28.82 10.63 35.56
CA VAL A 352 28.98 10.59 34.10
C VAL A 352 27.65 10.22 33.44
N TYR A 353 27.24 10.98 32.42
CA TYR A 353 25.85 11.00 31.94
C TYR A 353 25.36 9.64 31.40
N TYR A 354 26.20 8.95 30.64
CA TYR A 354 25.82 7.77 29.85
C TYR A 354 26.04 6.42 30.54
N ASN A 355 26.66 6.39 31.73
CA ASN A 355 26.96 5.16 32.47
C ASN A 355 26.85 5.29 34.00
N ASN A 356 26.37 6.43 34.51
CA ASN A 356 26.21 6.73 35.94
C ASN A 356 27.46 6.51 36.81
N THR A 357 28.67 6.54 36.24
CA THR A 357 29.91 6.40 37.03
C THR A 357 30.12 7.64 37.89
N PRO A 358 30.41 7.52 39.20
CA PRO A 358 30.67 8.68 40.06
C PRO A 358 31.91 9.44 39.62
N ILE A 359 31.89 10.76 39.80
CA ILE A 359 33.00 11.65 39.45
C ILE A 359 33.64 12.18 40.75
N PRO A 360 34.75 11.57 41.22
CA PRO A 360 35.45 12.04 42.41
C PRO A 360 36.29 13.30 42.14
N ASP A 361 36.65 14.01 43.21
CA ASP A 361 37.51 15.21 43.21
C ASP A 361 36.99 16.37 42.31
N MET A 362 35.70 16.37 41.96
CA MET A 362 35.09 17.34 41.06
C MET A 362 34.72 18.65 41.79
N PRO A 363 35.13 19.84 41.28
CA PRO A 363 34.79 21.13 41.89
C PRO A 363 33.30 21.49 41.73
N VAL A 364 32.58 21.37 42.85
CA VAL A 364 31.15 21.58 43.10
C VAL A 364 30.66 23.03 43.31
N PHE A 365 30.18 23.82 42.34
CA PHE A 365 29.72 25.19 42.61
C PHE A 365 28.22 25.29 42.93
N LEU A 366 27.88 25.81 44.12
CA LEU A 366 26.51 25.99 44.62
C LEU A 366 26.10 27.47 44.65
N PHE A 367 24.88 27.77 44.19
CA PHE A 367 24.33 29.12 44.05
C PHE A 367 22.90 29.22 44.63
N GLU A 368 22.46 30.44 44.95
CA GLU A 368 21.07 30.81 45.27
C GLU A 368 20.50 31.71 44.15
N GLY A 369 19.28 31.46 43.70
CA GLY A 369 18.51 32.34 42.83
C GLY A 369 18.27 31.75 41.44
N GLU A 370 17.57 32.51 40.59
CA GLU A 370 17.39 32.13 39.19
C GLU A 370 18.71 32.26 38.42
N ARG A 371 18.86 31.51 37.32
CA ARG A 371 20.10 31.44 36.52
C ARG A 371 20.71 32.83 36.20
N TRP A 372 19.86 33.84 35.93
CA TRP A 372 20.27 35.21 35.58
C TRP A 372 20.49 36.16 36.76
N SER A 373 20.09 35.79 37.98
CA SER A 373 20.15 36.63 39.20
C SER A 373 20.90 35.93 40.34
N SER A 374 21.67 34.90 40.01
CA SER A 374 22.23 33.94 40.95
C SER A 374 23.40 34.48 41.79
N ARG A 375 23.34 34.21 43.09
CA ARG A 375 24.35 34.51 44.11
C ARG A 375 25.16 33.25 44.40
N TRP A 376 26.46 33.27 44.14
CA TRP A 376 27.34 32.17 44.53
C TRP A 376 27.38 32.01 46.06
N LEU A 377 27.29 30.76 46.54
CA LEU A 377 27.25 30.41 47.96
C LEU A 377 28.51 29.67 48.42
N GLN A 378 28.84 28.56 47.76
CA GLN A 378 29.91 27.65 48.18
C GLN A 378 30.62 27.01 46.98
N ASN A 379 31.88 26.65 47.19
CA ASN A 379 32.62 25.70 46.34
C ASN A 379 32.85 24.44 47.17
N LEU A 380 32.48 23.30 46.59
CA LEU A 380 32.49 21.97 47.20
C LEU A 380 33.46 21.08 46.41
N THR A 381 33.71 19.87 46.89
CA THR A 381 34.46 18.87 46.12
C THR A 381 33.85 17.50 46.39
N THR A 382 33.68 16.69 45.35
CA THR A 382 33.07 15.36 45.49
C THR A 382 34.05 14.34 46.05
N ASP A 383 33.54 13.42 46.87
CA ASP A 383 34.24 12.28 47.44
C ASP A 383 34.38 11.11 46.44
N SER A 384 34.90 9.97 46.90
CA SER A 384 35.08 8.75 46.09
C SER A 384 33.78 8.22 45.47
N ASP A 385 32.64 8.51 46.07
CA ASP A 385 31.33 8.04 45.65
C ASP A 385 30.63 9.10 44.75
N GLY A 386 31.36 10.17 44.39
CA GLY A 386 30.90 11.26 43.54
C GLY A 386 30.02 12.27 44.27
N VAL A 387 30.04 12.31 45.61
CA VAL A 387 29.11 13.09 46.43
C VAL A 387 29.81 14.24 47.15
N ALA A 388 29.18 15.42 47.18
CA ALA A 388 29.67 16.61 47.86
C ALA A 388 28.62 17.14 48.86
N THR A 389 28.98 17.25 50.13
CA THR A 389 28.10 17.78 51.20
C THR A 389 28.23 19.29 51.33
N PHE A 390 27.11 20.01 51.46
CA PHE A 390 27.06 21.45 51.75
C PHE A 390 26.30 21.75 53.04
N SER A 391 26.55 22.92 53.64
CA SER A 391 25.90 23.38 54.87
C SER A 391 25.71 24.90 54.84
N LEU A 392 24.47 25.38 54.66
CA LEU A 392 24.11 26.78 54.44
C LEU A 392 23.38 27.39 55.64
N SER A 393 23.96 28.40 56.29
CA SER A 393 23.26 29.15 57.35
C SER A 393 22.16 30.02 56.77
N THR A 394 20.92 29.85 57.25
CA THR A 394 19.73 30.46 56.64
C THR A 394 19.30 31.81 57.23
N ALA A 395 20.13 32.41 58.10
CA ALA A 395 19.78 33.62 58.85
C ALA A 395 19.39 34.83 57.97
N ASP A 396 20.12 35.05 56.87
CA ASP A 396 19.99 36.24 56.02
C ASP A 396 18.87 36.14 54.96
N PHE A 397 18.33 34.93 54.72
CA PHE A 397 17.33 34.70 53.67
C PHE A 397 15.93 35.13 54.12
N LYS A 398 15.07 35.49 53.16
CA LYS A 398 13.75 36.12 53.41
C LYS A 398 12.56 35.37 52.81
N GLY A 399 12.80 34.21 52.22
CA GLY A 399 11.84 33.37 51.52
C GLY A 399 12.54 32.14 50.96
N ASP A 400 11.95 31.51 49.95
CA ASP A 400 12.39 30.24 49.39
C ASP A 400 13.80 30.31 48.76
N ILE A 401 14.70 29.43 49.21
CA ILE A 401 16.08 29.35 48.75
C ILE A 401 16.08 28.49 47.48
N HIS A 402 16.24 29.13 46.34
CA HIS A 402 16.33 28.45 45.04
C HIS A 402 17.77 28.01 44.81
N LEU A 403 18.12 26.77 45.16
CA LEU A 403 19.49 26.28 44.94
C LEU A 403 19.69 25.91 43.47
N GLN A 404 20.84 26.27 42.91
CA GLN A 404 21.31 25.78 41.62
C GLN A 404 22.75 25.27 41.75
N VAL A 405 23.08 24.20 41.02
CA VAL A 405 24.39 23.58 41.09
C VAL A 405 25.05 23.41 39.71
N SER A 406 26.33 23.75 39.62
CA SER A 406 27.12 23.75 38.38
C SER A 406 28.55 23.27 38.62
N ASP A 407 29.19 22.77 37.56
CA ASP A 407 30.62 22.48 37.45
C ASP A 407 31.48 23.76 37.29
N THR A 408 30.85 24.91 37.04
CA THR A 408 31.52 26.19 36.77
C THR A 408 31.14 27.28 37.78
N PRO A 409 32.05 28.24 38.07
CA PRO A 409 31.80 29.34 39.00
C PRO A 409 30.83 30.43 38.47
N THR A 410 30.16 30.20 37.34
CA THR A 410 29.20 31.13 36.74
C THR A 410 28.07 30.37 36.04
N LEU A 411 26.82 30.62 36.45
CA LEU A 411 25.62 30.01 35.85
C LEU A 411 25.28 30.62 34.48
N GLY A 412 26.01 30.17 33.45
CA GLY A 412 25.72 30.48 32.05
C GLY A 412 24.79 29.46 31.38
N TYR A 413 24.35 29.78 30.16
CA TYR A 413 23.96 28.74 29.21
C TYR A 413 25.23 28.14 28.58
N PRO A 414 25.33 26.83 28.38
CA PRO A 414 26.48 26.23 27.72
C PRO A 414 26.60 26.80 26.29
N PRO A 415 27.80 27.26 25.87
CA PRO A 415 28.02 27.69 24.49
C PRO A 415 27.64 26.61 23.48
N TYR A 416 27.22 27.03 22.29
CA TYR A 416 26.78 26.10 21.24
C TYR A 416 27.88 25.08 20.91
N ARG A 417 27.58 23.79 21.12
CA ARG A 417 28.46 22.63 20.92
C ARG A 417 29.71 22.54 21.81
N THR A 418 29.74 23.23 22.96
CA THR A 418 30.70 22.87 24.03
C THR A 418 30.17 21.70 24.87
N PRO A 419 31.03 20.75 25.30
CA PRO A 419 30.65 19.75 26.29
C PRO A 419 30.28 20.41 27.62
N TYR A 420 29.24 19.95 28.31
CA TYR A 420 28.76 20.56 29.56
C TYR A 420 28.14 19.52 30.52
N TYR A 421 28.07 19.88 31.80
CA TYR A 421 27.39 19.11 32.83
C TYR A 421 25.95 19.60 33.00
N ASP A 422 24.98 18.68 33.06
CA ASP A 422 23.57 19.06 33.28
C ASP A 422 23.40 19.61 34.70
N SER A 423 23.27 20.93 34.80
CA SER A 423 23.02 21.66 36.04
C SER A 423 21.59 21.41 36.52
N LYS A 424 21.41 21.05 37.79
CA LYS A 424 20.08 20.98 38.41
C LYS A 424 19.81 22.14 39.35
N ASP A 425 18.53 22.44 39.47
CA ASP A 425 17.92 23.33 40.44
C ASP A 425 17.13 22.53 41.48
N HIS A 426 17.02 23.07 42.69
CA HIS A 426 16.24 22.49 43.79
C HIS A 426 15.80 23.60 44.75
N THR A 427 14.50 23.83 44.86
CA THR A 427 13.95 24.85 45.77
C THR A 427 13.80 24.29 47.18
N VAL A 428 14.46 24.94 48.14
CA VAL A 428 14.27 24.71 49.57
C VAL A 428 13.38 25.82 50.11
N SER A 429 12.09 25.55 50.25
CA SER A 429 11.11 26.55 50.68
C SER A 429 11.30 26.95 52.14
N LEU A 430 11.00 28.21 52.46
CA LEU A 430 11.06 28.69 53.85
C LEU A 430 9.95 28.00 54.65
N ALA A 431 10.32 27.30 55.72
CA ALA A 431 9.37 26.76 56.67
C ALA A 431 8.49 27.88 57.24
N THR A 432 7.20 27.81 56.96
CA THR A 432 6.14 28.61 57.58
C THR A 432 5.90 28.12 59.02
N LEU A 433 6.94 28.28 59.86
CA LEU A 433 7.03 27.91 61.27
C LEU A 433 6.67 26.44 61.53
N SER A 434 7.42 25.55 60.90
CA SER A 434 7.18 24.11 60.85
C SER A 434 8.53 23.37 60.76
N SER A 435 8.94 22.66 61.83
CA SER A 435 10.33 22.22 62.03
C SER A 435 10.68 20.86 61.36
N PRO A 436 11.94 20.60 60.96
CA PRO A 436 12.31 19.33 60.32
C PRO A 436 12.21 18.08 61.20
N ASP A 437 12.50 18.18 62.51
CA ASP A 437 12.51 17.04 63.45
C ASP A 437 11.13 16.76 64.09
N THR A 438 10.11 17.50 63.66
CA THR A 438 8.70 17.28 64.02
C THR A 438 7.92 17.26 62.72
N LYS A 439 7.33 16.14 62.31
CA LYS A 439 6.42 16.17 61.15
C LYS A 439 5.28 17.14 61.47
N THR A 440 5.09 18.15 60.63
CA THR A 440 4.37 19.40 60.97
C THR A 440 3.13 19.68 60.14
N VAL A 441 2.94 18.95 59.05
CA VAL A 441 1.79 19.05 58.15
C VAL A 441 1.34 17.63 57.86
N SER A 442 0.03 17.38 58.00
CA SER A 442 -0.57 16.09 57.66
C SER A 442 -0.58 15.88 56.14
N PHE A 443 -0.28 14.67 55.67
CA PHE A 443 -0.31 14.33 54.24
C PHE A 443 -0.59 12.84 53.98
N LEU A 444 -0.96 12.54 52.73
CA LEU A 444 -1.03 11.18 52.18
C LEU A 444 0.03 11.04 51.07
N ASP A 445 0.57 9.83 50.88
CA ASP A 445 1.39 9.50 49.73
C ASP A 445 1.03 8.12 49.15
N VAL A 446 0.79 8.07 47.83
CA VAL A 446 0.42 6.84 47.13
C VAL A 446 1.68 6.23 46.51
N LYS A 447 2.19 5.14 47.10
CA LYS A 447 3.47 4.56 46.68
C LYS A 447 3.37 4.02 45.25
N LYS A 448 4.25 4.53 44.37
CA LYS A 448 4.38 4.06 42.99
C LYS A 448 5.10 2.70 42.92
N LYS A 449 4.88 1.99 41.81
CA LYS A 449 5.65 0.83 41.37
C LYS A 449 6.41 1.18 40.09
N ASP A 450 7.64 0.69 39.94
CA ASP A 450 8.45 0.91 38.74
C ASP A 450 8.17 -0.12 37.62
N GLU A 451 7.56 -1.25 37.96
CA GLU A 451 7.14 -2.30 37.00
C GLU A 451 5.65 -2.15 36.62
N PRO A 452 5.25 -2.44 35.37
CA PRO A 452 3.86 -2.42 34.95
C PRO A 452 3.01 -3.47 35.68
N LEU A 453 1.76 -3.13 35.98
CA LEU A 453 0.83 -4.04 36.66
C LEU A 453 0.42 -5.20 35.74
N SER A 454 0.63 -6.44 36.18
CA SER A 454 0.20 -7.61 35.41
C SER A 454 -1.30 -7.80 35.42
N CYS A 455 -1.87 -8.17 34.27
CA CYS A 455 -3.30 -8.43 34.17
C CYS A 455 -3.69 -9.80 34.78
N ASP A 456 -4.92 -9.89 35.27
CA ASP A 456 -5.52 -11.02 36.00
C ASP A 456 -4.78 -11.43 37.30
N LYS A 457 -3.77 -10.67 37.73
CA LYS A 457 -3.13 -10.81 39.04
C LYS A 457 -3.75 -9.85 40.05
N GLU A 458 -3.71 -10.25 41.32
CA GLU A 458 -4.05 -9.41 42.45
C GLU A 458 -2.79 -8.64 42.89
N GLU A 459 -2.82 -7.32 42.76
CA GLU A 459 -1.72 -6.42 43.08
C GLU A 459 -2.00 -5.66 44.39
N ASP A 460 -1.02 -5.64 45.29
CA ASP A 460 -1.08 -4.89 46.55
C ASP A 460 -0.68 -3.43 46.33
N PHE A 461 -1.49 -2.49 46.83
CA PHE A 461 -1.27 -1.05 46.77
C PHE A 461 -1.23 -0.46 48.18
N SER A 462 -0.36 0.53 48.41
CA SER A 462 -0.17 1.10 49.73
C SER A 462 -0.16 2.63 49.71
N ILE A 463 -0.92 3.21 50.64
CA ILE A 463 -1.11 4.64 50.87
C ILE A 463 -0.50 4.94 52.25
N GLN A 464 0.64 5.62 52.26
CA GLN A 464 1.25 6.08 53.50
C GLN A 464 0.49 7.32 54.01
N TYR A 465 0.25 7.39 55.31
CA TYR A 465 -0.30 8.58 55.97
C TYR A 465 0.62 9.08 57.08
N THR A 466 0.69 10.40 57.20
CA THR A 466 1.27 11.11 58.33
C THR A 466 0.25 12.15 58.78
N VAL A 467 -0.14 12.11 60.06
CA VAL A 467 -1.15 12.99 60.66
C VAL A 467 -0.53 13.69 61.86
N VAL A 468 -0.73 15.01 61.98
CA VAL A 468 0.02 15.87 62.90
C VAL A 468 -0.91 16.73 63.74
N GLY A 469 -0.75 16.68 65.06
CA GLY A 469 -1.38 17.64 65.99
C GLY A 469 -2.92 17.61 66.04
N GLU A 470 -3.56 16.58 65.50
CA GLU A 470 -5.00 16.35 65.63
C GLU A 470 -5.36 15.87 67.03
N ALA A 471 -6.63 16.06 67.44
CA ALA A 471 -7.16 15.47 68.66
C ALA A 471 -7.42 13.96 68.50
N GLN A 472 -7.42 13.21 69.61
CA GLN A 472 -7.71 11.77 69.59
C GLN A 472 -9.08 11.49 68.95
N GLY A 473 -9.11 10.59 67.97
CA GLY A 473 -10.31 10.29 67.20
C GLY A 473 -10.07 9.25 66.11
N PHE A 474 -10.91 9.28 65.07
CA PHE A 474 -10.77 8.41 63.89
C PHE A 474 -10.67 9.27 62.63
N MET A 475 -9.81 8.86 61.70
CA MET A 475 -9.70 9.41 60.36
C MET A 475 -10.06 8.32 59.35
N ASP A 476 -11.06 8.59 58.50
CA ASP A 476 -11.34 7.72 57.35
C ASP A 476 -10.44 8.10 56.17
N VAL A 477 -9.69 7.13 55.66
CA VAL A 477 -8.87 7.24 54.45
C VAL A 477 -9.66 6.63 53.29
N MET A 478 -10.22 7.49 52.44
CA MET A 478 -10.93 7.11 51.23
C MET A 478 -9.94 6.92 50.07
N TYR A 479 -10.19 5.94 49.21
CA TYR A 479 -9.45 5.78 47.96
C TYR A 479 -10.37 5.41 46.79
N LEU A 480 -10.01 5.90 45.60
CA LEU A 480 -10.69 5.69 44.34
C LEU A 480 -9.69 5.18 43.31
N VAL A 481 -10.05 4.13 42.57
CA VAL A 481 -9.30 3.60 41.44
C VAL A 481 -10.05 3.96 40.16
N LEU A 482 -9.38 4.65 39.25
CA LEU A 482 -9.92 5.10 37.97
C LEU A 482 -9.19 4.45 36.80
N SER A 483 -9.93 4.09 35.76
CA SER A 483 -9.37 3.77 34.44
C SER A 483 -10.31 4.26 33.33
N ARG A 484 -9.72 4.63 32.19
CA ARG A 484 -10.40 5.23 31.02
C ARG A 484 -11.35 6.40 31.39
N GLY A 485 -11.06 7.11 32.49
CA GLY A 485 -11.86 8.21 33.04
C GLY A 485 -13.06 7.81 33.93
N ALA A 486 -13.31 6.53 34.19
CA ALA A 486 -14.39 6.06 35.07
C ALA A 486 -13.85 5.54 36.42
N ILE A 487 -14.66 5.64 37.49
CA ILE A 487 -14.34 5.04 38.80
C ILE A 487 -14.69 3.55 38.74
N VAL A 488 -13.70 2.68 38.91
CA VAL A 488 -13.81 1.22 38.79
C VAL A 488 -13.93 0.56 40.17
N LEU A 489 -13.10 0.96 41.13
CA LEU A 489 -13.09 0.47 42.50
C LEU A 489 -12.98 1.64 43.49
N GLN A 490 -13.53 1.45 44.69
CA GLN A 490 -13.42 2.39 45.81
C GLN A 490 -13.25 1.64 47.13
N GLY A 491 -12.70 2.31 48.14
CA GLY A 491 -12.71 1.82 49.51
C GLY A 491 -12.52 2.93 50.55
N VAL A 492 -12.71 2.58 51.81
CA VAL A 492 -12.55 3.45 52.97
C VAL A 492 -11.93 2.63 54.10
N GLU A 493 -10.76 3.03 54.59
CA GLU A 493 -10.10 2.39 55.73
C GLU A 493 -10.11 3.35 56.93
N ARG A 494 -10.55 2.87 58.11
CA ARG A 494 -10.70 3.70 59.32
C ARG A 494 -9.45 3.61 60.19
N VAL A 495 -8.70 4.69 60.27
CA VAL A 495 -7.48 4.84 61.07
C VAL A 495 -7.83 5.42 62.44
N GLU A 496 -7.32 4.82 63.52
CA GLU A 496 -7.34 5.44 64.86
C GLU A 496 -6.19 6.45 64.98
N VAL A 497 -6.50 7.67 65.39
CA VAL A 497 -5.55 8.76 65.59
C VAL A 497 -5.38 8.93 67.11
N GLU A 498 -4.23 8.53 67.64
CA GLU A 498 -3.92 8.66 69.07
C GLU A 498 -3.57 10.12 69.44
N ASP A 499 -3.63 10.46 70.74
CA ASP A 499 -3.17 11.75 71.28
C ASP A 499 -1.63 11.83 71.27
N LYS A 500 -1.08 11.98 70.05
CA LYS A 500 0.35 11.99 69.72
C LYS A 500 0.65 13.16 68.80
N LEU A 501 1.83 13.75 69.00
CA LEU A 501 2.35 14.86 68.21
C LEU A 501 2.39 14.55 66.70
N VAL A 502 2.68 13.28 66.37
CA VAL A 502 2.60 12.70 65.02
C VAL A 502 2.03 11.28 65.13
N ASN A 503 1.06 10.95 64.28
CA ASN A 503 0.56 9.60 64.02
C ASN A 503 0.95 9.19 62.60
N GLU A 504 1.43 7.97 62.40
CA GLU A 504 1.88 7.49 61.10
C GLU A 504 1.52 6.03 60.87
N GLY A 505 1.30 5.67 59.61
CA GLY A 505 1.08 4.30 59.20
C GLY A 505 0.82 4.19 57.71
N GLU A 506 0.26 3.04 57.32
CA GLU A 506 0.09 2.66 55.93
C GLU A 506 -1.23 1.91 55.76
N VAL A 507 -2.12 2.48 54.94
CA VAL A 507 -3.35 1.82 54.49
C VAL A 507 -3.00 1.03 53.24
N SER A 508 -3.20 -0.28 53.24
CA SER A 508 -2.96 -1.12 52.06
C SER A 508 -4.26 -1.77 51.57
N PHE A 509 -4.46 -1.77 50.26
CA PHE A 509 -5.61 -2.38 49.60
C PHE A 509 -5.15 -3.25 48.43
N LYS A 510 -6.07 -4.08 47.95
CA LYS A 510 -5.82 -5.02 46.86
C LYS A 510 -6.63 -4.66 45.61
N LEU A 511 -6.02 -4.81 44.44
CA LEU A 511 -6.67 -4.59 43.15
C LEU A 511 -6.31 -5.71 42.18
N THR A 512 -7.31 -6.46 41.70
CA THR A 512 -7.14 -7.35 40.54
C THR A 512 -7.25 -6.53 39.27
N VAL A 513 -6.19 -6.47 38.47
CA VAL A 513 -6.16 -5.66 37.24
C VAL A 513 -6.79 -6.43 36.08
N SER A 514 -7.99 -6.04 35.66
CA SER A 514 -8.70 -6.67 34.53
C SER A 514 -8.41 -5.97 33.18
N PRO A 515 -8.53 -6.65 32.02
CA PRO A 515 -8.15 -6.07 30.72
C PRO A 515 -8.95 -4.86 30.23
N ASP A 516 -10.09 -4.55 30.85
CA ASP A 516 -10.83 -3.30 30.63
C ASP A 516 -10.22 -2.11 31.38
N MET A 517 -9.35 -2.35 32.38
CA MET A 517 -8.56 -1.32 33.07
C MET A 517 -7.28 -0.91 32.32
N ALA A 518 -6.82 -1.71 31.35
CA ALA A 518 -5.65 -1.39 30.53
C ALA A 518 -5.90 -0.17 29.61
N PRO A 519 -4.89 0.61 29.21
CA PRO A 519 -3.45 0.43 29.49
C PRO A 519 -2.93 1.11 30.75
N ASP A 520 -3.73 1.94 31.43
CA ASP A 520 -3.29 2.79 32.54
C ASP A 520 -4.38 2.89 33.63
N VAL A 521 -3.95 2.84 34.90
CA VAL A 521 -4.78 2.93 36.11
C VAL A 521 -4.31 4.08 36.98
N GLN A 522 -5.23 4.91 37.45
CA GLN A 522 -4.96 6.02 38.38
C GLN A 522 -5.58 5.74 39.74
N VAL A 523 -4.78 5.83 40.80
CA VAL A 523 -5.25 5.75 42.20
C VAL A 523 -5.27 7.15 42.79
N VAL A 524 -6.39 7.55 43.39
CA VAL A 524 -6.57 8.82 44.11
C VAL A 524 -6.95 8.50 45.55
N ALA A 525 -6.12 8.92 46.51
CA ALA A 525 -6.37 8.78 47.94
C ALA A 525 -6.69 10.14 48.56
N TYR A 526 -7.66 10.19 49.48
CA TYR A 526 -8.01 11.39 50.22
C TYR A 526 -8.53 11.07 51.62
N ALA A 527 -8.26 11.95 52.58
CA ALA A 527 -8.75 11.84 53.96
C ALA A 527 -9.20 13.21 54.47
N ILE A 528 -10.07 13.20 55.48
CA ILE A 528 -10.60 14.40 56.14
C ILE A 528 -10.21 14.33 57.61
N LEU A 529 -9.56 15.39 58.09
CA LEU A 529 -8.97 15.47 59.42
C LEU A 529 -9.95 16.08 60.43
N PRO A 530 -9.84 15.76 61.74
CA PRO A 530 -10.68 16.34 62.79
C PRO A 530 -10.70 17.88 62.83
N ASN A 531 -9.65 18.55 62.33
CA ASN A 531 -9.59 20.01 62.20
C ASN A 531 -10.27 20.60 60.93
N GLU A 532 -11.14 19.85 60.25
CA GLU A 532 -11.83 20.22 58.98
C GLU A 532 -10.91 20.31 57.73
N THR A 533 -9.65 19.88 57.80
CA THR A 533 -8.71 19.92 56.66
C THR A 533 -8.82 18.66 55.78
N VAL A 534 -8.79 18.85 54.46
CA VAL A 534 -8.72 17.75 53.48
C VAL A 534 -7.27 17.54 53.05
N ILE A 535 -6.80 16.29 53.07
CA ILE A 535 -5.51 15.86 52.52
C ILE A 535 -5.74 14.87 51.37
N ALA A 536 -5.00 14.97 50.27
CA ALA A 536 -5.17 14.12 49.09
C ALA A 536 -3.87 13.95 48.29
N ASN A 537 -3.73 12.81 47.61
CA ASN A 537 -2.61 12.45 46.75
C ASN A 537 -3.09 11.51 45.61
N SER A 538 -2.37 11.44 44.50
CA SER A 538 -2.73 10.58 43.36
C SER A 538 -1.50 10.07 42.61
N ALA A 539 -1.54 8.80 42.20
CA ALA A 539 -0.50 8.17 41.40
C ALA A 539 -1.08 7.38 40.22
N ASP A 540 -0.38 7.45 39.08
CA ASP A 540 -0.67 6.69 37.87
C ASP A 540 0.25 5.46 37.76
N PHE A 541 -0.32 4.35 37.29
CA PHE A 541 0.32 3.05 37.14
C PHE A 541 -0.06 2.45 35.77
N SER A 542 0.91 2.20 34.90
CA SER A 542 0.65 1.52 33.62
C SER A 542 0.50 0.01 33.83
N THR A 543 -0.30 -0.64 32.99
CA THR A 543 -0.55 -2.09 33.01
C THR A 543 0.22 -2.80 31.89
N GLU A 544 0.26 -4.13 31.95
CA GLU A 544 0.48 -4.95 30.76
C GLU A 544 -0.58 -4.62 29.69
N LYS A 545 -0.20 -4.70 28.40
CA LYS A 545 -1.09 -4.47 27.24
C LYS A 545 -1.92 -5.72 26.94
N CYS A 546 -2.78 -6.08 27.89
CA CYS A 546 -3.65 -7.25 27.82
C CYS A 546 -5.00 -6.95 27.14
N PHE A 547 -5.68 -8.01 26.72
CA PHE A 547 -6.98 -7.97 26.04
C PHE A 547 -7.98 -8.91 26.73
N SER A 548 -9.28 -8.61 26.65
CA SER A 548 -10.32 -9.45 27.28
C SER A 548 -10.39 -10.86 26.69
N GLN A 549 -10.09 -10.96 25.39
CA GLN A 549 -9.93 -12.20 24.65
C GLN A 549 -8.46 -12.64 24.70
N LYS A 550 -8.18 -13.79 25.34
CA LYS A 550 -6.87 -14.46 25.22
C LYS A 550 -6.83 -15.26 23.93
N VAL A 551 -5.79 -15.05 23.13
CA VAL A 551 -5.54 -15.75 21.86
C VAL A 551 -4.13 -16.30 21.85
N SER A 552 -3.98 -17.53 21.37
CA SER A 552 -2.67 -18.07 20.98
C SER A 552 -2.77 -18.80 19.65
N LEU A 553 -1.64 -18.84 18.95
CA LEU A 553 -1.41 -19.59 17.72
C LEU A 553 -0.13 -20.37 17.93
N GLU A 554 -0.12 -21.67 17.64
CA GLU A 554 1.09 -22.52 17.70
C GLU A 554 1.17 -23.45 16.49
N PHE A 555 2.39 -23.84 16.10
CA PHE A 555 2.65 -24.82 15.04
C PHE A 555 3.19 -26.12 15.63
N SER A 556 2.67 -27.24 15.14
CA SER A 556 3.16 -28.59 15.44
C SER A 556 3.49 -29.31 14.13
N PRO A 557 4.79 -29.53 13.80
CA PRO A 557 5.99 -29.09 14.53
C PRO A 557 6.27 -27.56 14.41
N SER A 558 7.12 -27.02 15.28
CA SER A 558 7.52 -25.59 15.27
C SER A 558 8.61 -25.24 14.24
N SER A 559 9.16 -26.24 13.56
CA SER A 559 10.12 -26.12 12.46
C SER A 559 9.87 -27.27 11.48
N ALA A 560 9.95 -27.01 10.19
CA ALA A 560 9.54 -27.96 9.16
C ALA A 560 10.49 -27.97 7.95
N VAL A 561 10.39 -28.99 7.11
CA VAL A 561 11.04 -29.04 5.80
C VAL A 561 10.10 -28.57 4.67
N PRO A 562 10.65 -28.06 3.55
CA PRO A 562 9.89 -27.77 2.33
C PRO A 562 8.91 -28.88 1.92
N GLY A 563 7.62 -28.54 1.80
CA GLY A 563 6.55 -29.47 1.41
C GLY A 563 6.03 -30.40 2.52
N GLU A 564 6.45 -30.24 3.77
CA GLU A 564 5.93 -31.00 4.91
C GLU A 564 4.48 -30.59 5.28
N GLU A 565 3.68 -31.50 5.85
CA GLU A 565 2.39 -31.16 6.45
C GLU A 565 2.59 -30.75 7.92
N THR A 566 2.12 -29.56 8.28
CA THR A 566 2.11 -29.05 9.66
C THR A 566 0.69 -28.76 10.13
N ILE A 567 0.45 -28.83 11.43
CA ILE A 567 -0.79 -28.34 12.03
C ILE A 567 -0.53 -26.96 12.62
N MET A 568 -1.35 -25.98 12.21
CA MET A 568 -1.49 -24.70 12.90
C MET A 568 -2.69 -24.80 13.84
N GLN A 569 -2.45 -24.69 15.14
CA GLN A 569 -3.49 -24.69 16.16
C GLN A 569 -3.78 -23.25 16.60
N VAL A 570 -5.04 -22.83 16.49
CA VAL A 570 -5.53 -21.53 16.96
C VAL A 570 -6.40 -21.75 18.20
N THR A 571 -6.07 -21.06 19.30
CA THR A 571 -6.81 -21.15 20.57
C THR A 571 -7.39 -19.78 20.92
N ALA A 572 -8.68 -19.74 21.24
CA ALA A 572 -9.46 -18.54 21.53
C ALA A 572 -10.71 -18.89 22.37
N GLN A 573 -11.56 -17.92 22.71
CA GLN A 573 -12.90 -18.25 23.22
C GLN A 573 -13.74 -18.98 22.14
N PRO A 574 -14.71 -19.83 22.52
CA PRO A 574 -15.70 -20.40 21.61
C PRO A 574 -16.38 -19.37 20.69
N GLU A 575 -16.74 -19.79 19.48
CA GLU A 575 -17.43 -19.02 18.43
C GLU A 575 -16.68 -17.78 17.88
N SER A 576 -15.44 -17.56 18.34
CA SER A 576 -14.60 -16.46 17.88
C SER A 576 -14.19 -16.62 16.41
N LEU A 577 -14.21 -15.53 15.64
CA LEU A 577 -13.60 -15.49 14.31
C LEU A 577 -12.21 -14.88 14.43
N CYS A 578 -11.21 -15.60 13.94
CA CYS A 578 -9.81 -15.21 13.95
C CYS A 578 -9.32 -14.87 12.55
N GLY A 579 -8.75 -13.68 12.36
CA GLY A 579 -7.96 -13.36 11.18
C GLY A 579 -6.54 -13.85 11.40
N VAL A 580 -6.11 -14.83 10.61
CA VAL A 580 -4.75 -15.40 10.66
C VAL A 580 -3.94 -14.97 9.44
N SER A 581 -2.62 -14.87 9.60
CA SER A 581 -1.71 -14.42 8.54
C SER A 581 -0.29 -14.92 8.75
N ALA A 582 0.41 -15.25 7.67
CA ALA A 582 1.81 -15.65 7.67
C ALA A 582 2.55 -15.07 6.46
N VAL A 583 3.66 -14.37 6.71
CA VAL A 583 4.42 -13.60 5.71
C VAL A 583 5.90 -14.00 5.76
N ASP A 584 6.56 -14.06 4.61
CA ASP A 584 7.99 -14.33 4.54
C ASP A 584 8.76 -13.15 5.20
N GLN A 585 9.63 -13.46 6.16
CA GLN A 585 10.47 -12.46 6.83
C GLN A 585 11.22 -11.56 5.83
N SER A 586 11.61 -12.08 4.66
CA SER A 586 12.22 -11.33 3.55
C SER A 586 11.46 -10.07 3.16
N VAL A 587 10.12 -10.11 3.19
CA VAL A 587 9.22 -8.98 2.88
C VAL A 587 9.25 -7.96 4.02
N LEU A 588 9.24 -8.42 5.27
CA LEU A 588 9.21 -7.56 6.46
C LEU A 588 10.53 -6.82 6.68
N ILE A 589 11.68 -7.42 6.34
CA ILE A 589 12.98 -6.72 6.35
C ILE A 589 13.11 -5.73 5.17
N LYS A 590 12.27 -5.82 4.13
CA LYS A 590 12.27 -4.88 2.99
C LYS A 590 11.48 -3.60 3.29
N GLU A 591 10.39 -3.68 4.07
CA GLU A 591 9.52 -2.54 4.42
C GLU A 591 8.90 -2.75 5.84
N PRO A 592 9.64 -2.48 6.92
CA PRO A 592 9.23 -2.80 8.30
C PRO A 592 8.17 -1.84 8.88
N GLY A 593 7.55 -2.25 10.00
CA GLY A 593 6.76 -1.39 10.89
C GLY A 593 5.27 -1.21 10.58
N LYS A 594 4.77 -1.77 9.46
CA LYS A 594 3.38 -1.61 8.97
C LYS A 594 2.37 -2.69 9.40
N THR A 595 2.84 -3.76 10.05
CA THR A 595 2.04 -4.81 10.71
C THR A 595 1.09 -4.26 11.79
N LEU A 596 0.12 -5.03 12.26
CA LEU A 596 -0.61 -4.68 13.48
C LEU A 596 0.26 -4.99 14.71
N ASP A 597 0.06 -4.23 15.78
CA ASP A 597 0.72 -4.43 17.07
C ASP A 597 -0.19 -3.91 18.20
N ALA A 598 0.09 -4.34 19.44
CA ALA A 598 -0.69 -3.95 20.60
C ALA A 598 -0.67 -2.44 20.83
N ASP A 599 0.46 -1.79 20.53
CA ASP A 599 0.68 -0.35 20.73
C ASP A 599 -0.23 0.51 19.85
N LYS A 600 -0.38 0.18 18.56
CA LYS A 600 -1.33 0.83 17.66
C LYS A 600 -2.79 0.69 18.14
N VAL A 601 -3.15 -0.48 18.67
CA VAL A 601 -4.50 -0.73 19.20
C VAL A 601 -4.74 0.04 20.51
N THR A 602 -3.80 0.00 21.47
CA THR A 602 -3.96 0.69 22.76
C THR A 602 -3.81 2.21 22.66
N THR A 603 -2.98 2.73 21.75
CA THR A 603 -2.80 4.18 21.56
C THR A 603 -4.09 4.85 21.07
N GLY A 604 -4.91 4.16 20.28
CA GLY A 604 -6.23 4.65 19.85
C GLY A 604 -7.21 4.93 21.00
N ILE A 605 -7.04 4.25 22.14
CA ILE A 605 -7.87 4.43 23.35
C ILE A 605 -7.48 5.72 24.09
N ASN A 606 -6.22 6.15 23.99
CA ASN A 606 -5.61 7.11 24.93
C ASN A 606 -5.90 8.59 24.58
N GLN A 607 -7.16 8.99 24.64
CA GLN A 607 -7.62 10.40 24.57
C GLN A 607 -8.50 10.81 25.77
N ASN A 608 -7.92 10.96 26.97
CA ASN A 608 -8.29 11.96 28.01
C ASN A 608 -7.50 11.77 29.33
N TYR A 609 -6.29 12.33 29.48
CA TYR A 609 -5.61 12.47 30.79
C TYR A 609 -4.73 13.74 30.85
N MET A 610 -4.43 14.19 32.08
CA MET A 610 -3.52 15.32 32.40
C MET A 610 -2.03 14.91 32.30
N LYS A 611 -1.12 15.88 32.19
CA LYS A 611 0.35 15.69 32.16
C LYS A 611 1.09 16.91 32.81
N GLU A 612 2.39 16.96 33.10
CA GLU A 612 3.63 16.19 32.72
C GLU A 612 4.64 16.14 33.92
N VAL A 613 5.71 15.32 34.03
CA VAL A 613 6.09 13.93 33.59
C VAL A 613 7.47 13.54 34.22
N MET A 614 8.04 12.35 33.93
CA MET A 614 9.33 11.73 34.40
C MET A 614 9.31 11.03 35.79
N ALA A 615 9.98 9.89 36.11
CA ALA A 615 10.95 8.95 35.48
C ALA A 615 12.48 9.20 35.70
N ALA A 616 13.40 8.21 35.82
CA ALA A 616 13.37 6.77 36.19
C ALA A 616 14.83 6.18 36.27
N GLY A 617 15.05 4.95 36.81
CA GLY A 617 16.29 4.15 36.56
C GLY A 617 16.64 3.00 37.56
N PHE A 618 17.05 1.81 37.06
CA PHE A 618 17.44 0.58 37.79
C PHE A 618 18.99 0.34 37.84
N PRO A 619 19.54 -0.74 38.49
CA PRO A 619 19.79 -2.02 37.75
C PRO A 619 19.85 -3.40 38.51
N VAL A 620 19.29 -4.44 37.87
CA VAL A 620 19.74 -5.85 37.59
C VAL A 620 21.09 -6.33 38.21
N PRO A 621 21.20 -7.51 38.90
CA PRO A 621 21.26 -8.90 38.31
C PRO A 621 20.64 -10.02 39.22
N GLU A 622 20.82 -11.36 39.14
CA GLU A 622 21.62 -12.36 38.36
C GLU A 622 20.98 -13.80 38.45
N GLY A 623 21.54 -14.86 37.80
CA GLY A 623 21.22 -16.29 38.07
C GLY A 623 21.13 -17.23 36.83
N ALA A 624 21.66 -18.47 36.88
CA ALA A 624 21.85 -19.36 35.72
C ALA A 624 21.26 -20.79 35.81
N GLY A 625 20.98 -21.43 34.65
CA GLY A 625 20.73 -22.89 34.53
C GLY A 625 20.10 -23.37 33.20
N ALA A 626 20.52 -24.53 32.68
CA ALA A 626 19.95 -25.19 31.48
C ALA A 626 20.13 -26.73 31.51
N PRO A 627 19.22 -27.52 30.91
CA PRO A 627 19.67 -28.68 30.12
C PRO A 627 18.78 -29.11 28.92
N ASN A 628 19.46 -29.51 27.83
CA ASN A 628 19.20 -30.56 26.82
C ASN A 628 17.78 -30.99 26.39
N MET A 629 17.63 -31.12 25.06
CA MET A 629 16.50 -31.74 24.33
C MET A 629 16.96 -33.07 23.63
N PRO A 630 16.08 -34.08 23.45
CA PRO A 630 16.33 -35.25 22.60
C PRO A 630 15.70 -35.15 21.19
N SER A 631 16.29 -35.82 20.20
CA SER A 631 15.88 -35.77 18.78
C SER A 631 15.22 -37.05 18.26
N PRO A 632 14.20 -36.99 17.39
CA PRO A 632 13.80 -38.08 16.48
C PRO A 632 14.67 -38.10 15.21
N ASP A 633 14.61 -39.20 14.46
CA ASP A 633 15.40 -39.46 13.23
C ASP A 633 14.45 -39.87 12.09
N ILE A 634 14.53 -39.21 10.93
CA ILE A 634 13.66 -39.44 9.76
C ILE A 634 14.47 -39.34 8.45
N SER A 635 14.35 -40.35 7.59
CA SER A 635 15.02 -40.44 6.30
C SER A 635 14.35 -39.58 5.21
N PRO A 636 15.10 -38.92 4.30
CA PRO A 636 14.53 -37.99 3.33
C PRO A 636 13.77 -38.67 2.18
N LEU A 637 12.55 -38.18 1.94
CA LEU A 637 11.89 -38.27 0.62
C LEU A 637 12.43 -37.16 -0.30
N VAL A 638 12.50 -37.43 -1.61
CA VAL A 638 12.96 -36.46 -2.61
C VAL A 638 11.75 -35.90 -3.36
N THR A 639 11.32 -34.70 -2.97
CA THR A 639 10.29 -33.90 -3.66
C THR A 639 10.94 -32.84 -4.55
N VAL A 640 10.30 -32.55 -5.69
CA VAL A 640 10.73 -31.46 -6.59
C VAL A 640 9.94 -30.20 -6.21
N ARG A 641 10.66 -29.16 -5.80
CA ARG A 641 10.09 -27.91 -5.29
C ARG A 641 9.51 -27.04 -6.40
N THR A 642 8.37 -26.40 -6.13
CA THR A 642 7.63 -25.55 -7.09
C THR A 642 6.87 -24.38 -6.44
N PHE A 643 6.59 -24.39 -5.13
CA PHE A 643 5.66 -23.47 -4.48
C PHE A 643 6.36 -22.42 -3.59
N PHE A 644 6.64 -21.25 -4.17
CA PHE A 644 7.38 -20.15 -3.54
C PHE A 644 6.51 -18.87 -3.42
N PRO A 645 5.57 -18.79 -2.46
CA PRO A 645 4.78 -17.60 -2.20
C PRO A 645 5.55 -16.53 -1.40
N GLU A 646 5.00 -15.31 -1.31
CA GLU A 646 5.48 -14.25 -0.39
C GLU A 646 4.58 -14.10 0.86
N THR A 647 3.30 -14.44 0.71
CA THR A 647 2.27 -14.54 1.76
C THR A 647 1.75 -15.98 1.74
N TRP A 648 1.87 -16.74 2.83
CA TRP A 648 1.47 -18.16 2.89
C TRP A 648 0.03 -18.36 3.38
N ILE A 649 -0.39 -17.58 4.39
CA ILE A 649 -1.71 -17.70 5.04
C ILE A 649 -2.39 -16.33 5.02
N TRP A 650 -3.68 -16.27 4.67
CA TRP A 650 -4.51 -15.05 4.76
C TRP A 650 -5.99 -15.38 5.04
N ASP A 651 -6.23 -16.31 5.96
CA ASP A 651 -7.53 -16.94 6.16
C ASP A 651 -8.32 -16.39 7.35
N LEU A 652 -9.63 -16.62 7.33
CA LEU A 652 -10.53 -16.37 8.45
C LEU A 652 -10.93 -17.73 9.05
N VAL A 653 -10.62 -17.93 10.32
CA VAL A 653 -10.79 -19.21 11.03
C VAL A 653 -11.84 -19.03 12.13
N GLU A 654 -12.94 -19.79 12.08
CA GLU A 654 -13.88 -19.88 13.21
C GLU A 654 -13.44 -20.94 14.22
N VAL A 655 -13.34 -20.53 15.47
CA VAL A 655 -13.00 -21.39 16.60
C VAL A 655 -14.28 -22.00 17.16
N GLY A 656 -14.35 -23.34 17.20
CA GLY A 656 -15.54 -24.08 17.62
C GLY A 656 -15.80 -24.03 19.14
N GLU A 657 -16.84 -24.76 19.57
CA GLU A 657 -17.24 -24.87 20.99
C GLU A 657 -16.11 -25.31 21.94
N SER A 658 -15.08 -25.99 21.43
CA SER A 658 -13.88 -26.42 22.16
C SER A 658 -12.92 -25.28 22.56
N GLY A 659 -13.06 -24.07 22.00
CA GLY A 659 -12.07 -23.00 22.16
C GLY A 659 -10.74 -23.24 21.41
N THR A 660 -10.64 -24.33 20.66
CA THR A 660 -9.45 -24.72 19.89
C THR A 660 -9.82 -25.12 18.47
N LYS A 661 -8.98 -24.75 17.51
CA LYS A 661 -9.16 -25.09 16.09
C LYS A 661 -7.84 -25.44 15.43
N ASP A 662 -7.72 -26.70 15.03
CA ASP A 662 -6.62 -27.19 14.22
C ASP A 662 -6.88 -26.96 12.73
N VAL A 663 -5.83 -26.54 12.02
CA VAL A 663 -5.79 -26.33 10.58
C VAL A 663 -4.55 -27.04 10.01
N SER A 664 -4.77 -28.08 9.21
CA SER A 664 -3.71 -28.76 8.46
C SER A 664 -3.26 -27.91 7.28
N LEU A 665 -1.95 -27.67 7.14
CA LEU A 665 -1.35 -26.83 6.11
C LEU A 665 -0.11 -27.52 5.53
N THR A 666 0.09 -27.40 4.21
CA THR A 666 1.37 -27.76 3.58
C THR A 666 2.33 -26.58 3.65
N VAL A 667 3.55 -26.84 4.12
CA VAL A 667 4.63 -25.85 4.27
C VAL A 667 5.21 -25.48 2.91
N PRO A 668 5.45 -24.18 2.60
CA PRO A 668 5.98 -23.77 1.29
C PRO A 668 7.39 -24.26 1.01
N ASP A 669 7.80 -24.21 -0.26
CA ASP A 669 9.12 -24.68 -0.70
C ASP A 669 10.28 -23.71 -0.38
N THR A 670 9.94 -22.49 0.04
CA THR A 670 10.87 -21.41 0.40
C THR A 670 11.63 -21.74 1.69
N ILE A 671 12.97 -21.79 1.63
CA ILE A 671 13.82 -21.84 2.84
C ILE A 671 13.86 -20.43 3.42
N THR A 672 12.99 -20.16 4.39
CA THR A 672 12.86 -18.87 5.09
C THR A 672 12.23 -19.08 6.46
N THR A 673 12.13 -18.01 7.25
CA THR A 673 11.26 -17.98 8.43
C THR A 673 9.98 -17.25 8.08
N TRP A 674 8.84 -17.87 8.39
CA TRP A 674 7.52 -17.24 8.27
C TRP A 674 7.16 -16.61 9.61
N GLU A 675 6.95 -15.29 9.61
CA GLU A 675 6.43 -14.56 10.77
C GLU A 675 4.91 -14.55 10.70
N THR A 676 4.25 -14.89 11.82
CA THR A 676 2.79 -15.04 11.87
C THR A 676 2.14 -14.03 12.81
N GLU A 677 0.99 -13.52 12.36
CA GLU A 677 0.14 -12.58 13.09
C GLU A 677 -1.29 -13.13 13.11
N ALA A 678 -1.92 -13.15 14.28
CA ALA A 678 -3.30 -13.60 14.44
C ALA A 678 -4.04 -12.75 15.48
N PHE A 679 -5.28 -12.38 15.17
CA PHE A 679 -6.20 -11.71 16.09
C PHE A 679 -7.58 -12.33 16.00
N CYS A 680 -8.37 -12.28 17.07
CA CYS A 680 -9.71 -12.84 17.11
C CYS A 680 -10.74 -11.84 17.65
N LEU A 681 -11.98 -11.98 17.17
CA LEU A 681 -13.15 -11.24 17.64
C LEU A 681 -14.18 -12.21 18.22
N SER A 682 -14.62 -11.94 19.45
CA SER A 682 -15.77 -12.57 20.09
C SER A 682 -16.76 -11.48 20.56
N PRO A 683 -17.99 -11.85 20.99
CA PRO A 683 -18.90 -10.90 21.65
C PRO A 683 -18.33 -10.27 22.94
N GLN A 684 -17.28 -10.85 23.53
CA GLN A 684 -16.59 -10.33 24.72
C GLN A 684 -15.44 -9.36 24.38
N GLY A 685 -14.98 -9.32 23.12
CA GLY A 685 -13.99 -8.35 22.66
C GLY A 685 -13.03 -8.86 21.57
N PHE A 686 -12.08 -7.99 21.26
CA PHE A 686 -10.88 -8.26 20.46
C PHE A 686 -9.78 -8.89 21.33
N GLY A 687 -8.96 -9.74 20.71
CA GLY A 687 -7.70 -10.24 21.28
C GLY A 687 -6.64 -10.45 20.20
N LEU A 688 -5.39 -10.20 20.55
CA LEU A 688 -4.22 -10.32 19.67
C LEU A 688 -3.30 -11.43 20.20
N ALA A 689 -2.85 -12.32 19.33
CA ALA A 689 -1.88 -13.36 19.68
C ALA A 689 -0.45 -12.79 19.71
N PRO A 690 0.43 -13.27 20.62
CA PRO A 690 1.87 -13.09 20.46
C PRO A 690 2.33 -13.71 19.13
N ARG A 691 3.21 -13.02 18.40
CA ARG A 691 3.73 -13.53 17.13
C ARG A 691 4.50 -14.82 17.34
N LYS A 692 4.37 -15.75 16.39
CA LYS A 692 5.19 -16.96 16.31
C LYS A 692 5.90 -17.01 14.97
N ASN A 693 7.08 -17.62 14.99
CA ASN A 693 7.88 -17.86 13.80
C ASN A 693 7.93 -19.37 13.56
N ILE A 694 7.76 -19.80 12.31
CA ILE A 694 8.06 -21.15 11.86
C ILE A 694 9.17 -21.08 10.81
N THR A 695 10.32 -21.68 11.15
CA THR A 695 11.48 -21.71 10.26
C THR A 695 11.43 -22.96 9.40
N VAL A 696 11.47 -22.75 8.08
CA VAL A 696 11.49 -23.79 7.05
C VAL A 696 12.93 -23.97 6.61
N PHE A 697 13.54 -25.10 6.98
CA PHE A 697 14.97 -25.31 6.77
C PHE A 697 15.30 -26.76 6.42
N GLN A 698 16.17 -26.93 5.42
CA GLN A 698 16.71 -28.22 5.04
C GLN A 698 18.24 -28.20 5.29
N PRO A 699 18.81 -29.09 6.11
CA PRO A 699 20.22 -29.02 6.51
C PRO A 699 21.21 -29.45 5.41
N PHE A 700 20.74 -30.06 4.32
CA PHE A 700 21.52 -30.32 3.12
C PHE A 700 20.71 -29.95 1.88
N PHE A 701 21.19 -28.94 1.14
CA PHE A 701 20.60 -28.54 -0.14
C PHE A 701 21.67 -28.05 -1.12
N LEU A 702 21.28 -27.88 -2.37
CA LEU A 702 22.15 -27.50 -3.48
C LEU A 702 21.49 -26.36 -4.24
N GLU A 703 22.17 -25.21 -4.31
CA GLU A 703 21.75 -24.06 -5.09
C GLU A 703 22.51 -24.05 -6.42
N LEU A 704 21.77 -23.86 -7.53
CA LEU A 704 22.35 -23.80 -8.87
C LEU A 704 22.49 -22.33 -9.31
N SER A 705 23.72 -21.85 -9.41
CA SER A 705 24.04 -20.59 -10.07
C SER A 705 23.96 -20.80 -11.58
N LEU A 706 22.80 -20.46 -12.14
CA LEU A 706 22.46 -20.59 -13.55
C LEU A 706 22.47 -19.21 -14.24
N PRO A 707 23.09 -19.06 -15.42
CA PRO A 707 22.82 -17.90 -16.27
C PRO A 707 21.37 -17.96 -16.77
N TYR A 708 20.78 -16.82 -17.10
CA TYR A 708 19.38 -16.76 -17.58
C TYR A 708 19.14 -17.63 -18.82
N SER A 709 20.09 -17.61 -19.77
CA SER A 709 20.05 -18.44 -20.98
C SER A 709 21.45 -18.91 -21.39
N ILE A 710 21.51 -20.01 -22.15
CA ILE A 710 22.72 -20.51 -22.80
C ILE A 710 22.39 -21.12 -24.17
N ILE A 711 23.26 -20.90 -25.16
CA ILE A 711 23.06 -21.38 -26.53
C ILE A 711 23.65 -22.79 -26.69
N ARG A 712 22.92 -23.66 -27.39
CA ARG A 712 23.29 -25.07 -27.58
C ARG A 712 24.68 -25.22 -28.24
N GLY A 713 25.66 -25.69 -27.46
CA GLY A 713 27.03 -25.91 -27.89
C GLY A 713 28.06 -24.93 -27.29
N GLU A 714 27.60 -23.94 -26.54
CA GLU A 714 28.42 -23.22 -25.55
C GLU A 714 28.68 -24.13 -24.34
N HIS A 715 29.75 -23.84 -23.60
CA HIS A 715 30.14 -24.60 -22.41
C HIS A 715 30.30 -23.63 -21.24
N PHE A 716 29.54 -23.81 -20.16
CA PHE A 716 29.65 -22.98 -18.95
C PHE A 716 29.95 -23.82 -17.72
N GLU A 717 30.64 -23.21 -16.75
CA GLU A 717 30.81 -23.81 -15.43
C GLU A 717 29.53 -23.64 -14.61
N LEU A 718 28.67 -24.66 -14.59
CA LEU A 718 27.49 -24.70 -13.72
C LEU A 718 27.92 -24.79 -12.25
N LYS A 719 27.90 -23.65 -11.55
CA LYS A 719 28.30 -23.57 -10.14
C LYS A 719 27.15 -24.02 -9.23
N ALA A 720 27.25 -25.28 -8.79
CA ALA A 720 26.38 -25.88 -7.79
C ALA A 720 26.92 -25.63 -6.38
N THR A 721 26.46 -24.57 -5.71
CA THR A 721 26.83 -24.29 -4.31
C THR A 721 26.12 -25.31 -3.41
N THR A 722 26.91 -26.19 -2.79
CA THR A 722 26.37 -27.26 -1.94
C THR A 722 26.39 -26.81 -0.48
N PHE A 723 25.22 -26.47 0.07
CA PHE A 723 25.07 -26.08 1.46
C PHE A 723 24.88 -27.33 2.32
N ASN A 724 25.90 -27.67 3.10
CA ASN A 724 25.89 -28.82 3.99
C ASN A 724 26.09 -28.38 5.45
N TYR A 725 24.99 -28.32 6.19
CA TYR A 725 24.93 -28.09 7.63
C TYR A 725 24.91 -29.40 8.43
N LEU A 726 24.99 -30.57 7.77
CA LEU A 726 25.17 -31.87 8.44
C LEU A 726 26.63 -32.10 8.80
N THR A 727 26.87 -32.80 9.91
CA THR A 727 28.22 -33.21 10.39
C THR A 727 28.87 -34.32 9.55
N ILE A 728 28.26 -34.72 8.43
CA ILE A 728 28.64 -35.87 7.59
C ILE A 728 28.80 -35.42 6.13
N LYS A 729 29.75 -36.01 5.39
CA LYS A 729 30.01 -35.71 3.97
C LYS A 729 29.28 -36.70 3.05
N VAL A 730 28.68 -36.21 1.96
CA VAL A 730 27.89 -36.98 0.99
C VAL A 730 28.40 -36.74 -0.44
N GLY A 731 28.16 -37.67 -1.38
CA GLY A 731 28.76 -37.69 -2.72
C GLY A 731 27.78 -37.62 -3.91
N ASN A 732 28.35 -37.58 -5.12
CA ASN A 732 27.74 -37.05 -6.36
C ASN A 732 26.55 -37.84 -6.95
N LEU A 733 25.69 -37.11 -7.67
CA LEU A 733 24.51 -37.59 -8.42
C LEU A 733 24.84 -38.02 -9.87
N LYS A 734 23.84 -38.62 -10.55
CA LYS A 734 23.83 -39.03 -11.97
C LYS A 734 22.48 -38.73 -12.64
N GLN A 735 22.45 -38.73 -13.97
CA GLN A 735 21.29 -38.46 -14.84
C GLN A 735 20.98 -39.68 -15.75
N ASP A 736 19.75 -39.78 -16.26
CA ASP A 736 19.31 -40.73 -17.31
C ASP A 736 18.40 -40.04 -18.34
N ASP A 737 18.41 -40.53 -19.58
CA ASP A 737 17.69 -39.97 -20.74
C ASP A 737 16.64 -40.96 -21.27
N LYS A 738 15.42 -40.52 -21.63
CA LYS A 738 14.52 -41.25 -22.56
C LYS A 738 13.29 -40.41 -22.96
N GLY A 739 12.81 -40.56 -24.20
CA GLY A 739 11.53 -40.02 -24.68
C GLY A 739 11.09 -40.59 -26.03
N ARG A 740 9.80 -40.45 -26.39
CA ARG A 740 9.20 -40.46 -27.75
C ARG A 740 7.65 -40.38 -27.73
N THR A 741 7.04 -40.21 -28.91
CA THR A 741 5.61 -39.94 -29.20
C THR A 741 5.11 -40.87 -30.34
N PHE A 742 3.79 -40.96 -30.65
CA PHE A 742 3.13 -41.02 -32.00
C PHE A 742 1.64 -41.52 -31.95
N LEU A 743 0.97 -41.69 -33.11
CA LEU A 743 -0.52 -41.82 -33.30
C LEU A 743 -0.90 -43.10 -34.15
N SER A 744 -2.04 -43.35 -34.84
CA SER A 744 -3.15 -42.53 -35.41
C SER A 744 -4.38 -43.30 -36.00
N ILE A 745 -5.60 -42.72 -35.85
CA ILE A 745 -6.79 -42.70 -36.78
C ILE A 745 -7.62 -43.97 -37.13
N ASN A 746 -8.96 -43.81 -37.17
CA ASN A 746 -10.01 -44.35 -38.11
C ASN A 746 -11.43 -44.08 -37.48
N GLN A 747 -12.64 -44.18 -38.06
CA GLN A 747 -13.37 -44.22 -39.38
C GLN A 747 -14.90 -44.28 -39.00
N MET A 748 -16.00 -44.10 -39.77
CA MET A 748 -16.49 -43.67 -41.12
C MET A 748 -18.06 -43.52 -40.97
N GLU A 749 -18.99 -43.12 -41.87
CA GLU A 749 -19.08 -42.79 -43.32
C GLU A 749 -20.41 -42.00 -43.66
N THR A 750 -20.77 -41.85 -44.95
CA THR A 750 -22.10 -41.53 -45.56
C THR A 750 -22.61 -40.05 -45.67
N GLN A 751 -23.92 -39.80 -45.48
CA GLN A 751 -24.83 -39.06 -46.40
C GLN A 751 -26.08 -38.48 -45.66
N CYS A 752 -27.04 -37.67 -46.16
CA CYS A 752 -27.44 -36.95 -47.42
C CYS A 752 -28.66 -36.01 -47.06
N GLN A 753 -29.35 -35.15 -47.84
CA GLN A 753 -29.27 -34.31 -49.08
C GLN A 753 -30.66 -33.60 -49.18
N TYR A 754 -31.03 -32.50 -49.85
CA TYR A 754 -30.48 -31.53 -50.83
C TYR A 754 -31.00 -30.11 -50.45
N ALA A 755 -30.40 -29.02 -50.95
CA ALA A 755 -30.69 -27.62 -50.58
C ALA A 755 -31.07 -26.66 -51.78
N LEU A 756 -30.59 -25.41 -51.86
CA LEU A 756 -30.88 -24.39 -52.91
C LEU A 756 -29.60 -23.61 -53.34
N THR A 757 -29.24 -23.57 -54.63
CA THR A 757 -27.82 -23.49 -55.14
C THR A 757 -27.28 -22.14 -55.71
N GLU A 758 -25.98 -21.86 -55.53
CA GLU A 758 -25.07 -20.88 -56.21
C GLU A 758 -23.77 -21.57 -56.74
N GLU A 759 -22.92 -20.91 -57.54
CA GLU A 759 -21.62 -21.41 -58.06
C GLU A 759 -20.42 -20.46 -57.83
N MET A 760 -19.21 -21.02 -57.66
CA MET A 760 -17.91 -20.31 -57.54
C MET A 760 -16.79 -21.07 -58.30
N ASN A 761 -15.69 -20.38 -58.68
CA ASN A 761 -14.52 -21.00 -59.31
C ASN A 761 -13.20 -20.53 -58.64
N ILE A 762 -12.24 -21.43 -58.42
CA ILE A 762 -11.00 -21.15 -57.68
C ILE A 762 -9.76 -21.54 -58.52
N GLN A 763 -8.75 -20.66 -58.51
CA GLN A 763 -7.47 -20.81 -59.21
C GLN A 763 -6.31 -20.43 -58.27
N LEU A 764 -5.11 -20.95 -58.54
CA LEU A 764 -3.87 -20.66 -57.81
C LEU A 764 -2.98 -19.67 -58.61
N PRO A 765 -2.24 -18.75 -57.96
CA PRO A 765 -1.21 -17.93 -58.60
C PRO A 765 -0.07 -18.74 -59.21
N GLU A 766 0.60 -18.20 -60.24
CA GLU A 766 1.72 -18.86 -60.95
C GLU A 766 2.98 -19.05 -60.09
N ASN A 767 3.12 -18.28 -58.99
CA ASN A 767 4.28 -18.31 -58.10
C ASN A 767 4.06 -19.12 -56.80
N VAL A 768 3.08 -20.01 -56.77
CA VAL A 768 2.81 -20.88 -55.61
C VAL A 768 3.90 -21.95 -55.46
N ILE A 769 4.32 -22.21 -54.22
CA ILE A 769 5.20 -23.34 -53.88
C ILE A 769 4.39 -24.64 -53.98
N ASP A 770 4.84 -25.58 -54.82
CA ASP A 770 4.20 -26.88 -55.02
C ASP A 770 3.90 -27.60 -53.69
N GLY A 771 2.69 -28.17 -53.58
CA GLY A 771 2.23 -28.88 -52.39
C GLY A 771 1.91 -28.00 -51.16
N SER A 772 2.10 -26.68 -51.22
CA SER A 772 1.73 -25.77 -50.11
C SER A 772 0.23 -25.42 -50.07
N ALA A 773 -0.45 -25.56 -51.22
CA ALA A 773 -1.86 -25.23 -51.39
C ALA A 773 -2.78 -26.18 -50.61
N ARG A 774 -3.69 -25.61 -49.82
CA ARG A 774 -4.79 -26.29 -49.12
C ARG A 774 -6.05 -25.44 -49.18
N ALA A 775 -7.20 -26.07 -49.32
CA ALA A 775 -8.50 -25.41 -49.38
C ALA A 775 -9.42 -25.95 -48.29
N SER A 776 -10.13 -25.07 -47.60
CA SER A 776 -11.20 -25.45 -46.67
C SER A 776 -12.45 -24.64 -46.93
N VAL A 777 -13.61 -25.22 -46.63
CA VAL A 777 -14.87 -24.49 -46.57
C VAL A 777 -15.36 -24.42 -45.14
N SER A 778 -15.80 -23.24 -44.75
CA SER A 778 -16.33 -22.95 -43.43
C SER A 778 -17.74 -22.37 -43.51
N VAL A 779 -18.59 -22.78 -42.56
CA VAL A 779 -19.99 -22.38 -42.46
C VAL A 779 -20.27 -21.84 -41.05
N LEU A 780 -21.03 -20.75 -41.01
CA LEU A 780 -21.41 -20.01 -39.81
C LEU A 780 -22.87 -19.60 -39.87
N GLY A 781 -23.56 -19.55 -38.73
CA GLY A 781 -24.90 -18.96 -38.63
C GLY A 781 -24.91 -17.47 -38.27
N ASP A 782 -23.75 -16.88 -38.00
CA ASP A 782 -23.61 -15.48 -37.61
C ASP A 782 -22.38 -14.85 -38.28
N ILE A 783 -22.49 -13.60 -38.75
CA ILE A 783 -21.42 -12.93 -39.49
C ILE A 783 -20.19 -12.60 -38.63
N LEU A 784 -20.35 -12.52 -37.30
CA LEU A 784 -19.23 -12.40 -36.36
C LEU A 784 -18.80 -13.74 -35.75
N GLY A 785 -19.40 -14.87 -36.15
CA GLY A 785 -19.09 -16.19 -35.60
C GLY A 785 -17.63 -16.63 -35.75
N ARG A 786 -16.88 -16.12 -36.75
CA ARG A 786 -15.42 -16.36 -36.88
C ARG A 786 -14.63 -15.69 -35.75
N ALA A 787 -14.96 -14.43 -35.46
CA ALA A 787 -14.39 -13.66 -34.34
C ALA A 787 -14.74 -14.30 -32.98
N LEU A 788 -15.92 -14.90 -32.87
CA LEU A 788 -16.44 -15.51 -31.64
C LEU A 788 -15.94 -16.94 -31.40
N LYS A 789 -15.62 -17.71 -32.45
CA LYS A 789 -14.88 -18.97 -32.29
C LYS A 789 -13.48 -18.74 -31.71
N ASN A 790 -12.86 -17.61 -32.07
CA ASN A 790 -11.56 -17.19 -31.58
C ASN A 790 -11.68 -16.19 -30.41
N LEU A 791 -12.75 -16.25 -29.61
CA LEU A 791 -13.01 -15.25 -28.57
C LEU A 791 -11.84 -15.09 -27.58
N ASP A 792 -11.13 -16.16 -27.24
CA ASP A 792 -9.93 -16.09 -26.37
C ASP A 792 -8.70 -15.46 -27.03
N GLY A 793 -8.68 -15.36 -28.37
CA GLY A 793 -7.66 -14.66 -29.14
C GLY A 793 -8.07 -13.24 -29.58
N LEU A 794 -9.34 -12.87 -29.43
CA LEU A 794 -9.88 -11.56 -29.81
C LEU A 794 -10.27 -10.70 -28.59
N LEU A 795 -10.80 -11.30 -27.52
CA LEU A 795 -10.78 -10.70 -26.19
C LEU A 795 -9.37 -10.79 -25.64
N GLN A 796 -8.54 -9.82 -25.95
CA GLN A 796 -7.15 -9.74 -25.47
C GLN A 796 -7.08 -8.88 -24.20
N MET A 797 -6.22 -9.27 -23.26
CA MET A 797 -5.93 -8.44 -22.09
C MET A 797 -5.14 -7.21 -22.53
N PRO A 798 -5.61 -5.97 -22.27
CA PRO A 798 -4.90 -4.77 -22.73
C PRO A 798 -3.52 -4.61 -22.10
N TYR A 799 -2.51 -4.31 -22.92
CA TYR A 799 -1.11 -4.14 -22.50
C TYR A 799 -0.38 -3.03 -23.28
N GLY A 800 0.81 -2.66 -22.79
CA GLY A 800 1.72 -1.74 -23.47
C GLY A 800 1.40 -0.26 -23.27
N CYS A 801 1.95 0.57 -24.17
CA CYS A 801 1.84 2.03 -24.11
C CYS A 801 0.39 2.52 -24.27
N GLY A 802 0.14 3.82 -24.03
CA GLY A 802 -1.21 4.40 -24.08
C GLY A 802 -1.92 4.34 -25.45
N GLU A 803 -1.18 3.98 -26.51
CA GLU A 803 -1.73 3.63 -27.81
C GLU A 803 -2.11 2.13 -27.86
N GLN A 804 -1.17 1.22 -27.58
CA GLN A 804 -1.40 -0.24 -27.61
C GLN A 804 -2.48 -0.70 -26.62
N ASN A 805 -2.50 -0.13 -25.43
CA ASN A 805 -3.52 -0.43 -24.42
C ASN A 805 -4.92 -0.08 -24.94
N MET A 806 -5.07 1.06 -25.63
CA MET A 806 -6.34 1.42 -26.28
C MET A 806 -6.68 0.56 -27.50
N ALA A 807 -5.66 0.13 -28.26
CA ALA A 807 -5.84 -0.75 -29.40
C ALA A 807 -6.45 -2.11 -29.04
N LEU A 808 -6.19 -2.58 -27.82
CA LEU A 808 -6.71 -3.83 -27.27
C LEU A 808 -7.97 -3.62 -26.42
N LEU A 809 -8.08 -2.48 -25.73
CA LEU A 809 -9.26 -2.14 -24.93
C LEU A 809 -10.50 -1.88 -25.80
N ALA A 810 -10.36 -1.18 -26.93
CA ALA A 810 -11.51 -0.78 -27.74
C ALA A 810 -12.28 -1.98 -28.37
N PRO A 811 -11.62 -2.96 -29.03
CA PRO A 811 -12.31 -4.16 -29.55
C PRO A 811 -13.11 -4.92 -28.48
N ASN A 812 -12.57 -5.07 -27.27
CA ASN A 812 -13.24 -5.76 -26.16
C ASN A 812 -14.62 -5.14 -25.82
N ILE A 813 -14.76 -3.82 -25.96
CA ILE A 813 -16.02 -3.10 -25.67
C ILE A 813 -17.08 -3.42 -26.74
N TYR A 814 -16.72 -3.34 -28.02
CA TYR A 814 -17.66 -3.60 -29.12
C TYR A 814 -18.05 -5.08 -29.23
N ILE A 815 -17.14 -6.01 -28.86
CA ILE A 815 -17.45 -7.44 -28.74
C ILE A 815 -18.48 -7.69 -27.62
N LEU A 816 -18.31 -7.04 -26.46
CA LEU A 816 -19.26 -7.11 -25.37
C LEU A 816 -20.62 -6.48 -25.73
N GLU A 817 -20.63 -5.38 -26.49
CA GLU A 817 -21.86 -4.74 -26.98
C GLU A 817 -22.62 -5.63 -27.97
N TYR A 818 -21.93 -6.22 -28.95
CA TYR A 818 -22.51 -7.23 -29.82
C TYR A 818 -23.10 -8.41 -29.02
N LEU A 819 -22.32 -8.99 -28.09
CA LEU A 819 -22.75 -10.17 -27.33
C LEU A 819 -23.95 -9.86 -26.41
N ARG A 820 -23.98 -8.67 -25.80
CA ARG A 820 -25.12 -8.18 -25.02
C ARG A 820 -26.37 -8.04 -25.90
N ASN A 821 -26.25 -7.28 -26.99
CA ASN A 821 -27.40 -6.87 -27.79
C ASN A 821 -27.98 -8.04 -28.61
N THR A 822 -27.16 -9.03 -28.96
CA THR A 822 -27.61 -10.30 -29.60
C THR A 822 -28.00 -11.40 -28.61
N GLN A 823 -28.04 -11.12 -27.31
CA GLN A 823 -28.43 -12.07 -26.24
C GLN A 823 -27.51 -13.30 -26.09
N GLN A 824 -26.24 -13.19 -26.50
CA GLN A 824 -25.25 -14.28 -26.49
C GLN A 824 -24.16 -14.14 -25.40
N LEU A 825 -24.23 -13.09 -24.56
CA LEU A 825 -23.27 -12.84 -23.48
C LEU A 825 -23.45 -13.78 -22.28
N THR A 826 -22.56 -14.76 -22.12
CA THR A 826 -22.56 -15.64 -20.94
C THR A 826 -21.91 -14.97 -19.72
N PRO A 827 -22.21 -15.41 -18.47
CA PRO A 827 -21.61 -14.85 -17.26
C PRO A 827 -20.07 -14.93 -17.24
N ALA A 828 -19.49 -16.07 -17.63
CA ALA A 828 -18.04 -16.26 -17.63
C ALA A 828 -17.31 -15.38 -18.67
N ILE A 829 -17.91 -15.18 -19.85
CA ILE A 829 -17.39 -14.24 -20.85
C ILE A 829 -17.48 -12.80 -20.32
N ARG A 830 -18.62 -12.44 -19.71
CA ARG A 830 -18.83 -11.12 -19.11
C ARG A 830 -17.78 -10.83 -18.05
N GLU A 831 -17.55 -11.74 -17.12
CA GLU A 831 -16.57 -11.59 -16.03
C GLU A 831 -15.14 -11.40 -16.56
N LYS A 832 -14.67 -12.33 -17.42
CA LYS A 832 -13.36 -12.24 -18.09
C LYS A 832 -13.17 -10.91 -18.81
N ALA A 833 -14.17 -10.50 -19.60
CA ALA A 833 -14.11 -9.26 -20.36
C ALA A 833 -14.18 -8.02 -19.47
N THR A 834 -15.00 -7.98 -18.41
CA THR A 834 -15.02 -6.85 -17.47
C THR A 834 -13.70 -6.71 -16.70
N ASN A 835 -13.03 -7.82 -16.37
CA ASN A 835 -11.68 -7.79 -15.79
C ASN A 835 -10.66 -7.19 -16.77
N PHE A 836 -10.72 -7.55 -18.07
CA PHE A 836 -9.88 -6.95 -19.12
C PHE A 836 -10.18 -5.47 -19.35
N LEU A 837 -11.46 -5.06 -19.38
CA LEU A 837 -11.85 -3.65 -19.48
C LEU A 837 -11.34 -2.84 -18.28
N THR A 838 -11.48 -3.39 -17.06
CA THR A 838 -11.06 -2.72 -15.81
C THR A 838 -9.55 -2.54 -15.76
N SER A 839 -8.79 -3.59 -16.12
CA SER A 839 -7.33 -3.52 -16.25
C SER A 839 -6.90 -2.49 -17.31
N GLY A 840 -7.50 -2.50 -18.50
CA GLY A 840 -7.15 -1.55 -19.57
C GLY A 840 -7.52 -0.11 -19.23
N TYR A 841 -8.64 0.12 -18.54
CA TYR A 841 -9.02 1.43 -18.00
C TYR A 841 -7.97 1.96 -17.02
N GLN A 842 -7.63 1.17 -15.99
CA GLN A 842 -6.63 1.54 -14.99
C GLN A 842 -5.25 1.79 -15.61
N ARG A 843 -4.83 0.96 -16.58
CA ARG A 843 -3.58 1.14 -17.32
C ARG A 843 -3.58 2.45 -18.10
N GLN A 844 -4.70 2.80 -18.73
CA GLN A 844 -4.80 4.05 -19.48
C GLN A 844 -4.72 5.30 -18.59
N LEU A 845 -5.17 5.22 -17.34
CA LEU A 845 -5.03 6.34 -16.38
C LEU A 845 -3.56 6.65 -16.04
N ASN A 846 -2.61 5.73 -16.18
CA ASN A 846 -1.18 6.02 -16.07
C ASN A 846 -0.70 7.00 -17.15
N TYR A 847 -1.37 7.00 -18.30
CA TYR A 847 -1.03 7.78 -19.49
C TYR A 847 -1.79 9.12 -19.59
N LYS A 848 -2.60 9.43 -18.58
CA LYS A 848 -3.33 10.69 -18.41
C LYS A 848 -2.45 11.75 -17.75
N ASP A 849 -2.47 12.98 -18.25
CA ASP A 849 -1.86 14.13 -17.59
C ASP A 849 -2.76 14.76 -16.50
N LYS A 850 -2.31 15.89 -15.93
CA LYS A 850 -3.04 16.60 -14.87
C LYS A 850 -4.23 17.40 -15.38
N ASP A 851 -4.21 17.81 -16.65
CA ASP A 851 -5.15 18.77 -17.24
C ASP A 851 -6.31 18.06 -17.94
N GLY A 852 -6.14 16.77 -18.28
CA GLY A 852 -7.19 15.90 -18.82
C GLY A 852 -6.77 15.10 -20.06
N ALA A 853 -5.61 15.35 -20.64
CA ALA A 853 -5.19 14.73 -21.89
C ALA A 853 -4.59 13.34 -21.69
N TYR A 854 -4.56 12.55 -22.76
CA TYR A 854 -3.78 11.32 -22.85
C TYR A 854 -2.60 11.49 -23.80
N SER A 855 -1.49 10.84 -23.48
CA SER A 855 -0.26 10.81 -24.28
C SER A 855 0.21 9.35 -24.42
N THR A 856 1.12 9.06 -25.35
CA THR A 856 1.58 7.67 -25.60
C THR A 856 2.29 7.06 -24.39
N PHE A 857 3.03 7.87 -23.62
CA PHE A 857 3.91 7.39 -22.54
C PHE A 857 3.64 8.04 -21.16
N GLY A 858 2.57 8.84 -21.02
CA GLY A 858 2.24 9.55 -19.76
C GLY A 858 3.14 10.75 -19.45
N ALA A 859 4.08 11.06 -20.35
CA ALA A 859 4.95 12.23 -20.31
C ALA A 859 5.06 12.85 -21.71
N GLY A 860 5.15 14.18 -21.78
CA GLY A 860 5.12 14.94 -23.02
C GLY A 860 3.77 15.66 -23.26
N PRO A 861 3.58 16.30 -24.43
CA PRO A 861 2.36 17.02 -24.75
C PRO A 861 1.18 16.07 -25.03
N GLY A 862 0.02 16.38 -24.43
CA GLY A 862 -1.24 15.65 -24.66
C GLY A 862 -1.65 15.61 -26.14
N ASN A 863 -2.18 14.47 -26.57
CA ASN A 863 -2.51 14.19 -27.95
C ASN A 863 -4.03 14.32 -28.21
N THR A 864 -4.44 15.19 -29.14
CA THR A 864 -5.88 15.47 -29.38
C THR A 864 -6.64 14.31 -29.97
N TRP A 865 -6.03 13.53 -30.88
CA TRP A 865 -6.67 12.33 -31.43
C TRP A 865 -6.79 11.22 -30.37
N LEU A 866 -5.71 10.92 -29.65
CA LEU A 866 -5.70 9.85 -28.64
C LEU A 866 -6.66 10.18 -27.49
N THR A 867 -6.70 11.44 -27.03
CA THR A 867 -7.64 11.87 -25.98
C THR A 867 -9.10 11.68 -26.41
N ALA A 868 -9.43 11.96 -27.67
CA ALA A 868 -10.76 11.72 -28.21
C ALA A 868 -11.09 10.23 -28.38
N PHE A 869 -10.13 9.40 -28.81
CA PHE A 869 -10.32 7.95 -28.92
C PHE A 869 -10.49 7.29 -27.54
N VAL A 870 -9.72 7.73 -26.53
CA VAL A 870 -9.89 7.30 -25.14
C VAL A 870 -11.28 7.69 -24.62
N LEU A 871 -11.68 8.95 -24.81
CA LEU A 871 -12.98 9.49 -24.38
C LEU A 871 -14.16 8.71 -24.98
N ARG A 872 -14.16 8.52 -26.31
CA ARG A 872 -15.15 7.72 -27.05
C ARG A 872 -15.26 6.31 -26.47
N SER A 873 -14.12 5.63 -26.33
CA SER A 873 -14.04 4.27 -25.82
C SER A 873 -14.55 4.16 -24.37
N PHE A 874 -14.10 5.05 -23.49
CA PHE A 874 -14.50 5.06 -22.08
C PHE A 874 -16.00 5.26 -21.90
N SER A 875 -16.62 6.15 -22.69
CA SER A 875 -18.06 6.37 -22.63
C SER A 875 -18.86 5.11 -23.03
N LYS A 876 -18.41 4.34 -24.04
CA LYS A 876 -19.02 3.02 -24.32
C LYS A 876 -18.76 2.01 -23.19
N ALA A 877 -17.57 2.01 -22.60
CA ALA A 877 -17.18 1.12 -21.50
C ALA A 877 -18.00 1.32 -20.21
N GLN A 878 -18.55 2.52 -19.96
CA GLN A 878 -19.47 2.79 -18.83
C GLN A 878 -20.69 1.84 -18.78
N SER A 879 -21.07 1.24 -19.91
CA SER A 879 -22.16 0.26 -19.98
C SER A 879 -21.78 -1.16 -19.52
N PHE A 880 -20.52 -1.37 -19.10
CA PHE A 880 -19.98 -2.65 -18.63
C PHE A 880 -19.15 -2.54 -17.33
N ILE A 881 -18.40 -1.46 -17.15
CA ILE A 881 -17.53 -1.21 -15.99
C ILE A 881 -17.71 0.21 -15.44
N TYR A 882 -17.32 0.43 -14.18
CA TYR A 882 -17.29 1.78 -13.61
C TYR A 882 -16.14 2.60 -14.23
N ILE A 883 -16.49 3.78 -14.75
CA ILE A 883 -15.55 4.82 -15.18
C ILE A 883 -15.89 6.07 -14.38
N ASP A 884 -14.90 6.67 -13.72
CA ASP A 884 -15.08 7.91 -12.97
C ASP A 884 -15.46 9.08 -13.91
N PRO A 885 -16.64 9.72 -13.73
CA PRO A 885 -17.08 10.86 -14.54
C PRO A 885 -16.11 12.04 -14.53
N ALA A 886 -15.35 12.28 -13.44
CA ALA A 886 -14.39 13.38 -13.37
C ALA A 886 -13.22 13.19 -14.35
N ASN A 887 -12.86 11.94 -14.68
CA ASN A 887 -11.86 11.66 -15.71
C ASN A 887 -12.39 11.95 -17.12
N ILE A 888 -13.68 11.71 -17.38
CA ILE A 888 -14.35 12.07 -18.63
C ILE A 888 -14.46 13.60 -18.74
N GLU A 889 -14.95 14.28 -17.70
CA GLU A 889 -15.13 15.74 -17.67
C GLU A 889 -13.81 16.51 -17.88
N ALA A 890 -12.72 16.06 -17.26
CA ALA A 890 -11.39 16.64 -17.49
C ALA A 890 -10.95 16.51 -18.96
N SER A 891 -11.10 15.31 -19.54
CA SER A 891 -10.73 15.03 -20.95
C SER A 891 -11.56 15.88 -21.93
N VAL A 892 -12.86 15.96 -21.67
CA VAL A 892 -13.83 16.80 -22.40
C VAL A 892 -13.47 18.28 -22.30
N THR A 893 -13.06 18.76 -21.13
CA THR A 893 -12.67 20.16 -20.90
C THR A 893 -11.34 20.50 -21.58
N TRP A 894 -10.36 19.59 -21.53
CA TRP A 894 -9.09 19.74 -22.23
C TRP A 894 -9.28 19.81 -23.75
N LEU A 895 -10.11 18.94 -24.34
CA LEU A 895 -10.42 18.99 -25.77
C LEU A 895 -11.08 20.32 -26.20
N LYS A 896 -11.94 20.92 -25.37
CA LYS A 896 -12.51 22.26 -25.63
C LYS A 896 -11.44 23.36 -25.65
N SER A 897 -10.41 23.26 -24.79
CA SER A 897 -9.28 24.20 -24.82
C SER A 897 -8.48 24.14 -26.14
N LYS A 898 -8.68 23.07 -26.92
CA LYS A 898 -8.09 22.83 -28.23
C LYS A 898 -9.00 23.19 -29.40
N GLN A 899 -10.17 23.79 -29.14
CA GLN A 899 -11.06 24.29 -30.18
C GLN A 899 -10.68 25.73 -30.58
N ARG A 900 -10.58 25.98 -31.89
CA ARG A 900 -10.25 27.29 -32.46
C ARG A 900 -11.50 28.16 -32.69
N LYS A 901 -11.29 29.44 -32.97
CA LYS A 901 -12.35 30.43 -33.19
C LYS A 901 -13.26 30.16 -34.41
N ASN A 902 -12.81 29.34 -35.37
CA ASN A 902 -13.63 28.86 -36.49
C ASN A 902 -14.41 27.57 -36.15
N GLY A 903 -14.22 27.00 -34.96
CA GLY A 903 -14.92 25.80 -34.49
C GLY A 903 -14.18 24.48 -34.71
N CYS A 904 -13.21 24.41 -35.61
CA CYS A 904 -12.35 23.23 -35.76
C CYS A 904 -11.37 23.08 -34.57
N PHE A 905 -10.91 21.85 -34.34
CA PHE A 905 -9.95 21.49 -33.30
C PHE A 905 -8.51 21.48 -33.84
N GLU A 906 -7.54 21.88 -33.03
CA GLU A 906 -6.13 21.82 -33.41
C GLU A 906 -5.51 20.42 -33.24
N GLN A 907 -4.62 20.06 -34.16
CA GLN A 907 -3.80 18.86 -34.01
C GLN A 907 -2.69 19.13 -32.97
N SER A 908 -2.62 18.31 -31.93
CA SER A 908 -1.68 18.44 -30.81
C SER A 908 -1.14 17.07 -30.42
N GLY A 909 0.12 17.02 -29.97
CA GLY A 909 0.85 15.79 -29.66
C GLY A 909 1.34 15.02 -30.90
N LYS A 910 2.41 14.23 -30.74
CA LYS A 910 2.78 13.18 -31.71
C LYS A 910 1.98 11.92 -31.35
N LEU A 911 1.61 11.12 -32.35
CA LEU A 911 1.17 9.73 -32.17
C LEU A 911 2.23 8.89 -32.89
N PHE A 912 2.63 7.76 -32.30
CA PHE A 912 3.68 6.94 -32.88
C PHE A 912 3.08 5.78 -33.71
N HIS A 913 1.97 5.20 -33.26
CA HIS A 913 1.17 4.29 -34.08
C HIS A 913 0.31 5.05 -35.09
N ASN A 914 0.88 5.54 -36.20
CA ASN A 914 0.09 6.31 -37.18
C ASN A 914 -1.06 5.47 -37.80
N ILE A 915 -0.87 4.15 -37.93
CA ILE A 915 -1.90 3.17 -38.33
C ILE A 915 -3.15 3.20 -37.42
N MET A 916 -3.03 3.61 -36.15
CA MET A 916 -4.19 3.77 -35.26
C MET A 916 -5.10 4.96 -35.60
N LYS A 917 -4.62 5.96 -36.36
CA LYS A 917 -5.48 7.09 -36.78
C LYS A 917 -6.45 6.72 -37.89
N GLY A 918 -6.19 5.62 -38.61
CA GLY A 918 -6.85 5.36 -39.88
C GLY A 918 -6.60 6.50 -40.87
N GLY A 919 -7.63 6.94 -41.57
CA GLY A 919 -7.56 8.10 -42.48
C GLY A 919 -7.42 9.48 -41.82
N VAL A 920 -7.40 9.61 -40.49
CA VAL A 920 -7.30 10.93 -39.81
C VAL A 920 -5.89 11.53 -39.93
N SER A 921 -5.71 12.40 -40.93
CA SER A 921 -4.43 13.03 -41.28
C SER A 921 -4.36 14.54 -41.07
N ASP A 922 -5.50 15.25 -41.06
CA ASP A 922 -5.59 16.71 -41.05
C ASP A 922 -6.54 17.26 -39.96
N GLU A 923 -6.67 18.59 -39.90
CA GLU A 923 -7.53 19.25 -38.89
C GLU A 923 -9.03 19.08 -39.15
N VAL A 924 -9.46 18.79 -40.38
CA VAL A 924 -10.88 18.59 -40.74
C VAL A 924 -11.32 17.19 -40.32
N THR A 925 -10.57 16.17 -40.74
CA THR A 925 -10.75 14.78 -40.32
C THR A 925 -10.62 14.61 -38.81
N LEU A 926 -9.67 15.30 -38.16
CA LEU A 926 -9.56 15.33 -36.70
C LEU A 926 -10.79 15.97 -36.04
N SER A 927 -11.25 17.11 -36.56
CA SER A 927 -12.45 17.78 -36.03
C SER A 927 -13.70 16.91 -36.20
N ALA A 928 -13.84 16.23 -37.33
CA ALA A 928 -14.92 15.27 -37.57
C ALA A 928 -14.86 14.10 -36.58
N TYR A 929 -13.67 13.52 -36.35
CA TYR A 929 -13.46 12.44 -35.39
C TYR A 929 -13.81 12.85 -33.95
N ILE A 930 -13.36 14.04 -33.50
CA ILE A 930 -13.69 14.59 -32.18
C ILE A 930 -15.20 14.86 -32.05
N THR A 931 -15.85 15.31 -33.13
CA THR A 931 -17.30 15.57 -33.14
C THR A 931 -18.10 14.26 -33.05
N ALA A 932 -17.70 13.22 -33.79
CA ALA A 932 -18.27 11.88 -33.66
C ALA A 932 -18.09 11.32 -32.25
N ALA A 933 -16.90 11.49 -31.65
CA ALA A 933 -16.60 11.06 -30.30
C ALA A 933 -17.54 11.72 -29.27
N PHE A 934 -17.78 13.03 -29.35
CA PHE A 934 -18.73 13.71 -28.46
C PHE A 934 -20.19 13.29 -28.69
N LEU A 935 -20.63 13.16 -29.95
CA LEU A 935 -22.00 12.74 -30.27
C LEU A 935 -22.30 11.30 -29.83
N GLU A 936 -21.30 10.42 -29.84
CA GLU A 936 -21.43 9.03 -29.38
C GLU A 936 -21.60 8.87 -27.85
N MET A 937 -21.35 9.90 -27.05
CA MET A 937 -21.29 9.79 -25.57
C MET A 937 -22.65 9.57 -24.88
N ASN A 938 -23.77 9.76 -25.59
CA ASN A 938 -25.14 9.56 -25.09
C ASN A 938 -25.52 10.38 -23.82
N THR A 939 -24.70 11.37 -23.44
CA THR A 939 -25.11 12.56 -22.68
C THR A 939 -26.21 13.29 -23.44
N SER A 940 -27.19 13.91 -22.77
CA SER A 940 -28.24 14.64 -23.48
C SER A 940 -27.63 15.74 -24.34
N ILE A 941 -28.21 15.95 -25.53
CA ILE A 941 -27.85 17.02 -26.46
C ILE A 941 -28.04 18.40 -25.80
N ASP A 942 -28.86 18.48 -24.74
CA ASP A 942 -29.07 19.68 -23.92
C ASP A 942 -27.90 20.06 -23.00
N ASP A 943 -26.86 19.22 -22.82
CA ASP A 943 -25.73 19.55 -21.93
C ASP A 943 -24.96 20.76 -22.49
N PRO A 944 -24.98 21.93 -21.82
CA PRO A 944 -24.31 23.14 -22.30
C PRO A 944 -22.80 22.96 -22.46
N ALA A 945 -22.20 22.02 -21.72
CA ALA A 945 -20.79 21.73 -21.78
C ALA A 945 -20.38 21.09 -23.11
N VAL A 946 -21.22 20.25 -23.72
CA VAL A 946 -20.91 19.50 -24.96
C VAL A 946 -21.57 20.15 -26.19
N HIS A 947 -22.80 20.65 -26.04
CA HIS A 947 -23.60 21.21 -27.14
C HIS A 947 -22.96 22.41 -27.85
N GLY A 948 -22.37 23.34 -27.09
CA GLY A 948 -21.68 24.51 -27.66
C GLY A 948 -20.49 24.13 -28.57
N PRO A 949 -19.51 23.37 -28.05
CA PRO A 949 -18.39 22.86 -28.85
C PRO A 949 -18.81 22.05 -30.07
N VAL A 950 -19.80 21.16 -29.95
CA VAL A 950 -20.30 20.35 -31.08
C VAL A 950 -20.86 21.25 -32.18
N ASN A 951 -21.72 22.22 -31.86
CA ASN A 951 -22.29 23.11 -32.88
C ASN A 951 -21.25 24.02 -33.55
N ALA A 952 -20.24 24.49 -32.81
CA ALA A 952 -19.12 25.22 -33.40
C ALA A 952 -18.31 24.33 -34.37
N SER A 953 -18.05 23.08 -33.99
CA SER A 953 -17.36 22.12 -34.85
C SER A 953 -18.15 21.77 -36.11
N LEU A 954 -19.44 21.43 -35.97
CA LEU A 954 -20.34 21.18 -37.11
C LEU A 954 -20.41 22.37 -38.08
N SER A 955 -20.32 23.61 -37.56
CA SER A 955 -20.24 24.81 -38.40
C SER A 955 -18.95 24.84 -39.22
N CYS A 956 -17.79 24.55 -38.61
CA CYS A 956 -16.51 24.45 -39.32
C CYS A 956 -16.52 23.32 -40.37
N LEU A 957 -17.05 22.15 -40.01
CA LEU A 957 -17.12 20.99 -40.90
C LEU A 957 -18.02 21.25 -42.12
N LYS A 958 -19.08 22.07 -41.99
CA LYS A 958 -19.92 22.46 -43.13
C LYS A 958 -19.19 23.30 -44.19
N GLU A 959 -18.16 24.06 -43.84
CA GLU A 959 -17.35 24.77 -44.84
C GLU A 959 -16.55 23.79 -45.73
N SER A 960 -16.11 22.67 -45.16
CA SER A 960 -15.31 21.64 -45.86
C SER A 960 -16.10 20.82 -46.91
N ILE A 961 -17.43 20.82 -46.86
CA ILE A 961 -18.31 20.06 -47.77
C ILE A 961 -18.20 20.54 -49.23
N SER A 962 -17.63 21.72 -49.44
CA SER A 962 -17.31 22.25 -50.78
C SER A 962 -16.23 21.46 -51.53
N ASP A 963 -15.41 20.65 -50.83
CA ASP A 963 -14.39 19.78 -51.42
C ASP A 963 -14.65 18.30 -51.07
N LEU A 964 -15.25 17.58 -52.02
CA LEU A 964 -15.53 16.14 -51.93
C LEU A 964 -14.45 15.28 -52.60
N SER A 965 -13.24 15.81 -52.84
CA SER A 965 -12.14 15.04 -53.45
C SER A 965 -11.59 13.92 -52.55
N ASN A 966 -11.81 14.03 -51.24
CA ASN A 966 -11.36 13.08 -50.23
C ASN A 966 -12.52 12.14 -49.82
N THR A 967 -12.48 10.89 -50.29
CA THR A 967 -13.55 9.90 -50.04
C THR A 967 -13.64 9.50 -48.56
N TYR A 968 -12.51 9.40 -47.86
CA TYR A 968 -12.46 9.17 -46.42
C TYR A 968 -13.15 10.28 -45.63
N THR A 969 -12.78 11.54 -45.88
CA THR A 969 -13.40 12.71 -45.22
C THR A 969 -14.90 12.75 -45.52
N THR A 970 -15.32 12.46 -46.75
CA THR A 970 -16.74 12.41 -47.13
C THR A 970 -17.52 11.34 -46.34
N ALA A 971 -16.96 10.14 -46.16
CA ALA A 971 -17.58 9.07 -45.38
C ALA A 971 -17.65 9.37 -43.87
N LEU A 972 -16.57 9.92 -43.30
CA LEU A 972 -16.55 10.32 -41.89
C LEU A 972 -17.53 11.48 -41.61
N LEU A 973 -17.60 12.47 -42.50
CA LEU A 973 -18.58 13.55 -42.41
C LEU A 973 -20.02 13.02 -42.54
N ALA A 974 -20.29 12.10 -43.46
CA ALA A 974 -21.61 11.49 -43.59
C ALA A 974 -22.04 10.82 -42.27
N TYR A 975 -21.13 10.14 -41.57
CA TYR A 975 -21.42 9.59 -40.25
C TYR A 975 -21.64 10.66 -39.17
N VAL A 976 -20.80 11.70 -39.11
CA VAL A 976 -20.95 12.82 -38.16
C VAL A 976 -22.31 13.51 -38.32
N PHE A 977 -22.73 13.81 -39.55
CA PHE A 977 -24.02 14.44 -39.79
C PHE A 977 -25.22 13.48 -39.57
N THR A 978 -25.05 12.16 -39.76
CA THR A 978 -26.04 11.18 -39.28
C THR A 978 -26.21 11.26 -37.76
N LEU A 979 -25.10 11.26 -36.99
CA LEU A 979 -25.15 11.34 -35.53
C LEU A 979 -25.71 12.69 -35.02
N ALA A 980 -25.48 13.78 -35.75
CA ALA A 980 -26.01 15.10 -35.43
C ALA A 980 -27.49 15.30 -35.84
N GLY A 981 -28.10 14.34 -36.54
CA GLY A 981 -29.48 14.44 -37.05
C GLY A 981 -29.65 15.36 -38.27
N ASP A 982 -28.56 15.79 -38.91
CA ASP A 982 -28.58 16.67 -40.07
C ASP A 982 -28.76 15.87 -41.37
N MET A 983 -30.00 15.40 -41.56
CA MET A 983 -30.35 14.46 -42.62
C MET A 983 -30.14 15.05 -44.03
N GLU A 984 -30.32 16.36 -44.22
CA GLU A 984 -30.09 17.03 -45.51
C GLU A 984 -28.61 16.99 -45.91
N THR A 985 -27.72 17.35 -44.98
CA THR A 985 -26.26 17.31 -45.21
C THR A 985 -25.78 15.87 -45.40
N ARG A 986 -26.29 14.95 -44.58
CA ARG A 986 -26.03 13.50 -44.62
C ARG A 986 -26.43 12.87 -45.96
N ASP A 987 -27.61 13.19 -46.47
CA ASP A 987 -28.10 12.64 -47.75
C ASP A 987 -27.32 13.21 -48.96
N HIS A 988 -26.87 14.47 -48.88
CA HIS A 988 -25.98 15.04 -49.89
C HIS A 988 -24.64 14.27 -49.98
N LEU A 989 -23.99 14.03 -48.84
CA LEU A 989 -22.71 13.31 -48.76
C LEU A 989 -22.85 11.85 -49.18
N LEU A 990 -23.88 11.14 -48.70
CA LEU A 990 -24.15 9.76 -49.10
C LEU A 990 -24.46 9.63 -50.59
N LYS A 991 -25.15 10.60 -51.21
CA LYS A 991 -25.40 10.62 -52.65
C LYS A 991 -24.12 10.78 -53.48
N HIS A 992 -23.09 11.47 -52.97
CA HIS A 992 -21.76 11.48 -53.59
C HIS A 992 -21.07 10.12 -53.44
N LEU A 993 -21.06 9.56 -52.22
CA LEU A 993 -20.47 8.24 -51.95
C LEU A 993 -21.11 7.13 -52.79
N ASP A 994 -22.42 7.15 -52.98
CA ASP A 994 -23.17 6.23 -53.85
C ASP A 994 -22.76 6.34 -55.34
N ALA A 995 -22.14 7.44 -55.77
CA ALA A 995 -21.63 7.64 -57.12
C ALA A 995 -20.15 7.26 -57.32
N VAL A 996 -19.36 7.13 -56.24
CA VAL A 996 -17.94 6.71 -56.27
C VAL A 996 -17.70 5.30 -55.69
N GLY A 997 -18.75 4.63 -55.20
CA GLY A 997 -18.65 3.28 -54.63
C GLY A 997 -18.37 2.19 -55.68
N LEU A 998 -17.38 1.36 -55.38
CA LEU A 998 -16.92 0.24 -56.21
C LEU A 998 -17.85 -0.96 -56.08
N GLN A 999 -18.40 -1.42 -57.20
CA GLN A 999 -19.39 -2.50 -57.29
C GLN A 999 -18.88 -3.64 -58.18
N GLU A 1000 -18.48 -4.75 -57.55
CA GLU A 1000 -17.98 -5.95 -58.22
C GLU A 1000 -18.62 -7.20 -57.61
N GLY A 1001 -19.06 -8.17 -58.41
CA GLY A 1001 -19.54 -9.48 -57.92
C GLY A 1001 -20.73 -9.47 -56.94
N GLY A 1002 -21.42 -8.32 -56.77
CA GLY A 1002 -22.46 -8.13 -55.75
C GLY A 1002 -21.96 -7.53 -54.43
N PHE A 1003 -20.66 -7.28 -54.29
CA PHE A 1003 -20.06 -6.47 -53.23
C PHE A 1003 -20.26 -4.97 -53.50
N LEU A 1004 -20.18 -4.16 -52.44
CA LEU A 1004 -20.16 -2.69 -52.48
C LEU A 1004 -19.14 -2.19 -51.46
N HIS A 1005 -18.17 -1.40 -51.89
CA HIS A 1005 -17.11 -0.87 -51.03
C HIS A 1005 -16.50 0.44 -51.59
N TRP A 1006 -15.58 1.06 -50.85
CA TRP A 1006 -14.93 2.31 -51.22
C TRP A 1006 -13.40 2.23 -51.01
N SER A 1007 -12.65 3.03 -51.78
CA SER A 1007 -11.23 3.30 -51.60
C SER A 1007 -10.98 4.81 -51.71
N GLN A 1008 -9.80 5.27 -51.31
CA GLN A 1008 -9.43 6.68 -51.43
C GLN A 1008 -8.95 7.04 -52.85
N THR A 1009 -8.29 6.12 -53.54
CA THR A 1009 -7.98 6.22 -54.97
C THR A 1009 -8.31 4.92 -55.72
N ALA A 1010 -8.57 5.03 -57.02
CA ALA A 1010 -8.91 3.89 -57.90
C ALA A 1010 -7.72 2.93 -58.18
N THR A 1011 -6.53 3.23 -57.66
CA THR A 1011 -5.32 2.42 -57.77
C THR A 1011 -4.79 1.91 -56.43
N GLU A 1012 -5.48 2.21 -55.33
CA GLU A 1012 -5.05 1.81 -53.99
C GLU A 1012 -5.39 0.35 -53.68
N THR A 1013 -4.40 -0.35 -53.15
CA THR A 1013 -4.52 -1.73 -52.64
C THR A 1013 -4.52 -1.79 -51.11
N SER A 1014 -4.67 -0.64 -50.43
CA SER A 1014 -4.70 -0.54 -48.97
C SER A 1014 -6.04 -0.98 -48.40
N ALA A 1015 -6.18 -2.28 -48.16
CA ALA A 1015 -7.40 -2.87 -47.60
C ALA A 1015 -7.86 -2.18 -46.30
N SER A 1016 -6.92 -1.72 -45.46
CA SER A 1016 -7.24 -1.13 -44.16
C SER A 1016 -8.08 0.14 -44.27
N LEU A 1017 -7.66 1.09 -45.11
CA LEU A 1017 -8.38 2.34 -45.30
C LEU A 1017 -9.74 2.09 -45.99
N SER A 1018 -9.78 1.17 -46.96
CA SER A 1018 -11.05 0.75 -47.60
C SER A 1018 -12.04 0.11 -46.62
N VAL A 1019 -11.57 -0.69 -45.65
CA VAL A 1019 -12.41 -1.24 -44.57
C VAL A 1019 -12.94 -0.13 -43.68
N GLU A 1020 -12.12 0.84 -43.30
CA GLU A 1020 -12.55 1.97 -42.47
C GLU A 1020 -13.60 2.84 -43.18
N ILE A 1021 -13.33 3.27 -44.42
CA ILE A 1021 -14.27 4.08 -45.23
C ILE A 1021 -15.62 3.34 -45.36
N SER A 1022 -15.58 2.07 -45.79
CA SER A 1022 -16.80 1.28 -46.02
C SER A 1022 -17.59 1.05 -44.72
N SER A 1023 -16.90 0.95 -43.58
CA SER A 1023 -17.55 0.83 -42.26
C SER A 1023 -18.20 2.14 -41.81
N TYR A 1024 -17.61 3.30 -42.08
CA TYR A 1024 -18.26 4.60 -41.83
C TYR A 1024 -19.51 4.81 -42.70
N VAL A 1025 -19.50 4.42 -43.98
CA VAL A 1025 -20.70 4.47 -44.83
C VAL A 1025 -21.79 3.54 -44.31
N LEU A 1026 -21.42 2.33 -43.87
CA LEU A 1026 -22.34 1.37 -43.25
C LEU A 1026 -22.97 1.94 -41.97
N LEU A 1027 -22.18 2.55 -41.08
CA LEU A 1027 -22.68 3.24 -39.88
C LEU A 1027 -23.60 4.42 -40.23
N ALA A 1028 -23.26 5.23 -41.23
CA ALA A 1028 -24.06 6.38 -41.66
C ALA A 1028 -25.43 6.01 -42.29
N LYS A 1029 -25.53 4.82 -42.91
CA LYS A 1029 -26.81 4.25 -43.38
C LYS A 1029 -27.62 3.63 -42.22
N LEU A 1030 -26.98 2.86 -41.33
CA LEU A 1030 -27.68 2.09 -40.28
C LEU A 1030 -28.05 2.87 -39.01
N SER A 1031 -27.38 3.99 -38.69
CA SER A 1031 -27.63 4.73 -37.43
C SER A 1031 -28.90 5.59 -37.46
N ALA A 1032 -29.65 5.62 -38.56
CA ALA A 1032 -30.82 6.49 -38.77
C ALA A 1032 -32.12 5.70 -39.05
N SER A 1033 -32.39 4.64 -38.27
CA SER A 1033 -33.60 3.80 -38.37
C SER A 1033 -33.83 3.22 -39.78
N PRO A 1034 -32.99 2.25 -40.22
CA PRO A 1034 -32.91 1.83 -41.62
C PRO A 1034 -34.18 1.12 -42.11
N THR A 1035 -34.50 1.34 -43.38
CA THR A 1035 -35.57 0.62 -44.08
C THR A 1035 -35.13 -0.79 -44.51
N VAL A 1036 -36.06 -1.60 -45.00
CA VAL A 1036 -35.73 -2.90 -45.62
C VAL A 1036 -34.83 -2.73 -46.85
N GLU A 1037 -34.95 -1.62 -47.57
CA GLU A 1037 -34.10 -1.28 -48.72
C GLU A 1037 -32.68 -0.89 -48.26
N ASP A 1038 -32.54 -0.16 -47.15
CA ASP A 1038 -31.24 0.13 -46.53
C ASP A 1038 -30.55 -1.14 -46.00
N LEU A 1039 -31.30 -2.10 -45.43
CA LEU A 1039 -30.75 -3.39 -45.01
C LEU A 1039 -30.28 -4.23 -46.21
N GLY A 1040 -31.01 -4.20 -47.32
CA GLY A 1040 -30.60 -4.79 -48.60
C GLY A 1040 -29.33 -4.14 -49.16
N TYR A 1041 -29.26 -2.81 -49.14
CA TYR A 1041 -28.07 -2.03 -49.51
C TYR A 1041 -26.87 -2.40 -48.63
N ALA A 1042 -27.04 -2.37 -47.31
CA ALA A 1042 -26.03 -2.66 -46.31
C ALA A 1042 -25.46 -4.08 -46.41
N SER A 1043 -26.30 -5.06 -46.78
CA SER A 1043 -25.87 -6.46 -46.94
C SER A 1043 -24.71 -6.63 -47.93
N ARG A 1044 -24.62 -5.78 -48.96
CA ARG A 1044 -23.53 -5.81 -49.98
C ARG A 1044 -22.20 -5.29 -49.42
N ILE A 1045 -22.26 -4.34 -48.49
CA ILE A 1045 -21.10 -3.83 -47.76
C ILE A 1045 -20.64 -4.86 -46.73
N VAL A 1046 -21.59 -5.43 -45.98
CA VAL A 1046 -21.32 -6.47 -44.97
C VAL A 1046 -20.70 -7.72 -45.59
N ARG A 1047 -21.20 -8.18 -46.76
CA ARG A 1047 -20.58 -9.26 -47.55
C ARG A 1047 -19.13 -8.96 -47.96
N TRP A 1048 -18.81 -7.70 -48.22
CA TRP A 1048 -17.44 -7.30 -48.54
C TRP A 1048 -16.57 -7.23 -47.28
N LEU A 1049 -17.03 -6.59 -46.21
CA LEU A 1049 -16.30 -6.49 -44.94
C LEU A 1049 -15.97 -7.88 -44.36
N THR A 1050 -16.90 -8.83 -44.38
CA THR A 1050 -16.61 -10.21 -43.91
C THR A 1050 -15.60 -10.96 -44.79
N SER A 1051 -15.44 -10.57 -46.07
CA SER A 1051 -14.37 -11.10 -46.93
C SER A 1051 -12.98 -10.59 -46.56
N GLN A 1052 -12.88 -9.40 -45.94
CA GLN A 1052 -11.63 -8.77 -45.53
C GLN A 1052 -11.16 -9.19 -44.11
N GLN A 1053 -11.92 -10.03 -43.40
CA GLN A 1053 -11.53 -10.51 -42.08
C GLN A 1053 -10.34 -11.48 -42.13
N ASN A 1054 -9.37 -11.25 -41.26
CA ASN A 1054 -8.20 -12.10 -41.08
C ASN A 1054 -8.57 -13.46 -40.43
N TYR A 1055 -7.60 -14.37 -40.33
CA TYR A 1055 -7.86 -15.73 -39.81
C TYR A 1055 -8.54 -15.75 -38.43
N TYR A 1056 -8.17 -14.80 -37.56
CA TYR A 1056 -8.67 -14.66 -36.19
C TYR A 1056 -10.02 -13.94 -36.11
N GLY A 1057 -10.45 -13.23 -37.15
CA GLY A 1057 -11.72 -12.49 -37.23
C GLY A 1057 -11.61 -10.98 -36.99
N GLY A 1058 -10.40 -10.46 -36.78
CA GLY A 1058 -10.10 -9.02 -36.87
C GLY A 1058 -9.80 -8.58 -38.30
N PHE A 1059 -9.32 -7.35 -38.47
CA PHE A 1059 -8.94 -6.77 -39.76
C PHE A 1059 -7.42 -6.48 -39.82
N SER A 1060 -6.98 -5.47 -40.56
CA SER A 1060 -5.55 -5.18 -40.84
C SER A 1060 -4.91 -4.17 -39.89
N SER A 1061 -5.70 -3.33 -39.21
CA SER A 1061 -5.24 -2.32 -38.27
C SER A 1061 -6.10 -2.30 -36.99
N THR A 1062 -5.74 -1.42 -36.06
CA THR A 1062 -6.56 -1.16 -34.88
C THR A 1062 -7.88 -0.47 -35.25
N GLN A 1063 -7.79 0.58 -36.06
CA GLN A 1063 -8.89 1.50 -36.34
C GLN A 1063 -9.88 0.89 -37.35
N ASP A 1064 -9.40 0.15 -38.35
CA ASP A 1064 -10.28 -0.61 -39.24
C ASP A 1064 -11.05 -1.69 -38.46
N THR A 1065 -10.39 -2.41 -37.55
CA THR A 1065 -11.00 -3.43 -36.69
C THR A 1065 -12.04 -2.82 -35.75
N VAL A 1066 -11.74 -1.68 -35.12
CA VAL A 1066 -12.68 -0.99 -34.23
C VAL A 1066 -13.94 -0.53 -34.96
N VAL A 1067 -13.80 0.20 -36.07
CA VAL A 1067 -14.96 0.76 -36.79
C VAL A 1067 -15.73 -0.34 -37.53
N ALA A 1068 -15.05 -1.37 -38.07
CA ALA A 1068 -15.72 -2.50 -38.71
C ALA A 1068 -16.43 -3.40 -37.69
N LEU A 1069 -15.86 -3.68 -36.50
CA LEU A 1069 -16.58 -4.40 -35.46
C LEU A 1069 -17.79 -3.60 -34.95
N GLN A 1070 -17.68 -2.27 -34.78
CA GLN A 1070 -18.81 -1.40 -34.45
C GLN A 1070 -19.93 -1.48 -35.51
N ALA A 1071 -19.57 -1.43 -36.80
CA ALA A 1071 -20.52 -1.46 -37.92
C ALA A 1071 -21.18 -2.84 -38.10
N LEU A 1072 -20.39 -3.93 -38.01
CA LEU A 1072 -20.88 -5.30 -38.08
C LEU A 1072 -21.71 -5.66 -36.85
N ALA A 1073 -21.39 -5.15 -35.67
CA ALA A 1073 -22.20 -5.30 -34.47
C ALA A 1073 -23.57 -4.63 -34.64
N LEU A 1074 -23.60 -3.36 -35.07
CA LEU A 1074 -24.85 -2.63 -35.33
C LEU A 1074 -25.71 -3.36 -36.37
N TYR A 1075 -25.14 -3.74 -37.52
CA TYR A 1075 -25.85 -4.50 -38.54
C TYR A 1075 -26.41 -5.83 -37.97
N SER A 1076 -25.58 -6.58 -37.23
CA SER A 1076 -26.00 -7.85 -36.62
C SER A 1076 -27.22 -7.66 -35.72
N THR A 1077 -27.27 -6.61 -34.90
CA THR A 1077 -28.43 -6.34 -34.02
C THR A 1077 -29.71 -6.01 -34.78
N LEU A 1078 -29.60 -5.50 -36.02
CA LEU A 1078 -30.74 -5.13 -36.87
C LEU A 1078 -31.27 -6.31 -37.72
N VAL A 1079 -30.44 -7.33 -37.99
CA VAL A 1079 -30.82 -8.53 -38.76
C VAL A 1079 -30.94 -9.80 -37.90
N PHE A 1080 -30.77 -9.70 -36.58
CA PHE A 1080 -30.86 -10.83 -35.66
C PHE A 1080 -32.30 -11.35 -35.51
N SER A 1081 -32.56 -12.55 -36.03
CA SER A 1081 -33.71 -13.36 -35.60
C SER A 1081 -33.30 -14.30 -34.47
N PRO A 1082 -34.11 -14.45 -33.39
CA PRO A 1082 -33.89 -15.48 -32.37
C PRO A 1082 -34.32 -16.88 -32.84
N GLU A 1083 -35.17 -17.00 -33.87
CA GLU A 1083 -35.67 -18.28 -34.37
C GLU A 1083 -35.26 -18.54 -35.83
N GLY A 1084 -34.86 -19.78 -36.14
CA GLY A 1084 -34.55 -20.23 -37.50
C GLY A 1084 -33.57 -21.41 -37.55
N SER A 1085 -33.55 -22.12 -38.69
CA SER A 1085 -32.53 -23.16 -38.98
C SER A 1085 -32.35 -23.35 -40.49
N SER A 1086 -31.13 -23.67 -40.94
CA SER A 1086 -30.77 -23.92 -42.33
C SER A 1086 -29.66 -24.96 -42.49
N THR A 1087 -29.80 -25.85 -43.46
CA THR A 1087 -28.74 -26.79 -43.90
C THR A 1087 -27.96 -26.15 -45.06
N VAL A 1088 -26.64 -26.21 -45.00
CA VAL A 1088 -25.70 -25.78 -46.05
C VAL A 1088 -24.98 -27.00 -46.63
N THR A 1089 -24.99 -27.09 -47.95
CA THR A 1089 -24.30 -28.07 -48.76
C THR A 1089 -23.22 -27.37 -49.58
N VAL A 1090 -22.08 -28.05 -49.79
CA VAL A 1090 -20.97 -27.57 -50.63
C VAL A 1090 -20.58 -28.71 -51.57
N GLN A 1091 -20.71 -28.48 -52.87
CA GLN A 1091 -20.31 -29.43 -53.90
C GLN A 1091 -18.98 -29.01 -54.51
N SER A 1092 -18.11 -29.99 -54.75
CA SER A 1092 -16.75 -29.85 -55.29
C SER A 1092 -16.51 -30.94 -56.34
N PRO A 1093 -15.49 -30.84 -57.21
CA PRO A 1093 -15.22 -31.84 -58.24
C PRO A 1093 -15.03 -33.27 -57.69
N SER A 1094 -14.47 -33.39 -56.48
CA SER A 1094 -14.21 -34.65 -55.77
C SER A 1094 -15.35 -35.14 -54.85
N GLY A 1095 -16.31 -34.30 -54.45
CA GLY A 1095 -17.35 -34.70 -53.52
C GLY A 1095 -18.29 -33.61 -52.99
N GLN A 1096 -19.19 -34.02 -52.08
CA GLN A 1096 -20.20 -33.17 -51.46
C GLN A 1096 -20.00 -33.14 -49.93
N LEU A 1097 -20.05 -31.93 -49.35
CA LEU A 1097 -20.00 -31.68 -47.91
C LEU A 1097 -21.35 -31.10 -47.45
N MET A 1098 -21.78 -31.40 -46.23
CA MET A 1098 -22.98 -30.85 -45.60
C MET A 1098 -22.68 -30.30 -44.20
N PHE A 1099 -23.46 -29.31 -43.79
CA PHE A 1099 -23.36 -28.54 -42.55
C PHE A 1099 -24.78 -28.13 -42.11
N ASP A 1100 -25.06 -28.08 -40.80
CA ASP A 1100 -26.37 -27.68 -40.29
C ASP A 1100 -26.22 -26.48 -39.35
N VAL A 1101 -27.04 -25.45 -39.57
CA VAL A 1101 -27.05 -24.20 -38.82
C VAL A 1101 -28.39 -24.06 -38.10
N ASN A 1102 -28.37 -23.97 -36.78
CA ASN A 1102 -29.53 -23.82 -35.91
C ASN A 1102 -29.14 -22.97 -34.68
N GLN A 1103 -30.12 -22.60 -33.86
CA GLN A 1103 -29.93 -21.72 -32.70
C GLN A 1103 -28.82 -22.18 -31.73
N ASN A 1104 -28.61 -23.50 -31.56
CA ASN A 1104 -27.61 -24.04 -30.64
C ASN A 1104 -26.18 -24.06 -31.21
N ASN A 1105 -26.03 -23.99 -32.55
CA ASN A 1105 -24.73 -24.04 -33.21
C ASN A 1105 -24.49 -22.86 -34.18
N LYS A 1106 -25.30 -21.79 -34.09
CA LYS A 1106 -25.18 -20.55 -34.88
C LYS A 1106 -23.78 -19.92 -34.77
N LEU A 1107 -23.21 -19.95 -33.55
CA LEU A 1107 -21.85 -19.51 -33.22
C LEU A 1107 -20.76 -20.53 -33.55
N LEU A 1108 -21.10 -21.78 -33.84
CA LEU A 1108 -20.13 -22.83 -34.08
C LEU A 1108 -19.56 -22.68 -35.49
N TYR A 1109 -18.29 -22.27 -35.57
CA TYR A 1109 -17.52 -22.31 -36.81
C TYR A 1109 -17.29 -23.76 -37.25
N GLN A 1110 -18.03 -24.20 -38.25
CA GLN A 1110 -17.93 -25.54 -38.81
C GLN A 1110 -17.03 -25.49 -40.04
N GLU A 1111 -15.87 -26.12 -40.00
CA GLU A 1111 -14.88 -26.14 -41.09
C GLU A 1111 -14.59 -27.57 -41.56
N LYS A 1112 -14.45 -27.76 -42.87
CA LYS A 1112 -14.00 -29.02 -43.49
C LYS A 1112 -13.00 -28.71 -44.61
N GLN A 1113 -11.91 -29.48 -44.68
CA GLN A 1113 -10.97 -29.40 -45.80
C GLN A 1113 -11.64 -29.93 -47.09
N LEU A 1114 -11.37 -29.27 -48.21
CA LEU A 1114 -11.73 -29.71 -49.55
C LEU A 1114 -10.58 -30.56 -50.11
N GLN A 1115 -10.89 -31.59 -50.90
CA GLN A 1115 -9.84 -32.42 -51.52
C GLN A 1115 -9.25 -31.76 -52.77
N ASP A 1116 -10.08 -31.02 -53.53
CA ASP A 1116 -9.61 -30.16 -54.62
C ASP A 1116 -9.23 -28.77 -54.08
N VAL A 1117 -8.11 -28.23 -54.56
CA VAL A 1117 -7.65 -26.86 -54.29
C VAL A 1117 -7.96 -25.86 -55.43
N THR A 1118 -8.43 -26.36 -56.57
CA THR A 1118 -8.76 -25.58 -57.78
C THR A 1118 -9.93 -26.21 -58.51
N GLY A 1119 -10.81 -25.39 -59.08
CA GLY A 1119 -11.95 -25.84 -59.88
C GLY A 1119 -13.25 -25.12 -59.56
N LYS A 1120 -14.36 -25.65 -60.08
CA LYS A 1120 -15.72 -25.16 -59.80
C LYS A 1120 -16.31 -25.82 -58.55
N TYR A 1121 -16.95 -25.00 -57.72
CA TYR A 1121 -17.69 -25.40 -56.53
C TYR A 1121 -19.12 -24.87 -56.63
N SER A 1122 -20.08 -25.55 -56.01
CA SER A 1122 -21.43 -25.00 -55.81
C SER A 1122 -21.82 -24.98 -54.34
N LEU A 1123 -22.57 -23.96 -53.94
CA LEU A 1123 -22.94 -23.67 -52.55
C LEU A 1123 -24.46 -23.69 -52.44
N GLU A 1124 -25.00 -24.49 -51.52
CA GLU A 1124 -26.40 -24.90 -51.61
C GLU A 1124 -27.09 -24.82 -50.22
N VAL A 1125 -28.02 -23.88 -49.99
CA VAL A 1125 -28.56 -23.55 -48.65
C VAL A 1125 -30.09 -23.68 -48.57
N LYS A 1126 -30.63 -24.47 -47.64
CA LYS A 1126 -32.10 -24.58 -47.41
C LYS A 1126 -32.45 -24.31 -45.95
N GLY A 1127 -33.37 -23.38 -45.72
CA GLY A 1127 -34.00 -23.17 -44.42
C GLY A 1127 -34.49 -21.75 -44.22
N THR A 1128 -34.57 -21.34 -42.95
CA THR A 1128 -35.05 -20.01 -42.50
C THR A 1128 -33.97 -19.16 -41.82
N ALA A 1129 -32.83 -19.74 -41.45
CA ALA A 1129 -31.69 -19.00 -40.91
C ALA A 1129 -30.76 -18.51 -42.03
N CYS A 1130 -30.19 -17.31 -41.89
CA CYS A 1130 -29.04 -16.92 -42.71
C CYS A 1130 -27.81 -17.74 -42.32
N ALA A 1131 -26.98 -18.07 -43.30
CA ALA A 1131 -25.68 -18.71 -43.09
C ALA A 1131 -24.61 -17.97 -43.89
N ALA A 1132 -23.49 -17.64 -43.25
CA ALA A 1132 -22.30 -17.14 -43.91
C ALA A 1132 -21.40 -18.32 -44.29
N ILE A 1133 -20.91 -18.33 -45.53
CA ILE A 1133 -20.07 -19.40 -46.07
C ILE A 1133 -18.80 -18.78 -46.62
N GLN A 1134 -17.65 -19.31 -46.22
CA GLN A 1134 -16.34 -18.84 -46.67
C GLN A 1134 -15.46 -20.02 -47.06
N ILE A 1135 -15.08 -20.08 -48.34
CA ILE A 1135 -14.01 -20.97 -48.80
C ILE A 1135 -12.68 -20.23 -48.60
N SER A 1136 -11.76 -20.84 -47.87
CA SER A 1136 -10.41 -20.32 -47.60
C SER A 1136 -9.39 -21.14 -48.38
N LEU A 1137 -8.63 -20.49 -49.26
CA LEU A 1137 -7.49 -21.08 -49.96
C LEU A 1137 -6.20 -20.54 -49.33
N VAL A 1138 -5.32 -21.42 -48.86
CA VAL A 1138 -4.03 -21.06 -48.25
C VAL A 1138 -2.91 -21.75 -49.01
N TYR A 1139 -1.94 -20.97 -49.47
CA TYR A 1139 -0.77 -21.42 -50.20
C TYR A 1139 0.45 -20.59 -49.74
N ASN A 1140 1.65 -21.10 -49.99
CA ASN A 1140 2.89 -20.36 -49.79
C ASN A 1140 3.38 -19.82 -51.14
N ILE A 1141 3.99 -18.64 -51.14
CA ILE A 1141 4.77 -18.10 -52.25
C ILE A 1141 6.21 -17.87 -51.78
N PRO A 1142 7.22 -17.81 -52.68
CA PRO A 1142 8.56 -17.35 -52.32
C PRO A 1142 8.51 -15.96 -51.67
N THR A 1143 9.27 -15.77 -50.60
CA THR A 1143 9.39 -14.48 -49.91
C THR A 1143 9.97 -13.43 -50.88
N PRO A 1144 9.35 -12.23 -51.01
CA PRO A 1144 9.94 -11.12 -51.75
C PRO A 1144 11.32 -10.77 -51.18
N ALA A 1145 12.31 -10.57 -52.04
CA ALA A 1145 13.70 -10.33 -51.67
C ALA A 1145 14.06 -8.84 -51.77
N ASP A 1146 13.39 -8.00 -50.96
CA ASP A 1146 13.58 -6.55 -50.98
C ASP A 1146 13.97 -5.97 -49.60
N VAL A 1147 15.08 -5.24 -49.63
CA VAL A 1147 15.53 -4.11 -48.78
C VAL A 1147 14.74 -3.85 -47.49
N THR A 1148 15.35 -4.18 -46.34
CA THR A 1148 14.92 -3.67 -45.02
C THR A 1148 15.14 -2.15 -44.99
N THR A 1149 14.14 -1.35 -44.60
CA THR A 1149 14.31 0.12 -44.62
C THR A 1149 15.18 0.61 -43.47
N LEU A 1150 15.21 -0.18 -42.39
CA LEU A 1150 16.07 -0.06 -41.22
C LEU A 1150 17.40 -0.82 -41.43
N SER A 1151 18.45 -0.37 -40.74
CA SER A 1151 19.71 -1.11 -40.60
C SER A 1151 20.44 -0.72 -39.31
N VAL A 1152 21.32 -1.61 -38.82
CA VAL A 1152 22.13 -1.39 -37.61
C VAL A 1152 23.55 -1.92 -37.81
N GLU A 1153 24.56 -1.14 -37.40
CA GLU A 1153 25.97 -1.53 -37.35
C GLU A 1153 26.42 -1.67 -35.88
N VAL A 1154 27.24 -2.67 -35.55
CA VAL A 1154 27.75 -2.90 -34.18
C VAL A 1154 29.26 -3.12 -34.18
N LYS A 1155 29.97 -2.42 -33.29
CA LYS A 1155 31.42 -2.44 -33.12
C LYS A 1155 31.79 -2.81 -31.67
N PRO A 1156 32.24 -4.06 -31.42
CA PRO A 1156 32.64 -4.51 -30.08
C PRO A 1156 34.11 -4.20 -29.76
N GLU A 1157 34.36 -3.60 -28.60
CA GLU A 1157 35.69 -3.25 -28.07
C GLU A 1157 35.85 -3.84 -26.66
N ALA A 1158 36.92 -4.60 -26.37
CA ALA A 1158 37.05 -5.31 -25.09
C ALA A 1158 38.44 -5.15 -24.44
N ASP A 1159 38.44 -5.00 -23.10
CA ASP A 1159 39.66 -5.12 -22.28
C ASP A 1159 39.82 -6.57 -21.80
N CYS A 1160 40.68 -7.31 -22.50
CA CYS A 1160 41.02 -8.70 -22.21
C CYS A 1160 42.07 -8.85 -21.08
N THR A 1161 42.49 -7.77 -20.41
CA THR A 1161 43.57 -7.80 -19.38
C THR A 1161 43.06 -7.70 -17.94
N SER A 1162 41.79 -7.33 -17.75
CA SER A 1162 41.14 -7.22 -16.44
C SER A 1162 40.79 -8.59 -15.82
N LYS A 1163 40.73 -8.64 -14.47
CA LYS A 1163 40.22 -9.80 -13.70
C LYS A 1163 38.71 -10.05 -13.88
N ARG A 1164 37.95 -9.05 -14.33
CA ARG A 1164 36.60 -9.21 -14.89
C ARG A 1164 36.61 -8.51 -16.25
N PRO A 1165 36.57 -9.23 -17.39
CA PRO A 1165 36.55 -8.61 -18.70
C PRO A 1165 35.38 -7.64 -18.85
N LYS A 1166 35.64 -6.49 -19.49
CA LYS A 1166 34.61 -5.52 -19.89
C LYS A 1166 34.56 -5.42 -21.41
N LEU A 1167 33.36 -5.37 -21.96
CA LEU A 1167 33.06 -5.29 -23.39
C LEU A 1167 32.19 -4.06 -23.65
N SER A 1168 32.67 -3.10 -24.42
CA SER A 1168 31.90 -1.96 -24.91
C SER A 1168 31.32 -2.29 -26.29
N LEU A 1169 30.05 -1.97 -26.52
CA LEU A 1169 29.36 -2.10 -27.79
C LEU A 1169 29.00 -0.71 -28.29
N ASN A 1170 29.64 -0.27 -29.38
CA ASN A 1170 29.29 0.93 -30.10
C ASN A 1170 28.30 0.55 -31.22
N LEU A 1171 27.07 1.08 -31.18
CA LEU A 1171 25.99 0.75 -32.11
C LEU A 1171 25.57 1.98 -32.93
N THR A 1172 25.25 1.79 -34.21
CA THR A 1172 24.77 2.85 -35.12
C THR A 1172 23.49 2.41 -35.83
N SER A 1173 22.39 3.11 -35.58
CA SER A 1173 21.05 2.87 -36.12
C SER A 1173 20.75 3.79 -37.31
N LEU A 1174 20.21 3.26 -38.41
CA LEU A 1174 20.02 3.96 -39.69
C LEU A 1174 18.66 3.64 -40.34
N TYR A 1175 18.06 4.63 -41.03
CA TYR A 1175 16.82 4.49 -41.81
C TYR A 1175 17.00 5.07 -43.23
N SER A 1176 16.55 4.34 -44.25
CA SER A 1176 16.68 4.67 -45.67
C SER A 1176 15.38 4.52 -46.48
N GLY A 1177 14.23 4.37 -45.81
CA GLY A 1177 12.92 4.23 -46.46
C GLY A 1177 12.40 5.51 -47.13
N ASN A 1178 11.15 5.49 -47.59
CA ASN A 1178 10.59 6.62 -48.36
C ASN A 1178 10.14 7.82 -47.51
N GLU A 1179 9.80 7.62 -46.24
CA GLU A 1179 9.33 8.68 -45.35
C GLU A 1179 10.45 9.62 -44.89
N SER A 1180 10.08 10.76 -44.30
CA SER A 1180 11.04 11.71 -43.71
C SER A 1180 11.70 11.17 -42.42
N SER A 1181 11.00 10.30 -41.70
CA SER A 1181 11.42 9.63 -40.47
C SER A 1181 10.57 8.39 -40.21
N THR A 1182 11.03 7.49 -39.35
CA THR A 1182 10.28 6.29 -38.93
C THR A 1182 9.18 6.61 -37.91
N ASN A 1183 8.35 5.61 -37.56
CA ASN A 1183 7.66 5.62 -36.26
C ASN A 1183 8.69 5.37 -35.12
N MET A 1184 8.23 5.01 -33.92
CA MET A 1184 9.16 4.56 -32.87
C MET A 1184 9.81 3.23 -33.27
N VAL A 1185 11.13 3.16 -33.13
CA VAL A 1185 11.96 1.98 -33.45
C VAL A 1185 12.50 1.40 -32.15
N ILE A 1186 12.43 0.07 -31.99
CA ILE A 1186 13.22 -0.62 -30.96
C ILE A 1186 14.55 -1.07 -31.56
N LEU A 1187 15.61 -0.76 -30.84
CA LEU A 1187 16.91 -1.41 -30.94
C LEU A 1187 16.99 -2.44 -29.79
N ASP A 1188 16.85 -3.72 -30.14
CA ASP A 1188 16.88 -4.86 -29.22
C ASP A 1188 18.28 -5.48 -29.21
N ILE A 1189 18.98 -5.35 -28.09
CA ILE A 1189 20.35 -5.80 -27.91
C ILE A 1189 20.33 -7.06 -27.04
N LYS A 1190 20.50 -8.25 -27.64
CA LYS A 1190 20.67 -9.49 -26.86
C LYS A 1190 22.05 -9.50 -26.20
N MET A 1191 22.13 -9.95 -24.94
CA MET A 1191 23.39 -10.15 -24.23
C MET A 1191 24.09 -11.45 -24.67
N LEU A 1192 25.42 -11.48 -24.59
CA LEU A 1192 26.19 -12.73 -24.64
C LEU A 1192 25.96 -13.54 -23.35
N SER A 1193 25.87 -14.87 -23.44
CA SER A 1193 25.65 -15.71 -22.25
C SER A 1193 26.78 -15.52 -21.23
N GLY A 1194 26.39 -15.22 -19.99
CA GLY A 1194 27.30 -14.90 -18.89
C GLY A 1194 27.74 -13.43 -18.77
N PHE A 1195 27.24 -12.54 -19.65
CA PHE A 1195 27.44 -11.09 -19.56
C PHE A 1195 26.15 -10.37 -19.13
N VAL A 1196 26.31 -9.28 -18.37
CA VAL A 1196 25.24 -8.36 -17.97
C VAL A 1196 25.60 -6.91 -18.34
N PRO A 1197 24.63 -6.01 -18.56
CA PRO A 1197 24.92 -4.60 -18.80
C PRO A 1197 25.45 -3.89 -17.53
N ASP A 1198 26.42 -2.98 -17.73
CA ASP A 1198 26.99 -2.12 -16.70
C ASP A 1198 25.95 -1.04 -16.31
N PRO A 1199 25.45 -0.99 -15.04
CA PRO A 1199 24.35 -0.10 -14.65
C PRO A 1199 24.63 1.39 -14.86
N GLU A 1200 25.89 1.84 -14.77
CA GLU A 1200 26.25 3.22 -15.10
C GLU A 1200 26.12 3.50 -16.61
N SER A 1201 26.36 2.49 -17.46
CA SER A 1201 26.27 2.64 -18.90
C SER A 1201 24.83 2.67 -19.43
N LEU A 1202 23.89 1.95 -18.79
CA LEU A 1202 22.46 2.00 -19.15
C LEU A 1202 21.93 3.44 -19.06
N ASN A 1203 22.33 4.19 -18.04
CA ASN A 1203 22.00 5.60 -17.88
C ASN A 1203 22.66 6.52 -18.93
N MET A 1204 23.74 6.08 -19.58
CA MET A 1204 24.41 6.80 -20.68
C MET A 1204 23.87 6.45 -22.07
N VAL A 1205 23.16 5.32 -22.24
CA VAL A 1205 22.46 4.98 -23.49
C VAL A 1205 21.25 5.90 -23.75
N SER A 1206 20.75 6.57 -22.71
CA SER A 1206 19.70 7.61 -22.73
C SER A 1206 20.13 8.90 -23.45
N ALA A 1207 20.43 8.78 -24.74
CA ALA A 1207 20.86 9.86 -25.62
C ALA A 1207 19.69 10.66 -26.20
N LEU A 1208 19.99 11.68 -27.02
CA LEU A 1208 18.98 12.40 -27.78
C LEU A 1208 18.17 11.42 -28.66
N LEU A 1209 16.85 11.59 -28.71
CA LEU A 1209 15.87 10.68 -29.35
C LEU A 1209 15.66 9.31 -28.68
N VAL A 1210 16.35 8.95 -27.59
CA VAL A 1210 16.00 7.76 -26.78
C VAL A 1210 14.97 8.15 -25.72
N ASP A 1211 13.78 7.57 -25.79
CA ASP A 1211 12.69 7.83 -24.82
C ASP A 1211 12.74 6.89 -23.61
N ARG A 1212 13.23 5.66 -23.79
CA ARG A 1212 13.32 4.66 -22.73
C ARG A 1212 14.42 3.65 -23.02
N VAL A 1213 15.04 3.12 -21.96
CA VAL A 1213 15.83 1.90 -21.99
C VAL A 1213 15.22 0.94 -20.97
N GLU A 1214 14.96 -0.30 -21.36
CA GLU A 1214 14.49 -1.36 -20.45
C GLU A 1214 15.38 -2.58 -20.59
N GLN A 1215 16.04 -2.97 -19.49
CA GLN A 1215 16.62 -4.29 -19.38
C GLN A 1215 15.48 -5.28 -19.06
N LYS A 1216 15.29 -6.26 -19.93
CA LYS A 1216 14.35 -7.36 -19.74
C LYS A 1216 15.10 -8.66 -19.98
N GLU A 1217 15.19 -9.50 -18.96
CA GLU A 1217 15.81 -10.82 -19.08
C GLU A 1217 17.28 -10.70 -19.58
N ASP A 1218 17.68 -11.43 -20.62
CA ASP A 1218 18.98 -11.32 -21.29
C ASP A 1218 18.97 -10.36 -22.51
N HIS A 1219 18.06 -9.39 -22.53
CA HIS A 1219 17.92 -8.36 -23.56
C HIS A 1219 17.92 -6.94 -22.98
N VAL A 1220 18.47 -5.98 -23.73
CA VAL A 1220 18.38 -4.54 -23.47
C VAL A 1220 17.63 -3.88 -24.63
N LEU A 1221 16.41 -3.42 -24.33
CA LEU A 1221 15.51 -2.78 -25.29
C LEU A 1221 15.69 -1.26 -25.22
N VAL A 1222 16.15 -0.65 -26.31
CA VAL A 1222 16.31 0.80 -26.46
C VAL A 1222 15.19 1.33 -27.35
N TYR A 1223 14.35 2.20 -26.80
CA TYR A 1223 13.19 2.78 -27.47
C TYR A 1223 13.60 4.12 -28.11
N ILE A 1224 13.77 4.12 -29.43
CA ILE A 1224 14.21 5.27 -30.23
C ILE A 1224 12.97 5.94 -30.83
N ARG A 1225 12.72 7.20 -30.42
CA ARG A 1225 11.51 7.99 -30.74
C ARG A 1225 11.21 8.07 -32.24
N GLU A 1226 12.25 8.25 -33.04
CA GLU A 1226 12.26 8.21 -34.50
C GLU A 1226 13.71 8.13 -35.01
N LEU A 1227 13.93 7.49 -36.16
CA LEU A 1227 15.14 7.63 -36.96
C LEU A 1227 14.85 8.60 -38.12
N PRO A 1228 15.54 9.76 -38.20
CA PRO A 1228 15.46 10.62 -39.38
C PRO A 1228 16.08 9.91 -40.58
N LYS A 1229 15.50 10.13 -41.77
CA LYS A 1229 16.03 9.56 -43.01
C LYS A 1229 17.50 9.92 -43.26
N ASP A 1230 18.25 8.94 -43.73
CA ASP A 1230 19.67 8.99 -44.11
C ASP A 1230 20.61 9.53 -43.00
N THR A 1231 20.16 9.47 -41.73
CA THR A 1231 20.86 10.01 -40.56
C THR A 1231 21.14 8.93 -39.51
N GLY A 1232 22.42 8.65 -39.24
CA GLY A 1232 22.83 7.64 -38.27
C GLY A 1232 22.77 8.13 -36.81
N ILE A 1233 22.10 7.37 -35.94
CA ILE A 1233 22.03 7.61 -34.49
C ILE A 1233 22.94 6.63 -33.76
N ASN A 1234 23.80 7.12 -32.86
CA ASN A 1234 24.85 6.33 -32.20
C ASN A 1234 24.53 6.06 -30.72
N HIS A 1235 24.82 4.84 -30.25
CA HIS A 1235 24.66 4.39 -28.87
C HIS A 1235 25.93 3.67 -28.38
N SER A 1236 26.18 3.66 -27.07
CA SER A 1236 27.34 2.97 -26.45
C SER A 1236 26.89 2.25 -25.16
N LEU A 1237 26.83 0.92 -25.20
CA LEU A 1237 26.50 0.08 -24.04
C LEU A 1237 27.78 -0.63 -23.53
N LYS A 1238 27.96 -0.78 -22.21
CA LYS A 1238 29.04 -1.59 -21.64
C LYS A 1238 28.48 -2.84 -20.99
N LEU A 1239 29.16 -3.96 -21.18
CA LEU A 1239 28.84 -5.26 -20.61
C LEU A 1239 29.97 -5.72 -19.68
N ILE A 1240 29.59 -6.38 -18.58
CA ILE A 1240 30.47 -6.97 -17.57
C ILE A 1240 30.26 -8.48 -17.60
N GLN A 1241 31.34 -9.26 -17.58
CA GLN A 1241 31.24 -10.71 -17.44
C GLN A 1241 31.03 -11.11 -15.98
N GLU A 1242 29.95 -11.83 -15.69
CA GLU A 1242 29.67 -12.46 -14.40
C GLU A 1242 30.00 -13.96 -14.42
N HIS A 1243 29.61 -14.66 -15.49
CA HIS A 1243 29.88 -16.08 -15.68
C HIS A 1243 30.88 -16.30 -16.82
N GLN A 1244 31.89 -17.13 -16.57
CA GLN A 1244 32.82 -17.57 -17.60
C GLN A 1244 32.16 -18.64 -18.47
N VAL A 1245 32.08 -18.36 -19.78
CA VAL A 1245 31.49 -19.24 -20.80
C VAL A 1245 32.51 -19.43 -21.92
N GLU A 1246 32.75 -20.68 -22.28
CA GLU A 1246 33.61 -21.11 -23.38
C GLU A 1246 32.80 -21.41 -24.65
N ASN A 1247 33.44 -21.25 -25.81
CA ASN A 1247 32.82 -21.45 -27.14
C ASN A 1247 31.59 -20.57 -27.42
N LEU A 1248 31.54 -19.38 -26.79
CA LEU A 1248 30.55 -18.32 -26.98
C LEU A 1248 30.10 -18.18 -28.43
N LYS A 1249 28.79 -18.10 -28.64
CA LYS A 1249 28.18 -17.79 -29.94
C LYS A 1249 28.02 -16.28 -30.13
N PRO A 1250 27.81 -15.82 -31.37
CA PRO A 1250 27.42 -14.44 -31.60
C PRO A 1250 26.08 -14.15 -30.91
N ALA A 1251 25.96 -12.96 -30.34
CA ALA A 1251 24.69 -12.42 -29.89
C ALA A 1251 24.12 -11.50 -30.97
N VAL A 1252 22.79 -11.52 -31.12
CA VAL A 1252 22.08 -10.76 -32.16
C VAL A 1252 21.65 -9.40 -31.61
N VAL A 1253 21.89 -8.35 -32.38
CA VAL A 1253 21.23 -7.06 -32.23
C VAL A 1253 20.20 -6.92 -33.34
N LYS A 1254 18.96 -6.61 -32.97
CA LYS A 1254 17.87 -6.35 -33.91
C LYS A 1254 17.47 -4.88 -33.86
N ILE A 1255 17.00 -4.37 -34.98
CA ILE A 1255 16.35 -3.07 -35.08
C ILE A 1255 15.03 -3.23 -35.85
N TYR A 1256 13.91 -2.76 -35.29
CA TYR A 1256 12.59 -2.96 -35.89
C TYR A 1256 11.62 -1.83 -35.54
N ASP A 1257 10.67 -1.54 -36.44
CA ASP A 1257 9.56 -0.63 -36.14
C ASP A 1257 8.68 -1.24 -35.04
N TYR A 1258 8.44 -0.50 -33.96
CA TYR A 1258 7.72 -0.99 -32.78
C TYR A 1258 6.26 -1.37 -33.07
N TYR A 1259 5.66 -0.73 -34.07
CA TYR A 1259 4.26 -0.93 -34.46
C TYR A 1259 4.11 -1.82 -35.69
N GLN A 1260 5.16 -1.92 -36.51
CA GLN A 1260 5.22 -2.82 -37.66
C GLN A 1260 6.50 -3.70 -37.63
N PRO A 1261 6.63 -4.67 -36.68
CA PRO A 1261 7.84 -5.49 -36.51
C PRO A 1261 8.22 -6.41 -37.68
N SER A 1262 7.46 -6.36 -38.79
CA SER A 1262 7.84 -6.96 -40.06
C SER A 1262 8.92 -6.15 -40.81
N ASP A 1263 9.00 -4.82 -40.61
CA ASP A 1263 10.16 -4.04 -41.04
C ASP A 1263 11.20 -4.10 -39.92
N GLN A 1264 12.18 -4.98 -40.12
CA GLN A 1264 13.25 -5.28 -39.17
C GLN A 1264 14.55 -5.56 -39.91
N SER A 1265 15.67 -5.31 -39.24
CA SER A 1265 17.01 -5.69 -39.68
C SER A 1265 17.77 -6.24 -38.49
N ASP A 1266 18.71 -7.16 -38.71
CA ASP A 1266 19.51 -7.76 -37.64
C ASP A 1266 20.98 -7.93 -38.01
N THR A 1267 21.83 -7.98 -36.98
CA THR A 1267 23.28 -8.09 -37.10
C THR A 1267 23.84 -8.84 -35.89
N GLU A 1268 25.01 -9.45 -36.04
CA GLU A 1268 25.65 -10.25 -35.00
C GLU A 1268 26.90 -9.57 -34.43
N TYR A 1269 27.13 -9.70 -33.12
CA TYR A 1269 28.40 -9.34 -32.50
C TYR A 1269 28.99 -10.49 -31.68
N ILE A 1270 30.32 -10.53 -31.62
CA ILE A 1270 31.11 -11.55 -30.92
C ILE A 1270 32.03 -10.92 -29.88
N HIS A 1271 32.41 -11.69 -28.86
CA HIS A 1271 33.39 -11.24 -27.86
C HIS A 1271 34.82 -11.24 -28.45
N PRO A 1272 35.54 -10.10 -28.49
CA PRO A 1272 36.86 -10.05 -29.14
C PRO A 1272 37.97 -10.88 -28.48
N CYS A 1273 37.82 -11.27 -27.21
CA CYS A 1273 38.89 -11.94 -26.45
C CYS A 1273 38.95 -13.47 -26.63
N VAL A 1274 38.17 -14.07 -27.54
CA VAL A 1274 38.14 -15.53 -27.74
C VAL A 1274 39.46 -16.04 -28.35
N ALA A 1275 40.24 -16.75 -27.53
CA ALA A 1275 41.53 -17.33 -27.93
C ALA A 1275 41.34 -18.57 -28.83
N GLY A 1276 41.05 -18.35 -30.12
CA GLY A 1276 40.54 -19.44 -30.97
C GLY A 1276 40.75 -19.38 -32.48
N ASN A 1277 41.63 -18.53 -33.03
CA ASN A 1277 42.08 -18.71 -34.42
C ASN A 1277 43.50 -18.20 -34.68
N LYS A 1278 44.43 -19.15 -34.84
CA LYS A 1278 45.79 -18.91 -35.33
C LYS A 1278 46.17 -19.96 -36.39
N LEU A 1279 45.36 -20.03 -37.45
CA LEU A 1279 45.74 -20.48 -38.80
C LEU A 1279 44.67 -20.04 -39.81
#